data_AF-A0A4P6L295-F1
#
_entry.id   AF-A0A4P6L295-F1
#
_cell.length_a   1.000
_cell.length_b   1.000
_cell.length_c   1.000
_cell.angle_alpha   90.00
_cell.angle_beta   90.00
_cell.angle_gamma   90.00
#
_symmetry.space_group_name_H-M   'P 1'
#
loop_
_entity.id
_entity.type
_entity.pdbx_description
1 polymer ?
#
loop_
_entity_poly.entity_id
_entity_poly.type
_entity_poly.pdbx_seq_one_letter_code
_entity_poly.pdbx_strand_id
1 'polypeptide(L)'
;MPKTLASFRRRCLPHLLQLSLAALALQAGAQELGIPQASDAQQRQAQANTAANAPVLLMAAVPLSAEGNFSVYSSSDGVTFTTLASEAHAAEGGTLADPSIVRHDGQYYAVYAQGANLGIARSADLKRWETVRTASLALAGGTPPSAPRWVREPGGALKVVVAAGAQTFIVAPDAGFTAWSAPQLAQGLSGGASIVATEGGYTALVRNASSGALEVATAQTLAGPWAVQQGSGPGASSGGQSLVKLADGTWRAYFADADSRQYWFADSRDLRSWSPRTKVGGVSGMIGAASVIPEERKAFAAATKPKGQPKKVSWDEHSLKVDGKRIVVWSGEVHPFRLPSPSLWRDVIQKMKAVGFNGIAFYFDWGYHSPAPGVYDFNGIRNVERAIEIAEEEGMYIIARTGPYVNAELTGGGYPGWMFRNRAEARTDDLVYLAASDEWMTQINAIIARHQVTTGGGNIIAYQLENELGKVEPKHVRQMEHLAKKARADGITVPFFHNAAGRLPDWAPKDSAAPWANKGPTDIYAFDGYPGGSCNVFADPSGPNKAPDWGIYAQPGPKAGSLTSPKTPGFAAELGAGWFDYWGSNGTYECTAERQGKGFQRVFYGTNLINRITIHNVYMTFGGTSWGWLAGPVVYTSYDYGAPISEDRGLRPKALALKQQGMMVQAAEQALAQMDKGPVIATSSNKVKVYHNVNPALGAHVLLAVHSPSDLLTDDSFTFDLATKDGSYQVPLRLNGQDAKMLLAAYPLERQHLVYSTSELQTHFNNGERDIALLHGRDGEAGETVLRFTGAPKVEVLAGKVASSFDAAKGDLKLTYTHEGLARVRISGGGRAPLLLLLADEKTSQQFWTQKTPAGQVLQMTPALVRSATLAGGKLALTGDTTAASTIEIWGPAFNAATFNGEALSLAAQPDGSHKANDIKGPAAVKLPDLAALPWVRRADSPEAQPGFDDAGWIKADNRASAAQTWTMPERGQPTLAMSDYGFHHGDVWYRGHVEIKDAGNGKLANQLELFYGAGGAGMAQVWIDGRFVGQHEMDTGRSFPETTDSVKLSLGALKPGRHVIAVMVRNNSHNWNLMADDYHREARGLISASLTSKGGKRFGVPIDWRIQGRRGGETLVDVARGPLNNGGLHGEREGWHLPATGKAATGWTGAKPTDAPPAAGTYWVRTSFDLDLPKGHDVQLGLAFGDTSAPRSNRENRALIFVNGWNMGQFIAHIGPQRTFVIPPGILKPNGRNTIALAVTTDGKRENALEPVKLVNLRTARGGVPLDVVATPQDARR
;
A
#
# COMPACT_ATOMS: atom_id res chain seq x y z
N MET A 1 -51.91 -52.52 -13.89
CA MET A 1 -52.77 -53.36 -13.02
C MET A 1 -52.11 -53.49 -11.64
N PRO A 2 -52.90 -53.59 -10.56
CA PRO A 2 -52.57 -53.04 -9.23
C PRO A 2 -52.16 -54.10 -8.18
N LYS A 3 -51.68 -53.65 -6.99
CA LYS A 3 -51.89 -54.18 -5.59
C LYS A 3 -50.64 -54.07 -4.68
N THR A 4 -50.63 -53.17 -3.67
CA THR A 4 -50.91 -53.33 -2.20
C THR A 4 -49.82 -54.14 -1.46
N LEU A 5 -48.98 -53.60 -0.54
CA LEU A 5 -49.16 -53.01 0.82
C LEU A 5 -48.44 -53.87 1.89
N ALA A 6 -47.73 -53.17 2.80
CA ALA A 6 -47.39 -53.51 4.21
C ALA A 6 -46.47 -54.72 4.51
N SER A 7 -45.55 -54.75 5.48
CA SER A 7 -44.99 -53.75 6.39
C SER A 7 -43.83 -54.36 7.23
N PHE A 8 -42.84 -53.51 7.55
CA PHE A 8 -42.14 -53.37 8.84
C PHE A 8 -41.00 -54.31 9.32
N ARG A 9 -39.89 -53.62 9.65
CA ARG A 9 -38.89 -53.81 10.74
C ARG A 9 -37.72 -54.78 10.56
N ARG A 10 -36.56 -54.23 10.19
CA ARG A 10 -35.37 -53.97 11.06
C ARG A 10 -34.14 -53.68 10.19
N ARG A 11 -33.28 -52.76 10.67
CA ARG A 11 -31.93 -52.37 10.18
C ARG A 11 -31.86 -51.09 9.34
N CYS A 12 -31.81 -49.94 10.00
CA CYS A 12 -31.11 -48.73 9.54
C CYS A 12 -30.84 -47.85 10.76
N LEU A 13 -29.73 -48.10 11.46
CA LEU A 13 -29.24 -47.21 12.51
C LEU A 13 -27.70 -47.00 12.55
N PRO A 14 -26.81 -47.72 11.83
CA PRO A 14 -25.37 -47.42 11.91
C PRO A 14 -24.82 -46.48 10.81
N HIS A 15 -25.59 -46.14 9.75
CA HIS A 15 -25.06 -45.30 8.65
C HIS A 15 -25.32 -43.80 8.77
N LEU A 16 -26.28 -43.36 9.58
CA LEU A 16 -26.49 -41.93 9.83
C LEU A 16 -25.48 -41.36 10.84
N LEU A 17 -25.03 -42.15 11.83
CA LEU A 17 -24.01 -41.71 12.78
C LEU A 17 -22.62 -41.53 12.13
N GLN A 18 -22.24 -42.39 11.17
CA GLN A 18 -20.93 -42.30 10.51
C GLN A 18 -20.80 -41.09 9.57
N LEU A 19 -21.90 -40.67 8.91
CA LEU A 19 -21.91 -39.45 8.09
C LEU A 19 -21.86 -38.17 8.93
N SER A 20 -22.53 -38.14 10.10
CA SER A 20 -22.42 -37.02 11.03
C SER A 20 -21.07 -36.98 11.77
N LEU A 21 -20.46 -38.13 12.10
CA LEU A 21 -19.11 -38.19 12.69
C LEU A 21 -18.02 -37.80 11.67
N ALA A 22 -18.18 -38.12 10.39
CA ALA A 22 -17.28 -37.68 9.33
C ALA A 22 -17.40 -36.16 9.08
N ALA A 23 -18.62 -35.60 9.11
CA ALA A 23 -18.85 -34.16 9.01
C ALA A 23 -18.31 -33.39 10.24
N LEU A 24 -18.48 -33.95 11.46
CA LEU A 24 -17.90 -33.39 12.69
C LEU A 24 -16.36 -33.49 12.71
N ALA A 25 -15.76 -34.54 12.16
CA ALA A 25 -14.30 -34.67 12.05
C ALA A 25 -13.70 -33.71 11.01
N LEU A 26 -14.41 -33.46 9.89
CA LEU A 26 -14.05 -32.44 8.90
C LEU A 26 -14.20 -31.01 9.46
N GLN A 27 -15.22 -30.76 10.28
CA GLN A 27 -15.41 -29.48 10.98
C GLN A 27 -14.37 -29.24 12.08
N ALA A 28 -13.99 -30.28 12.85
CA ALA A 28 -12.99 -30.16 13.92
C ALA A 28 -11.59 -29.80 13.39
N GLY A 29 -11.19 -30.36 12.24
CA GLY A 29 -9.87 -30.08 11.65
C GLY A 29 -9.70 -28.64 11.13
N ALA A 30 -10.79 -27.94 10.82
CA ALA A 30 -10.75 -26.54 10.38
C ALA A 30 -10.89 -25.57 11.57
N GLN A 31 -11.58 -25.99 12.63
CA GLN A 31 -11.66 -25.28 13.90
C GLN A 31 -10.29 -25.24 14.63
N GLU A 32 -9.47 -26.29 14.48
CA GLU A 32 -8.07 -26.31 14.96
C GLU A 32 -7.16 -25.29 14.26
N LEU A 33 -7.51 -24.83 13.05
CA LEU A 33 -6.68 -23.90 12.30
C LEU A 33 -7.01 -22.42 12.54
N GLY A 34 -8.08 -22.10 13.29
CA GLY A 34 -8.50 -20.73 13.58
C GLY A 34 -9.08 -19.99 12.36
N ILE A 35 -9.41 -20.70 11.27
CA ILE A 35 -9.99 -20.12 10.05
C ILE A 35 -11.53 -20.17 10.17
N PRO A 36 -12.25 -19.04 10.03
CA PRO A 36 -13.70 -18.99 10.16
C PRO A 36 -14.43 -20.03 9.30
N GLN A 37 -15.42 -20.73 9.86
CA GLN A 37 -16.23 -21.70 9.12
C GLN A 37 -17.51 -21.06 8.56
N ALA A 38 -18.05 -21.64 7.49
CA ALA A 38 -19.30 -21.17 6.85
C ALA A 38 -20.51 -21.15 7.80
N SER A 39 -20.55 -22.07 8.78
CA SER A 39 -21.60 -22.12 9.82
C SER A 39 -21.60 -20.90 10.73
N ASP A 40 -20.41 -20.35 11.01
CA ASP A 40 -20.24 -19.18 11.88
C ASP A 40 -20.68 -17.91 11.16
N ALA A 41 -20.58 -17.87 9.83
CA ALA A 41 -21.09 -16.79 9.01
C ALA A 41 -22.63 -16.81 8.92
N GLN A 42 -23.24 -17.99 8.82
CA GLN A 42 -24.71 -18.13 8.81
C GLN A 42 -25.36 -17.75 10.16
N GLN A 43 -24.73 -18.08 11.30
CA GLN A 43 -25.20 -17.59 12.61
C GLN A 43 -25.06 -16.07 12.75
N ARG A 44 -23.97 -15.48 12.24
CA ARG A 44 -23.78 -14.01 12.19
C ARG A 44 -24.83 -13.32 11.33
N GLN A 45 -25.19 -13.90 10.18
CA GLN A 45 -26.20 -13.36 9.28
C GLN A 45 -27.63 -13.46 9.85
N ALA A 46 -27.92 -14.47 10.66
CA ALA A 46 -29.20 -14.61 11.35
C ALA A 46 -29.41 -13.55 12.46
N GLN A 47 -28.34 -13.10 13.14
CA GLN A 47 -28.39 -12.01 14.13
C GLN A 47 -28.49 -10.61 13.49
N ALA A 48 -28.01 -10.43 12.27
CA ALA A 48 -28.03 -9.16 11.55
C ALA A 48 -29.45 -8.69 11.15
N ASN A 49 -30.40 -9.62 10.94
CA ASN A 49 -31.76 -9.31 10.51
C ASN A 49 -32.66 -8.67 11.60
N THR A 50 -32.19 -8.56 12.85
CA THR A 50 -32.90 -7.96 13.98
C THR A 50 -32.54 -6.49 14.27
N ALA A 51 -31.65 -5.85 13.49
CA ALA A 51 -30.88 -4.69 13.97
C ALA A 51 -31.15 -3.32 13.31
N ALA A 52 -32.35 -3.05 12.76
CA ALA A 52 -32.63 -1.71 12.21
C ALA A 52 -32.61 -0.59 13.27
N ASN A 53 -32.87 -0.93 14.55
CA ASN A 53 -32.94 0.02 15.67
C ASN A 53 -31.94 -0.28 16.82
N ALA A 54 -31.06 -1.27 16.67
CA ALA A 54 -30.08 -1.60 17.71
C ALA A 54 -28.96 -0.52 17.77
N PRO A 55 -28.42 -0.20 18.97
CA PRO A 55 -27.32 0.74 19.11
C PRO A 55 -26.05 0.25 18.40
N VAL A 56 -25.21 1.18 17.97
CA VAL A 56 -23.87 0.90 17.44
C VAL A 56 -22.92 0.90 18.61
N LEU A 57 -22.02 -0.07 18.71
CA LEU A 57 -20.98 -0.05 19.73
C LEU A 57 -19.77 0.71 19.21
N LEU A 58 -19.32 1.69 19.99
CA LEU A 58 -18.10 2.44 19.74
C LEU A 58 -17.01 1.96 20.68
N MET A 59 -15.81 1.73 20.14
CA MET A 59 -14.64 1.37 20.91
C MET A 59 -13.57 2.43 20.74
N ALA A 60 -13.01 2.93 21.84
CA ALA A 60 -11.80 3.73 21.83
C ALA A 60 -10.66 2.90 22.42
N ALA A 61 -9.55 2.78 21.69
CA ALA A 61 -8.42 1.96 22.11
C ALA A 61 -7.09 2.57 21.66
N VAL A 62 -6.03 2.27 22.40
CA VAL A 62 -4.66 2.57 21.96
C VAL A 62 -4.19 1.43 21.06
N PRO A 63 -3.90 1.67 19.76
CA PRO A 63 -3.32 0.66 18.90
C PRO A 63 -1.90 0.33 19.36
N LEU A 64 -1.55 -0.96 19.38
CA LEU A 64 -0.23 -1.43 19.82
C LEU A 64 0.88 -1.03 18.84
N SER A 65 0.55 -0.76 17.57
CA SER A 65 1.50 -0.33 16.53
C SER A 65 1.73 1.18 16.48
N ALA A 66 0.95 1.99 17.21
CA ALA A 66 1.04 3.45 17.26
C ALA A 66 0.81 4.00 18.67
N GLU A 67 1.64 3.56 19.63
CA GLU A 67 1.58 4.01 21.02
C GLU A 67 1.57 5.56 21.13
N GLY A 68 0.74 6.10 22.03
CA GLY A 68 0.56 7.56 22.20
C GLY A 68 -0.63 8.15 21.44
N ASN A 69 -1.25 7.38 20.55
CA ASN A 69 -2.49 7.74 19.87
C ASN A 69 -3.64 6.88 20.39
N PHE A 70 -4.88 7.33 20.22
CA PHE A 70 -6.02 6.40 20.23
C PHE A 70 -6.75 6.40 18.90
N SER A 71 -7.28 5.24 18.57
CA SER A 71 -8.14 5.00 17.40
C SER A 71 -9.57 4.74 17.87
N VAL A 72 -10.53 5.08 17.01
CA VAL A 72 -11.94 4.80 17.22
C VAL A 72 -12.37 3.69 16.27
N TYR A 73 -13.08 2.72 16.79
CA TYR A 73 -13.65 1.59 16.07
C TYR A 73 -15.16 1.54 16.29
N SER A 74 -15.86 0.90 15.36
CA SER A 74 -17.31 0.72 15.46
C SER A 74 -17.71 -0.72 15.17
N SER A 75 -18.82 -1.15 15.75
CA SER A 75 -19.40 -2.46 15.50
C SER A 75 -20.93 -2.40 15.57
N SER A 76 -21.59 -3.04 14.59
CA SER A 76 -23.05 -3.18 14.59
C SER A 76 -23.54 -4.44 15.29
N ASP A 77 -22.69 -5.46 15.45
CA ASP A 77 -23.01 -6.74 16.11
C ASP A 77 -22.37 -6.88 17.50
N GLY A 78 -21.44 -5.97 17.84
CA GLY A 78 -20.65 -6.00 19.06
C GLY A 78 -19.66 -7.17 19.12
N VAL A 79 -19.40 -7.86 18.01
CA VAL A 79 -18.50 -9.02 17.93
C VAL A 79 -17.28 -8.67 17.08
N THR A 80 -17.50 -8.09 15.89
CA THR A 80 -16.44 -7.67 14.98
C THR A 80 -16.42 -6.16 14.90
N PHE A 81 -15.27 -5.56 15.20
CA PHE A 81 -15.05 -4.12 15.10
C PHE A 81 -14.30 -3.79 13.82
N THR A 82 -14.68 -2.68 13.18
CA THR A 82 -13.97 -2.08 12.04
C THR A 82 -13.44 -0.71 12.42
N THR A 83 -12.35 -0.29 11.78
CA THR A 83 -11.79 1.06 11.97
C THR A 83 -12.80 2.11 11.54
N LEU A 84 -13.13 3.03 12.46
CA LEU A 84 -13.89 4.24 12.17
C LEU A 84 -12.98 5.45 11.94
N ALA A 85 -11.91 5.56 12.74
CA ALA A 85 -10.86 6.54 12.58
C ALA A 85 -9.55 6.00 13.20
N SER A 86 -8.55 5.70 12.37
CA SER A 86 -7.21 5.35 12.82
C SER A 86 -6.46 6.58 13.32
N GLU A 87 -5.80 6.48 14.47
CA GLU A 87 -4.98 7.54 15.06
C GLU A 87 -5.74 8.87 15.16
N ALA A 88 -7.00 8.79 15.59
CA ALA A 88 -7.95 9.90 15.62
C ALA A 88 -7.49 11.05 16.54
N HIS A 89 -6.64 10.74 17.53
CA HIS A 89 -6.07 11.71 18.46
C HIS A 89 -4.69 11.29 18.94
N ALA A 90 -3.77 12.25 19.07
CA ALA A 90 -2.46 12.11 19.69
C ALA A 90 -2.37 13.02 20.92
N ALA A 91 -1.81 12.53 22.03
CA ALA A 91 -1.56 13.39 23.19
C ALA A 91 -0.27 14.23 23.00
N GLU A 92 -0.36 15.54 23.23
CA GLU A 92 0.81 16.42 23.21
C GLU A 92 1.73 16.14 24.42
N GLY A 93 3.00 15.82 24.17
CA GLY A 93 4.03 15.78 25.24
C GLY A 93 4.01 14.56 26.17
N GLY A 94 3.38 13.45 25.81
CA GLY A 94 3.46 12.20 26.59
C GLY A 94 2.69 11.02 25.99
N THR A 95 2.75 9.85 26.62
CA THR A 95 1.99 8.67 26.20
C THR A 95 0.55 8.72 26.71
N LEU A 96 -0.39 8.53 25.79
CA LEU A 96 -1.81 8.36 26.06
C LEU A 96 -2.11 6.91 26.44
N ALA A 97 -2.93 6.70 27.48
CA ALA A 97 -3.38 5.39 27.91
C ALA A 97 -4.87 5.35 28.28
N ASP A 98 -5.47 4.15 28.16
CA ASP A 98 -6.80 3.81 28.63
C ASP A 98 -7.96 4.75 28.20
N PRO A 99 -8.07 5.14 26.91
CA PRO A 99 -9.07 6.09 26.46
C PRO A 99 -10.50 5.61 26.74
N SER A 100 -11.34 6.51 27.25
CA SER A 100 -12.77 6.31 27.47
C SER A 100 -13.58 7.40 26.80
N ILE A 101 -14.52 7.01 25.93
CA ILE A 101 -15.39 7.95 25.21
C ILE A 101 -16.78 8.03 25.84
N VAL A 102 -17.42 9.19 25.74
CA VAL A 102 -18.83 9.41 26.09
C VAL A 102 -19.43 10.49 25.19
N ARG A 103 -20.72 10.38 24.87
CA ARG A 103 -21.46 11.46 24.20
C ARG A 103 -22.11 12.39 25.22
N HIS A 104 -21.96 13.70 25.10
CA HIS A 104 -22.58 14.70 25.96
C HIS A 104 -22.86 15.98 25.18
N ASP A 105 -24.05 16.57 25.34
CA ASP A 105 -24.45 17.82 24.72
C ASP A 105 -24.17 17.91 23.21
N GLY A 106 -24.41 16.79 22.50
CA GLY A 106 -24.23 16.69 21.06
C GLY A 106 -22.78 16.58 20.58
N GLN A 107 -21.82 16.39 21.49
CA GLN A 107 -20.41 16.14 21.21
C GLN A 107 -19.96 14.81 21.83
N TYR A 108 -18.81 14.31 21.40
CA TYR A 108 -18.11 13.20 22.02
C TYR A 108 -16.92 13.72 22.81
N TYR A 109 -16.70 13.17 24.00
CA TYR A 109 -15.57 13.49 24.87
C TYR A 109 -14.81 12.21 25.17
N ALA A 110 -13.49 12.25 25.00
CA ALA A 110 -12.57 11.21 25.38
C ALA A 110 -11.85 11.66 26.65
N VAL A 111 -11.80 10.82 27.67
CA VAL A 111 -10.89 10.98 28.81
C VAL A 111 -9.80 9.92 28.72
N TYR A 112 -8.57 10.29 29.04
CA TYR A 112 -7.41 9.38 28.97
C TYR A 112 -6.38 9.73 30.03
N ALA A 113 -5.56 8.75 30.41
CA ALA A 113 -4.42 8.97 31.28
C ALA A 113 -3.22 9.44 30.46
N GLN A 114 -2.45 10.38 31.01
CA GLN A 114 -1.22 10.91 30.41
C GLN A 114 -0.19 11.22 31.50
N GLY A 115 0.63 10.22 31.86
CA GLY A 115 1.55 10.33 33.00
C GLY A 115 0.78 10.60 34.30
N ALA A 116 1.11 11.68 35.01
CA ALA A 116 0.42 12.10 36.25
C ALA A 116 -0.89 12.88 35.99
N ASN A 117 -1.32 13.00 34.73
CA ASN A 117 -2.44 13.84 34.34
C ASN A 117 -3.61 13.04 33.77
N LEU A 118 -4.79 13.65 33.79
CA LEU A 118 -5.93 13.26 32.97
C LEU A 118 -6.09 14.26 31.83
N GLY A 119 -6.12 13.74 30.61
CA GLY A 119 -6.43 14.49 29.40
C GLY A 119 -7.90 14.33 29.01
N ILE A 120 -8.47 15.39 28.44
CA ILE A 120 -9.78 15.39 27.80
C ILE A 120 -9.60 15.87 26.36
N ALA A 121 -10.13 15.12 25.41
CA ALA A 121 -10.31 15.53 24.03
C ALA A 121 -11.79 15.52 23.66
N ARG A 122 -12.19 16.32 22.67
CA ARG A 122 -13.57 16.37 22.17
C ARG A 122 -13.63 16.18 20.66
N SER A 123 -14.75 15.66 20.17
CA SER A 123 -15.04 15.53 18.75
C SER A 123 -16.52 15.70 18.44
N ALA A 124 -16.83 16.35 17.32
CA ALA A 124 -18.18 16.43 16.79
C ALA A 124 -18.53 15.26 15.85
N ASP A 125 -17.52 14.60 15.28
CA ASP A 125 -17.66 13.66 14.16
C ASP A 125 -16.95 12.32 14.37
N LEU A 126 -16.46 12.05 15.58
CA LEU A 126 -15.69 10.87 15.98
C LEU A 126 -14.35 10.68 15.25
N LYS A 127 -14.02 11.53 14.28
CA LYS A 127 -12.82 11.42 13.44
C LYS A 127 -11.78 12.48 13.79
N ARG A 128 -12.22 13.74 13.95
CA ARG A 128 -11.34 14.86 14.33
C ARG A 128 -11.51 15.14 15.80
N TRP A 129 -10.43 14.94 16.56
CA TRP A 129 -10.41 15.18 17.99
C TRP A 129 -9.53 16.37 18.32
N GLU A 130 -10.03 17.24 19.20
CA GLU A 130 -9.31 18.41 19.70
C GLU A 130 -9.02 18.22 21.18
N THR A 131 -7.79 18.46 21.62
CA THR A 131 -7.46 18.53 23.05
C THR A 131 -8.26 19.67 23.70
N VAL A 132 -9.06 19.34 24.71
CA VAL A 132 -9.74 20.32 25.56
C VAL A 132 -8.79 20.78 26.65
N ARG A 133 -8.19 19.84 27.39
CA ARG A 133 -7.20 20.12 28.44
C ARG A 133 -6.42 18.85 28.84
N THR A 134 -5.20 19.04 29.34
CA THR A 134 -4.50 18.06 30.18
C THR A 134 -4.28 18.67 31.59
N ALA A 135 -4.73 17.99 32.65
CA ALA A 135 -4.64 18.50 34.02
C ALA A 135 -4.16 17.44 35.01
N SER A 136 -3.31 17.82 35.96
CA SER A 136 -2.87 16.95 37.06
C SER A 136 -4.04 16.65 37.99
N LEU A 137 -4.11 15.39 38.46
CA LEU A 137 -5.07 14.98 39.47
C LEU A 137 -4.34 14.69 40.79
N ALA A 138 -4.58 15.51 41.81
CA ALA A 138 -3.96 15.35 43.12
C ALA A 138 -4.58 14.17 43.87
N LEU A 139 -4.05 12.96 43.64
CA LEU A 139 -4.45 11.73 44.29
C LEU A 139 -3.57 11.49 45.54
N ALA A 140 -4.17 10.95 46.60
CA ALA A 140 -3.46 10.67 47.85
C ALA A 140 -2.26 9.75 47.60
N GLY A 141 -1.07 10.13 48.10
CA GLY A 141 0.16 9.35 47.94
C GLY A 141 0.90 9.54 46.61
N GLY A 142 0.46 10.46 45.73
CA GLY A 142 1.20 10.82 44.51
C GLY A 142 1.23 9.74 43.41
N THR A 143 0.37 8.72 43.51
CA THR A 143 0.28 7.67 42.49
C THR A 143 -0.39 8.21 41.22
N PRO A 144 0.16 8.00 40.01
CA PRO A 144 -0.44 8.47 38.77
C PRO A 144 -1.84 7.88 38.53
N PRO A 145 -2.78 8.65 37.95
CA PRO A 145 -4.08 8.14 37.56
C PRO A 145 -3.97 7.12 36.43
N SER A 146 -4.80 6.08 36.47
CA SER A 146 -4.92 5.07 35.40
C SER A 146 -6.36 4.62 35.18
N ALA A 147 -6.64 3.96 34.05
CA ALA A 147 -7.95 3.42 33.69
C ALA A 147 -9.15 4.40 33.89
N PRO A 148 -9.09 5.67 33.44
CA PRO A 148 -10.22 6.58 33.57
C PRO A 148 -11.42 6.07 32.76
N ARG A 149 -12.61 6.09 33.36
CA ARG A 149 -13.86 5.63 32.74
C ARG A 149 -14.98 6.62 32.99
N TRP A 150 -15.67 7.02 31.92
CA TRP A 150 -16.90 7.80 32.06
C TRP A 150 -18.00 6.97 32.71
N VAL A 151 -18.74 7.61 33.63
CA VAL A 151 -19.94 7.07 34.25
C VAL A 151 -21.04 8.12 34.12
N ARG A 152 -22.20 7.70 33.62
CA ARG A 152 -23.40 8.53 33.57
C ARG A 152 -24.32 8.17 34.72
N GLU A 153 -24.64 9.15 35.55
CA GLU A 153 -25.63 9.00 36.62
C GLU A 153 -27.06 9.01 36.06
N PRO A 154 -28.06 8.43 36.76
CA PRO A 154 -29.45 8.44 36.31
C PRO A 154 -30.00 9.85 35.98
N GLY A 155 -29.51 10.89 36.66
CA GLY A 155 -29.85 12.30 36.39
C GLY A 155 -29.13 12.92 35.19
N GLY A 156 -28.34 12.15 34.45
CA GLY A 156 -27.62 12.60 33.24
C GLY A 156 -26.23 13.21 33.51
N ALA A 157 -25.90 13.54 34.76
CA ALA A 157 -24.60 14.06 35.16
C ALA A 157 -23.46 13.06 34.83
N LEU A 158 -22.33 13.60 34.38
CA LEU A 158 -21.14 12.82 34.06
C LEU A 158 -20.12 12.86 35.19
N LYS A 159 -19.56 11.70 35.50
CA LYS A 159 -18.43 11.50 36.40
C LYS A 159 -17.36 10.70 35.67
N VAL A 160 -16.12 10.81 36.13
CA VAL A 160 -15.02 9.92 35.74
C VAL A 160 -14.61 9.12 36.95
N VAL A 161 -14.53 7.81 36.77
CA VAL A 161 -13.92 6.90 37.74
C VAL A 161 -12.49 6.65 37.30
N VAL A 162 -11.54 6.78 38.21
CA VAL A 162 -10.10 6.68 37.93
C VAL A 162 -9.44 5.83 39.00
N ALA A 163 -8.53 4.96 38.59
CA ALA A 163 -7.73 4.16 39.50
C ALA A 163 -6.46 4.91 39.90
N ALA A 164 -6.02 4.70 41.15
CA ALA A 164 -4.70 5.10 41.62
C ALA A 164 -4.17 4.02 42.57
N GLY A 165 -3.24 3.19 42.08
CA GLY A 165 -2.80 1.99 42.80
C GLY A 165 -3.96 1.03 43.06
N ALA A 166 -4.18 0.65 44.33
CA ALA A 166 -5.26 -0.25 44.73
C ALA A 166 -6.58 0.48 45.04
N GLN A 167 -6.66 1.81 44.88
CA GLN A 167 -7.84 2.60 45.19
C GLN A 167 -8.54 3.11 43.92
N THR A 168 -9.84 3.29 44.03
CA THR A 168 -10.70 3.82 42.96
C THR A 168 -11.29 5.14 43.42
N PHE A 169 -11.17 6.18 42.60
CA PHE A 169 -11.65 7.53 42.89
C PHE A 169 -12.68 7.98 41.86
N ILE A 170 -13.57 8.88 42.28
CA ILE A 170 -14.59 9.52 41.47
C ILE A 170 -14.25 11.00 41.40
N VAL A 171 -14.22 11.54 40.20
CA VAL A 171 -14.06 12.97 39.93
C VAL A 171 -15.17 13.43 38.98
N ALA A 172 -15.54 14.70 39.06
CA ALA A 172 -16.49 15.31 38.14
C ALA A 172 -15.78 16.39 37.32
N PRO A 173 -16.01 16.47 36.00
CA PRO A 173 -15.65 17.65 35.25
C PRO A 173 -16.53 18.85 35.69
N ASP A 174 -16.00 20.06 35.60
CA ASP A 174 -16.80 21.28 35.59
C ASP A 174 -17.61 21.41 34.29
N ALA A 175 -18.51 22.40 34.20
CA ALA A 175 -19.37 22.60 33.03
C ALA A 175 -18.58 22.81 31.73
N GLY A 176 -17.34 23.33 31.81
CA GLY A 176 -16.47 23.53 30.66
C GLY A 176 -15.58 22.33 30.29
N PHE A 177 -15.59 21.24 31.07
CA PHE A 177 -14.61 20.15 30.96
C PHE A 177 -13.16 20.64 31.05
N THR A 178 -12.94 21.69 31.83
CA THR A 178 -11.64 22.30 32.07
C THR A 178 -11.10 21.98 33.46
N ALA A 179 -11.89 21.61 34.45
CA ALA A 179 -11.40 21.33 35.81
C ALA A 179 -12.01 20.07 36.39
N TRP A 180 -11.29 19.44 37.33
CA TRP A 180 -11.77 18.29 38.07
C TRP A 180 -12.22 18.71 39.48
N SER A 181 -13.31 18.12 39.96
CA SER A 181 -13.66 18.19 41.38
C SER A 181 -12.58 17.54 42.24
N ALA A 182 -12.61 17.79 43.55
CA ALA A 182 -11.82 17.02 44.50
C ALA A 182 -12.10 15.51 44.33
N PRO A 183 -11.07 14.65 44.29
CA PRO A 183 -11.27 13.20 44.20
C PRO A 183 -12.02 12.64 45.41
N GLN A 184 -13.11 11.94 45.14
CA GLN A 184 -13.90 11.23 46.16
C GLN A 184 -13.60 9.73 46.08
N LEU A 185 -13.31 9.08 47.21
CA LEU A 185 -13.05 7.64 47.25
C LEU A 185 -14.33 6.82 46.97
N ALA A 186 -14.26 5.85 46.05
CA ALA A 186 -15.30 4.84 45.85
C ALA A 186 -15.10 3.69 46.84
N GLN A 187 -15.80 3.74 47.98
CA GLN A 187 -15.58 2.82 49.10
C GLN A 187 -15.91 1.38 48.71
N GLY A 188 -14.93 0.47 48.80
CA GLY A 188 -15.10 -0.96 48.51
C GLY A 188 -14.73 -1.39 47.10
N LEU A 189 -14.33 -0.46 46.21
CA LEU A 189 -13.71 -0.80 44.92
C LEU A 189 -12.19 -0.69 44.99
N SER A 190 -11.52 -1.53 44.21
CA SER A 190 -10.07 -1.51 44.04
C SER A 190 -9.67 -1.53 42.57
N GLY A 191 -8.71 -0.68 42.18
CA GLY A 191 -8.17 -0.64 40.82
C GLY A 191 -9.13 -0.04 39.79
N GLY A 192 -8.95 -0.41 38.51
CA GLY A 192 -9.82 0.02 37.43
C GLY A 192 -11.22 -0.60 37.53
N ALA A 193 -12.26 0.19 37.29
CA ALA A 193 -13.65 -0.23 37.37
C ALA A 193 -14.46 0.33 36.18
N SER A 194 -15.28 -0.53 35.55
CA SER A 194 -16.30 -0.09 34.59
C SER A 194 -17.66 -0.13 35.29
N ILE A 195 -18.28 1.04 35.47
CA ILE A 195 -19.51 1.20 36.26
C ILE A 195 -20.67 1.60 35.35
N VAL A 196 -21.81 0.95 35.54
CA VAL A 196 -23.07 1.24 34.88
C VAL A 196 -24.19 1.42 35.90
N ALA A 197 -25.12 2.32 35.62
CA ALA A 197 -26.34 2.46 36.41
C ALA A 197 -27.32 1.31 36.07
N THR A 198 -27.95 0.73 37.08
CA THR A 198 -28.93 -0.35 36.96
C THR A 198 -30.16 -0.06 37.81
N GLU A 199 -31.25 -0.82 37.65
CA GLU A 199 -32.48 -0.63 38.42
C GLU A 199 -32.27 -0.74 39.95
N GLY A 200 -31.24 -1.48 40.38
CA GLY A 200 -30.87 -1.65 41.79
C GLY A 200 -29.79 -0.69 42.30
N GLY A 201 -29.48 0.38 41.57
CA GLY A 201 -28.42 1.35 41.90
C GLY A 201 -27.31 1.35 40.85
N TYR A 202 -26.12 0.87 41.23
CA TYR A 202 -24.95 0.79 40.36
C TYR A 202 -24.36 -0.61 40.37
N THR A 203 -23.86 -1.02 39.21
CA THR A 203 -23.12 -2.27 39.04
C THR A 203 -21.78 -1.98 38.38
N ALA A 204 -20.72 -2.63 38.88
CA ALA A 204 -19.37 -2.47 38.38
C ALA A 204 -18.78 -3.81 37.97
N LEU A 205 -17.98 -3.79 36.90
CA LEU A 205 -17.01 -4.82 36.61
C LEU A 205 -15.64 -4.33 37.07
N VAL A 206 -15.14 -4.93 38.14
CA VAL A 206 -13.90 -4.53 38.81
C VAL A 206 -12.84 -5.61 38.68
N ARG A 207 -11.58 -5.19 38.56
CA ARG A 207 -10.46 -6.11 38.52
C ARG A 207 -9.90 -6.30 39.92
N ASN A 208 -9.90 -7.54 40.39
CA ASN A 208 -9.22 -7.91 41.62
C ASN A 208 -7.71 -7.64 41.48
N ALA A 209 -7.14 -6.82 42.35
CA ALA A 209 -5.76 -6.40 42.25
C ALA A 209 -4.76 -7.56 42.39
N SER A 210 -5.11 -8.60 43.16
CA SER A 210 -4.23 -9.73 43.46
C SER A 210 -4.35 -10.86 42.44
N SER A 211 -5.57 -11.25 42.06
CA SER A 211 -5.81 -12.38 41.15
C SER A 211 -5.93 -11.97 39.67
N GLY A 212 -6.18 -10.69 39.40
CA GLY A 212 -6.56 -10.21 38.07
C GLY A 212 -7.95 -10.65 37.61
N ALA A 213 -8.68 -11.42 38.43
CA ALA A 213 -10.05 -11.83 38.13
C ALA A 213 -10.96 -10.60 38.03
N LEU A 214 -11.81 -10.59 37.01
CA LEU A 214 -12.93 -9.66 36.97
C LEU A 214 -14.02 -10.15 37.91
N GLU A 215 -14.60 -9.23 38.67
CA GLU A 215 -15.61 -9.48 39.67
C GLU A 215 -16.72 -8.45 39.51
N VAL A 216 -17.96 -8.88 39.75
CA VAL A 216 -19.12 -7.99 39.74
C VAL A 216 -19.28 -7.39 41.13
N ALA A 217 -19.43 -6.07 41.19
CA ALA A 217 -19.69 -5.34 42.42
C ALA A 217 -20.96 -4.50 42.30
N THR A 218 -21.70 -4.32 43.39
CA THR A 218 -22.94 -3.54 43.41
C THR A 218 -22.97 -2.53 44.55
N ALA A 219 -23.58 -1.36 44.33
CA ALA A 219 -23.78 -0.32 45.33
C ALA A 219 -25.08 0.46 45.08
N GLN A 220 -25.66 1.08 46.12
CA GLN A 220 -26.81 1.97 45.98
C GLN A 220 -26.40 3.38 45.48
N THR A 221 -25.18 3.82 45.79
CA THR A 221 -24.62 5.10 45.33
C THR A 221 -23.27 4.88 44.67
N LEU A 222 -22.86 5.80 43.79
CA LEU A 222 -21.58 5.72 43.09
C LEU A 222 -20.38 5.68 44.07
N ALA A 223 -20.48 6.38 45.20
CA ALA A 223 -19.46 6.43 46.25
C ALA A 223 -19.36 5.14 47.09
N GLY A 224 -20.33 4.24 46.97
CA GLY A 224 -20.41 3.01 47.75
C GLY A 224 -21.31 3.11 49.00
N PRO A 225 -21.14 2.20 49.98
CA PRO A 225 -20.17 1.09 49.97
C PRO A 225 -20.48 0.07 48.86
N TRP A 226 -19.44 -0.37 48.16
CA TRP A 226 -19.52 -1.37 47.11
C TRP A 226 -19.35 -2.78 47.67
N ALA A 227 -20.28 -3.68 47.33
CA ALA A 227 -20.22 -5.09 47.67
C ALA A 227 -19.68 -5.89 46.48
N VAL A 228 -18.44 -6.37 46.57
CA VAL A 228 -17.78 -7.20 45.53
C VAL A 228 -18.14 -8.67 45.71
N GLN A 229 -18.63 -9.31 44.66
CA GLN A 229 -18.97 -10.73 44.65
C GLN A 229 -17.79 -11.52 44.06
N GLN A 230 -17.01 -12.19 44.92
CA GLN A 230 -15.82 -12.92 44.47
C GLN A 230 -16.18 -14.05 43.49
N GLY A 231 -15.38 -14.21 42.43
CA GLY A 231 -15.55 -15.26 41.43
C GLY A 231 -16.77 -15.11 40.50
N SER A 232 -17.45 -13.96 40.51
CA SER A 232 -18.68 -13.71 39.74
C SER A 232 -18.47 -13.18 38.32
N GLY A 233 -17.23 -12.91 37.88
CA GLY A 233 -16.97 -12.27 36.59
C GLY A 233 -16.56 -13.24 35.46
N PRO A 234 -16.39 -12.70 34.25
CA PRO A 234 -16.22 -13.48 33.01
C PRO A 234 -14.82 -14.11 32.83
N GLY A 235 -13.90 -13.89 33.76
CA GLY A 235 -12.52 -14.36 33.70
C GLY A 235 -11.53 -13.34 34.24
N ALA A 236 -10.23 -13.58 34.01
CA ALA A 236 -9.17 -12.65 34.39
C ALA A 236 -8.86 -11.64 33.27
N SER A 237 -8.43 -10.45 33.67
CA SER A 237 -8.06 -9.36 32.76
C SER A 237 -6.79 -8.64 33.22
N SER A 238 -6.05 -8.02 32.30
CA SER A 238 -4.99 -7.06 32.63
C SER A 238 -5.50 -5.63 32.84
N GLY A 239 -6.74 -5.34 32.44
CA GLY A 239 -7.33 -4.00 32.45
C GLY A 239 -8.15 -3.74 31.19
N GLY A 240 -8.56 -2.48 31.01
CA GLY A 240 -9.29 -2.08 29.81
C GLY A 240 -10.71 -2.68 29.72
N GLN A 241 -11.36 -2.96 30.85
CA GLN A 241 -12.67 -3.59 30.84
C GLN A 241 -13.82 -2.60 30.58
N SER A 242 -14.88 -3.08 29.93
CA SER A 242 -16.14 -2.36 29.71
C SER A 242 -17.32 -3.27 29.93
N LEU A 243 -18.40 -2.75 30.51
CA LEU A 243 -19.68 -3.44 30.64
C LEU A 243 -20.75 -2.67 29.88
N VAL A 244 -21.39 -3.32 28.90
CA VAL A 244 -22.44 -2.70 28.08
C VAL A 244 -23.71 -3.55 28.09
N LYS A 245 -24.87 -2.90 28.01
CA LYS A 245 -26.16 -3.58 27.85
C LYS A 245 -26.52 -3.61 26.36
N LEU A 246 -26.73 -4.81 25.82
CA LEU A 246 -27.16 -5.04 24.44
C LEU A 246 -28.66 -4.76 24.29
N ALA A 247 -29.11 -4.64 23.04
CA ALA A 247 -30.50 -4.33 22.72
C ALA A 247 -31.52 -5.36 23.23
N ASP A 248 -31.11 -6.62 23.33
CA ASP A 248 -31.94 -7.72 23.85
C ASP A 248 -31.96 -7.80 25.38
N GLY A 249 -31.32 -6.86 26.07
CA GLY A 249 -31.20 -6.80 27.52
C GLY A 249 -30.03 -7.61 28.10
N THR A 250 -29.31 -8.38 27.28
CA THR A 250 -28.10 -9.12 27.67
C THR A 250 -26.98 -8.15 28.00
N TRP A 251 -26.21 -8.42 29.05
CA TRP A 251 -25.00 -7.69 29.39
C TRP A 251 -23.80 -8.33 28.71
N ARG A 252 -22.94 -7.50 28.11
CA ARG A 252 -21.68 -7.93 27.52
C ARG A 252 -20.51 -7.24 28.22
N ALA A 253 -19.58 -8.05 28.71
CA ALA A 253 -18.31 -7.57 29.21
C ALA A 253 -17.25 -7.67 28.12
N TYR A 254 -16.50 -6.60 27.90
CA TYR A 254 -15.28 -6.59 27.08
C TYR A 254 -14.06 -6.45 27.98
N PHE A 255 -12.99 -7.16 27.69
CA PHE A 255 -11.79 -7.15 28.53
C PHE A 255 -10.55 -7.68 27.81
N ALA A 256 -9.38 -7.13 28.17
CA ALA A 256 -8.09 -7.63 27.69
C ALA A 256 -7.65 -8.86 28.49
N ASP A 257 -6.87 -9.76 27.89
CA ASP A 257 -6.21 -10.86 28.59
C ASP A 257 -5.06 -10.40 29.50
N ALA A 258 -4.49 -11.31 30.30
CA ALA A 258 -3.46 -10.99 31.29
C ALA A 258 -2.19 -10.34 30.69
N ASP A 259 -1.84 -10.67 29.44
CA ASP A 259 -0.66 -10.14 28.73
C ASP A 259 -1.00 -8.94 27.82
N SER A 260 -2.26 -8.48 27.84
CA SER A 260 -2.80 -7.31 27.14
C SER A 260 -2.69 -7.35 25.61
N ARG A 261 -2.73 -8.53 25.01
CA ARG A 261 -2.62 -8.68 23.54
C ARG A 261 -3.91 -9.11 22.89
N GLN A 262 -4.75 -9.87 23.59
CA GLN A 262 -6.02 -10.32 23.03
C GLN A 262 -7.17 -9.65 23.77
N TYR A 263 -8.21 -9.31 23.01
CA TYR A 263 -9.41 -8.69 23.53
C TYR A 263 -10.58 -9.66 23.39
N TRP A 264 -11.32 -9.83 24.48
CA TRP A 264 -12.35 -10.84 24.62
C TRP A 264 -13.68 -10.20 24.99
N PHE A 265 -14.77 -10.89 24.69
CA PHE A 265 -16.08 -10.59 25.25
C PHE A 265 -16.74 -11.82 25.86
N ALA A 266 -17.63 -11.60 26.82
CA ALA A 266 -18.50 -12.61 27.40
C ALA A 266 -19.86 -12.01 27.75
N ASP A 267 -20.91 -12.81 27.64
CA ASP A 267 -22.30 -12.38 27.79
C ASP A 267 -22.94 -12.93 29.07
N SER A 268 -23.83 -12.16 29.68
CA SER A 268 -24.57 -12.56 30.87
C SER A 268 -25.97 -11.94 30.88
N ARG A 269 -26.99 -12.71 31.28
CA ARG A 269 -28.35 -12.18 31.46
C ARG A 269 -28.62 -11.65 32.87
N ASP A 270 -27.86 -12.12 33.84
CA ASP A 270 -28.08 -11.87 35.28
C ASP A 270 -26.87 -11.23 35.97
N LEU A 271 -25.78 -10.95 35.23
CA LEU A 271 -24.50 -10.46 35.72
C LEU A 271 -23.86 -11.38 36.77
N ARG A 272 -24.16 -12.69 36.70
CA ARG A 272 -23.59 -13.73 37.58
C ARG A 272 -23.11 -14.93 36.79
N SER A 273 -23.91 -15.35 35.82
CA SER A 273 -23.61 -16.46 34.93
C SER A 273 -23.13 -15.92 33.59
N TRP A 274 -21.87 -16.22 33.24
CA TRP A 274 -21.23 -15.73 32.01
C TRP A 274 -21.09 -16.83 30.96
N SER A 275 -21.23 -16.46 29.69
CA SER A 275 -20.86 -17.31 28.56
C SER A 275 -19.34 -17.57 28.56
N PRO A 276 -18.88 -18.61 27.85
CA PRO A 276 -17.46 -18.72 27.50
C PRO A 276 -17.00 -17.44 26.80
N ARG A 277 -15.79 -16.98 27.14
CA ARG A 277 -15.18 -15.82 26.49
C ARG A 277 -14.93 -16.11 25.01
N THR A 278 -15.22 -15.13 24.16
CA THR A 278 -15.01 -15.21 22.71
C THR A 278 -14.13 -14.04 22.25
N LYS A 279 -13.23 -14.28 21.29
CA LYS A 279 -12.30 -13.26 20.81
C LYS A 279 -13.06 -12.18 20.03
N VAL A 280 -12.71 -10.91 20.26
CA VAL A 280 -13.25 -9.79 19.49
C VAL A 280 -12.59 -9.76 18.10
N GLY A 281 -13.41 -9.79 17.05
CA GLY A 281 -12.94 -9.77 15.67
C GLY A 281 -12.50 -8.37 15.22
N GLY A 282 -11.60 -8.31 14.24
CA GLY A 282 -11.10 -7.09 13.62
C GLY A 282 -9.90 -6.47 14.33
N VAL A 283 -9.95 -6.37 15.65
CA VAL A 283 -9.01 -5.54 16.44
C VAL A 283 -8.17 -6.32 17.45
N SER A 284 -8.61 -7.52 17.88
CA SER A 284 -7.89 -8.31 18.89
C SER A 284 -6.50 -8.69 18.38
N GLY A 285 -5.44 -8.52 19.18
CA GLY A 285 -4.06 -8.70 18.73
C GLY A 285 -3.36 -7.39 18.38
N MET A 286 -4.12 -6.32 18.07
CA MET A 286 -3.58 -5.04 17.59
C MET A 286 -3.93 -3.84 18.47
N ILE A 287 -4.74 -4.03 19.51
CA ILE A 287 -5.12 -2.97 20.45
C ILE A 287 -4.71 -3.33 21.88
N GLY A 288 -4.36 -2.30 22.65
CA GLY A 288 -4.16 -2.39 24.10
C GLY A 288 -5.47 -2.26 24.87
N ALA A 289 -5.43 -1.59 26.00
CA ALA A 289 -6.63 -1.31 26.78
C ALA A 289 -7.64 -0.46 25.99
N ALA A 290 -8.90 -0.85 26.06
CA ALA A 290 -9.99 -0.21 25.34
C ALA A 290 -11.16 0.14 26.27
N SER A 291 -12.04 0.99 25.76
CA SER A 291 -13.38 1.20 26.31
C SER A 291 -14.41 0.96 25.22
N VAL A 292 -15.56 0.41 25.59
CA VAL A 292 -16.68 0.20 24.67
C VAL A 292 -17.92 0.86 25.26
N ILE A 293 -18.63 1.64 24.45
CA ILE A 293 -19.92 2.26 24.80
C ILE A 293 -20.98 1.93 23.75
N PRO A 294 -22.26 1.82 24.15
CA PRO A 294 -23.36 1.85 23.21
C PRO A 294 -23.64 3.30 22.76
N GLU A 295 -23.81 3.50 21.46
CA GLU A 295 -24.18 4.74 20.83
C GLU A 295 -25.51 4.58 20.07
N GLU A 296 -26.39 5.56 20.22
CA GLU A 296 -27.69 5.56 19.55
C GLU A 296 -27.50 5.66 18.02
N ARG A 297 -28.19 4.83 17.24
CA ARG A 297 -27.89 4.66 15.80
C ARG A 297 -28.09 5.96 15.01
N LYS A 298 -29.11 6.76 15.31
CA LYS A 298 -29.35 8.06 14.65
C LYS A 298 -28.26 9.05 15.02
N ALA A 299 -27.84 9.04 16.28
CA ALA A 299 -26.78 9.86 16.83
C ALA A 299 -25.42 9.55 16.16
N PHE A 300 -25.07 8.26 16.03
CA PHE A 300 -23.92 7.78 15.26
C PHE A 300 -23.98 8.18 13.79
N ALA A 301 -25.11 7.92 13.12
CA ALA A 301 -25.30 8.27 11.71
C ALA A 301 -25.20 9.78 11.46
N ALA A 302 -25.65 10.61 12.40
CA ALA A 302 -25.51 12.06 12.32
C ALA A 302 -24.05 12.50 12.48
N ALA A 303 -23.30 11.90 13.41
CA ALA A 303 -21.89 12.22 13.67
C ALA A 303 -20.97 11.79 12.52
N THR A 304 -21.25 10.63 11.92
CA THR A 304 -20.42 10.03 10.86
C THR A 304 -20.88 10.38 9.45
N LYS A 305 -21.92 11.22 9.32
CA LYS A 305 -22.42 11.65 8.03
C LYS A 305 -21.31 12.39 7.25
N PRO A 306 -21.08 12.04 5.98
CA PRO A 306 -20.21 12.82 5.11
C PRO A 306 -20.57 14.31 5.10
N LYS A 307 -19.54 15.17 5.17
CA LYS A 307 -19.73 16.63 5.15
C LYS A 307 -19.88 17.19 3.73
N GLY A 308 -19.37 16.49 2.72
CA GLY A 308 -19.52 16.87 1.32
C GLY A 308 -20.89 16.52 0.75
N GLN A 309 -21.17 17.03 -0.45
CA GLN A 309 -22.40 16.70 -1.17
C GLN A 309 -22.21 15.42 -1.99
N PRO A 310 -23.12 14.44 -1.88
CA PRO A 310 -23.18 13.29 -2.79
C PRO A 310 -23.19 13.74 -4.24
N LYS A 311 -22.29 13.18 -5.06
CA LYS A 311 -22.24 13.44 -6.51
C LYS A 311 -22.79 12.27 -7.29
N LYS A 312 -23.46 12.55 -8.41
CA LYS A 312 -23.92 11.52 -9.33
C LYS A 312 -22.77 11.08 -10.23
N VAL A 313 -22.37 9.83 -10.14
CA VAL A 313 -21.44 9.20 -11.10
C VAL A 313 -22.26 8.48 -12.17
N SER A 314 -21.96 8.76 -13.43
CA SER A 314 -22.57 8.12 -14.60
C SER A 314 -21.54 8.06 -15.73
N TRP A 315 -21.86 7.40 -16.84
CA TRP A 315 -20.93 7.26 -17.97
C TRP A 315 -21.68 6.99 -19.27
N ASP A 316 -20.94 7.03 -20.37
CA ASP A 316 -21.32 6.53 -21.69
C ASP A 316 -20.07 6.04 -22.43
N GLU A 317 -20.17 5.75 -23.72
CA GLU A 317 -19.06 5.27 -24.55
C GLU A 317 -17.88 6.24 -24.64
N HIS A 318 -18.03 7.50 -24.22
CA HIS A 318 -16.98 8.52 -24.29
C HIS A 318 -16.20 8.67 -23.01
N SER A 319 -16.87 8.86 -21.88
CA SER A 319 -16.21 9.19 -20.60
C SER A 319 -17.08 8.94 -19.39
N LEU A 320 -16.44 8.86 -18.22
CA LEU A 320 -17.11 9.07 -16.94
C LEU A 320 -17.64 10.50 -16.83
N LYS A 321 -18.72 10.66 -16.07
CA LYS A 321 -19.36 11.92 -15.74
C LYS A 321 -19.58 12.01 -14.22
N VAL A 322 -19.15 13.11 -13.63
CA VAL A 322 -19.44 13.48 -12.24
C VAL A 322 -20.34 14.70 -12.26
N ASP A 323 -21.56 14.58 -11.71
CA ASP A 323 -22.63 15.58 -11.79
C ASP A 323 -22.91 16.05 -13.22
N GLY A 324 -22.89 15.09 -14.16
CA GLY A 324 -23.12 15.34 -15.59
C GLY A 324 -21.93 15.94 -16.33
N LYS A 325 -20.89 16.42 -15.63
CA LYS A 325 -19.65 16.91 -16.26
C LYS A 325 -18.77 15.73 -16.67
N ARG A 326 -18.44 15.65 -17.96
CA ARG A 326 -17.48 14.69 -18.50
C ARG A 326 -16.07 14.95 -17.96
N ILE A 327 -15.37 13.87 -17.61
CA ILE A 327 -13.99 13.91 -17.09
C ILE A 327 -13.08 12.95 -17.86
N VAL A 328 -11.80 13.31 -17.94
CA VAL A 328 -10.72 12.40 -18.34
C VAL A 328 -9.87 12.13 -17.11
N VAL A 329 -9.80 10.86 -16.70
CA VAL A 329 -9.03 10.44 -15.52
C VAL A 329 -7.65 10.02 -16.00
N TRP A 330 -6.68 10.91 -15.79
CA TRP A 330 -5.26 10.66 -15.98
C TRP A 330 -4.67 10.27 -14.63
N SER A 331 -4.55 8.97 -14.41
CA SER A 331 -4.17 8.34 -13.15
C SER A 331 -2.77 7.72 -13.19
N GLY A 332 -2.14 7.63 -12.03
CA GLY A 332 -0.92 6.86 -11.81
C GLY A 332 -1.03 5.92 -10.61
N GLU A 333 -0.33 4.79 -10.65
CA GLU A 333 -0.30 3.83 -9.54
C GLU A 333 0.83 4.14 -8.55
N VAL A 334 0.51 4.02 -7.26
CA VAL A 334 1.47 3.98 -6.14
C VAL A 334 0.96 3.05 -5.04
N HIS A 335 1.87 2.36 -4.36
CA HIS A 335 1.54 1.45 -3.25
C HIS A 335 2.08 1.99 -1.92
N PRO A 336 1.23 2.52 -1.02
CA PRO A 336 1.68 3.07 0.27
C PRO A 336 2.51 2.08 1.10
N PHE A 337 2.20 0.79 1.04
CA PHE A 337 2.95 -0.27 1.75
C PHE A 337 4.40 -0.45 1.26
N ARG A 338 4.75 0.04 0.05
CA ARG A 338 6.13 0.07 -0.47
C ARG A 338 6.91 1.35 -0.12
N LEU A 339 6.31 2.27 0.64
CA LEU A 339 6.97 3.44 1.21
C LEU A 339 6.55 3.55 2.69
N PRO A 340 7.24 2.87 3.62
CA PRO A 340 6.83 2.77 5.03
C PRO A 340 7.10 4.06 5.82
N SER A 341 6.56 5.19 5.35
CA SER A 341 6.64 6.51 5.94
C SER A 341 5.41 7.34 5.54
N PRO A 342 4.37 7.41 6.39
CA PRO A 342 3.12 8.09 6.08
C PRO A 342 3.27 9.55 5.64
N SER A 343 4.21 10.29 6.24
CA SER A 343 4.46 11.69 5.85
C SER A 343 4.99 11.81 4.42
N LEU A 344 5.70 10.79 3.92
CA LEU A 344 6.27 10.79 2.56
C LEU A 344 5.28 10.35 1.48
N TRP A 345 4.11 9.80 1.82
CA TRP A 345 3.07 9.54 0.80
C TRP A 345 2.64 10.83 0.11
N ARG A 346 2.53 11.94 0.87
CA ARG A 346 2.23 13.26 0.30
C ARG A 346 3.28 13.72 -0.68
N ASP A 347 4.55 13.44 -0.42
CA ASP A 347 5.63 13.82 -1.33
C ASP A 347 5.42 13.23 -2.73
N VAL A 348 5.18 11.92 -2.79
CA VAL A 348 4.97 11.20 -4.05
C VAL A 348 3.68 11.65 -4.72
N ILE A 349 2.58 11.81 -3.97
CA ILE A 349 1.29 12.26 -4.52
C ILE A 349 1.39 13.67 -5.10
N GLN A 350 2.09 14.60 -4.44
CA GLN A 350 2.33 15.94 -4.97
C GLN A 350 3.20 15.91 -6.23
N LYS A 351 4.20 15.02 -6.30
CA LYS A 351 5.01 14.82 -7.51
C LYS A 351 4.17 14.26 -8.66
N MET A 352 3.28 13.31 -8.40
CA MET A 352 2.33 12.78 -9.40
C MET A 352 1.42 13.89 -9.93
N LYS A 353 0.80 14.67 -9.03
CA LYS A 353 -0.02 15.82 -9.40
C LYS A 353 0.74 16.85 -10.23
N ALA A 354 1.96 17.18 -9.84
CA ALA A 354 2.82 18.12 -10.57
C ALA A 354 3.23 17.59 -11.96
N VAL A 355 3.32 16.27 -12.13
CA VAL A 355 3.51 15.57 -13.42
C VAL A 355 2.19 15.48 -14.22
N GLY A 356 1.12 16.14 -13.76
CA GLY A 356 -0.11 16.32 -14.54
C GLY A 356 -1.16 15.22 -14.35
N PHE A 357 -0.97 14.29 -13.41
CA PHE A 357 -2.02 13.38 -12.99
C PHE A 357 -3.13 14.12 -12.23
N ASN A 358 -4.37 13.72 -12.48
CA ASN A 358 -5.55 14.15 -11.72
C ASN A 358 -6.26 12.96 -11.04
N GLY A 359 -5.75 11.74 -11.24
CA GLY A 359 -6.19 10.51 -10.60
C GLY A 359 -5.03 9.75 -9.95
N ILE A 360 -5.35 8.88 -9.03
CA ILE A 360 -4.44 7.95 -8.37
C ILE A 360 -5.13 6.62 -8.16
N ALA A 361 -4.37 5.54 -8.31
CA ALA A 361 -4.85 4.19 -8.03
C ALA A 361 -4.00 3.56 -6.92
N PHE A 362 -4.69 2.86 -6.02
CA PHE A 362 -4.09 2.20 -4.86
C PHE A 362 -4.47 0.73 -4.80
N TYR A 363 -3.47 -0.14 -4.72
CA TYR A 363 -3.63 -1.46 -4.11
C TYR A 363 -3.66 -1.39 -2.57
N PHE A 364 -4.38 -2.34 -1.98
CA PHE A 364 -4.39 -2.62 -0.55
C PHE A 364 -3.95 -4.07 -0.32
N ASP A 365 -2.82 -4.26 0.37
CA ASP A 365 -2.23 -5.59 0.59
C ASP A 365 -2.82 -6.25 1.85
N TRP A 366 -3.70 -7.24 1.66
CA TRP A 366 -4.32 -7.97 2.77
C TRP A 366 -3.26 -8.61 3.69
N GLY A 367 -2.20 -9.19 3.13
CA GLY A 367 -1.11 -9.80 3.88
C GLY A 367 -0.29 -8.83 4.72
N TYR A 368 -0.19 -7.57 4.28
CA TYR A 368 0.43 -6.50 5.04
C TYR A 368 -0.39 -6.05 6.25
N HIS A 369 -1.73 -6.14 6.14
CA HIS A 369 -2.68 -5.68 7.15
C HIS A 369 -3.18 -6.77 8.10
N SER A 370 -3.07 -8.06 7.75
CA SER A 370 -3.65 -9.16 8.52
C SER A 370 -2.63 -10.25 8.90
N PRO A 371 -2.01 -10.16 10.10
CA PRO A 371 -1.01 -11.14 10.52
C PRO A 371 -1.60 -12.49 10.95
N ALA A 372 -2.89 -12.53 11.31
CA ALA A 372 -3.62 -13.72 11.73
C ALA A 372 -5.11 -13.57 11.33
N PRO A 373 -5.87 -14.69 11.19
CA PRO A 373 -7.31 -14.62 10.97
C PRO A 373 -7.99 -13.82 12.09
N GLY A 374 -8.97 -12.96 11.79
CA GLY A 374 -9.59 -12.14 12.83
C GLY A 374 -8.89 -10.83 13.14
N VAL A 375 -7.67 -10.60 12.63
CA VAL A 375 -6.78 -9.55 13.14
C VAL A 375 -6.35 -8.60 12.02
N TYR A 376 -6.60 -7.31 12.18
CA TYR A 376 -6.27 -6.27 11.20
C TYR A 376 -5.62 -5.06 11.85
N ASP A 377 -4.63 -4.49 11.16
CA ASP A 377 -3.97 -3.23 11.56
C ASP A 377 -3.96 -2.21 10.42
N PHE A 378 -4.54 -1.05 10.70
CA PHE A 378 -4.58 0.12 9.82
C PHE A 378 -4.00 1.37 10.51
N ASN A 379 -3.00 1.22 11.37
CA ASN A 379 -2.34 2.33 12.08
C ASN A 379 -0.85 2.45 11.70
N GLY A 380 -0.23 3.57 12.02
CA GLY A 380 1.16 3.88 11.73
C GLY A 380 1.44 3.77 10.23
N ILE A 381 2.48 3.00 9.88
CA ILE A 381 2.86 2.76 8.47
C ILE A 381 1.84 1.92 7.67
N ARG A 382 0.77 1.45 8.33
CA ARG A 382 -0.38 0.72 7.74
C ARG A 382 -1.63 1.59 7.62
N ASN A 383 -1.55 2.88 7.93
CA ASN A 383 -2.71 3.77 7.89
C ASN A 383 -3.13 4.14 6.46
N VAL A 384 -3.86 3.24 5.80
CA VAL A 384 -4.31 3.44 4.41
C VAL A 384 -5.37 4.52 4.26
N GLU A 385 -6.16 4.78 5.32
CA GLU A 385 -7.11 5.91 5.32
C GLU A 385 -6.36 7.23 5.19
N ARG A 386 -5.20 7.38 5.86
CA ARG A 386 -4.38 8.57 5.71
C ARG A 386 -3.85 8.76 4.29
N ALA A 387 -3.50 7.69 3.57
CA ALA A 387 -3.09 7.80 2.16
C ALA A 387 -4.23 8.29 1.26
N ILE A 388 -5.46 7.82 1.50
CA ILE A 388 -6.68 8.26 0.81
C ILE A 388 -6.94 9.74 1.10
N GLU A 389 -6.88 10.15 2.36
CA GLU A 389 -7.07 11.56 2.76
C GLU A 389 -6.03 12.48 2.14
N ILE A 390 -4.77 12.07 2.06
CA ILE A 390 -3.72 12.86 1.39
C ILE A 390 -4.10 13.06 -0.08
N ALA A 391 -4.54 12.01 -0.79
CA ALA A 391 -4.98 12.14 -2.18
C ALA A 391 -6.19 13.08 -2.34
N GLU A 392 -7.14 13.05 -1.39
CA GLU A 392 -8.30 13.95 -1.36
C GLU A 392 -7.91 15.40 -1.11
N GLU A 393 -7.04 15.66 -0.14
CA GLU A 393 -6.49 16.98 0.17
C GLU A 393 -5.70 17.55 -1.02
N GLU A 394 -5.01 16.69 -1.77
CA GLU A 394 -4.34 17.06 -3.01
C GLU A 394 -5.29 17.14 -4.21
N GLY A 395 -6.59 16.87 -4.04
CA GLY A 395 -7.62 17.03 -5.08
C GLY A 395 -7.56 15.99 -6.19
N MET A 396 -7.04 14.80 -5.91
CA MET A 396 -6.94 13.68 -6.85
C MET A 396 -8.22 12.83 -6.83
N TYR A 397 -8.67 12.35 -7.98
CA TYR A 397 -9.62 11.24 -8.07
C TYR A 397 -8.95 9.94 -7.62
N ILE A 398 -9.70 9.03 -7.01
CA ILE A 398 -9.15 7.79 -6.45
C ILE A 398 -9.82 6.57 -7.08
N ILE A 399 -9.01 5.62 -7.54
CA ILE A 399 -9.41 4.28 -7.97
C ILE A 399 -8.97 3.30 -6.88
N ALA A 400 -9.93 2.69 -6.18
CA ALA A 400 -9.65 1.78 -5.07
C ALA A 400 -9.55 0.32 -5.56
N ARG A 401 -8.41 -0.35 -5.33
CA ARG A 401 -8.14 -1.71 -5.79
C ARG A 401 -7.87 -2.64 -4.61
N THR A 402 -8.94 -3.12 -3.98
CA THR A 402 -8.88 -3.70 -2.63
C THR A 402 -8.68 -5.22 -2.61
N GLY A 403 -8.54 -5.89 -3.76
CA GLY A 403 -8.40 -7.34 -3.84
C GLY A 403 -9.74 -8.10 -3.74
N PRO A 404 -9.82 -9.27 -3.06
CA PRO A 404 -8.90 -9.77 -2.01
C PRO A 404 -7.51 -10.22 -2.49
N TYR A 405 -7.38 -10.60 -3.76
CA TYR A 405 -6.10 -10.90 -4.40
C TYR A 405 -5.66 -9.70 -5.25
N VAL A 406 -4.38 -9.30 -5.18
CA VAL A 406 -3.86 -8.10 -5.89
C VAL A 406 -2.65 -8.36 -6.78
N ASN A 407 -2.05 -9.56 -6.74
CA ASN A 407 -0.79 -9.88 -7.43
C ASN A 407 0.36 -8.93 -7.02
N ALA A 408 0.51 -7.79 -7.71
CA ALA A 408 1.41 -6.67 -7.41
C ALA A 408 2.89 -7.03 -7.18
N GLU A 409 3.33 -8.18 -7.70
CA GLU A 409 4.61 -8.81 -7.40
C GLU A 409 4.90 -8.98 -5.89
N LEU A 410 3.86 -9.26 -5.11
CA LEU A 410 3.95 -9.49 -3.66
C LEU A 410 4.10 -10.98 -3.34
N THR A 411 4.70 -11.30 -2.20
CA THR A 411 4.64 -12.66 -1.65
C THR A 411 3.18 -13.09 -1.50
N GLY A 412 2.81 -14.29 -1.98
CA GLY A 412 1.42 -14.75 -1.95
C GLY A 412 0.46 -13.97 -2.87
N GLY A 413 0.95 -12.98 -3.63
CA GLY A 413 0.13 -12.04 -4.40
C GLY A 413 -0.78 -11.15 -3.55
N GLY A 414 -0.35 -10.86 -2.31
CA GLY A 414 -1.07 -10.05 -1.32
C GLY A 414 -1.91 -10.87 -0.33
N TYR A 415 -1.90 -12.21 -0.40
CA TYR A 415 -2.52 -13.03 0.63
C TYR A 415 -1.73 -13.00 1.96
N PRO A 416 -2.40 -12.97 3.11
CA PRO A 416 -1.73 -13.13 4.39
C PRO A 416 -1.17 -14.54 4.54
N GLY A 417 -0.08 -14.67 5.31
CA GLY A 417 0.65 -15.94 5.43
C GLY A 417 -0.21 -17.13 5.89
N TRP A 418 -1.23 -16.88 6.71
CA TRP A 418 -2.15 -17.92 7.17
C TRP A 418 -3.06 -18.47 6.05
N MET A 419 -3.19 -17.79 4.90
CA MET A 419 -3.85 -18.34 3.72
C MET A 419 -3.02 -19.44 3.04
N PHE A 420 -1.71 -19.50 3.27
CA PHE A 420 -0.85 -20.57 2.74
C PHE A 420 -1.14 -21.93 3.38
N ARG A 421 -1.78 -21.93 4.56
CA ARG A 421 -2.28 -23.13 5.25
C ARG A 421 -3.81 -23.29 5.15
N ASN A 422 -4.47 -22.50 4.31
CA ASN A 422 -5.89 -22.63 4.03
C ASN A 422 -6.12 -23.64 2.91
N ARG A 423 -7.01 -24.61 3.15
CA ARG A 423 -7.32 -25.69 2.19
C ARG A 423 -8.36 -25.34 1.15
N ALA A 424 -9.08 -24.24 1.34
CA ALA A 424 -10.04 -23.74 0.38
C ALA A 424 -9.39 -23.56 -0.99
N GLU A 425 -10.13 -23.85 -2.06
CA GLU A 425 -9.71 -23.45 -3.39
C GLU A 425 -9.81 -21.92 -3.50
N ALA A 426 -8.69 -21.23 -3.57
CA ALA A 426 -8.69 -19.77 -3.52
C ALA A 426 -9.16 -19.18 -4.85
N ARG A 427 -9.74 -17.97 -4.80
CA ARG A 427 -10.33 -17.27 -5.95
C ARG A 427 -11.47 -18.09 -6.58
N THR A 428 -12.28 -18.74 -5.74
CA THR A 428 -13.48 -19.48 -6.17
C THR A 428 -14.63 -19.25 -5.19
N ASP A 429 -15.75 -19.92 -5.40
CA ASP A 429 -16.91 -19.88 -4.50
C ASP A 429 -16.80 -20.86 -3.30
N ASP A 430 -15.60 -21.38 -3.01
CA ASP A 430 -15.34 -22.13 -1.78
C ASP A 430 -15.70 -21.27 -0.56
N LEU A 431 -16.61 -21.78 0.28
CA LEU A 431 -17.18 -21.03 1.40
C LEU A 431 -16.12 -20.62 2.44
N VAL A 432 -15.03 -21.38 2.58
CA VAL A 432 -13.95 -21.03 3.52
C VAL A 432 -13.10 -19.89 2.95
N TYR A 433 -12.85 -19.88 1.64
CA TYR A 433 -12.20 -18.75 0.97
C TYR A 433 -13.09 -17.49 0.99
N LEU A 434 -14.38 -17.64 0.70
CA LEU A 434 -15.33 -16.52 0.71
C LEU A 434 -15.49 -15.93 2.11
N ALA A 435 -15.54 -16.74 3.17
CA ALA A 435 -15.62 -16.23 4.54
C ALA A 435 -14.39 -15.40 4.93
N ALA A 436 -13.19 -15.86 4.57
CA ALA A 436 -11.95 -15.12 4.79
C ALA A 436 -11.91 -13.81 3.96
N SER A 437 -12.35 -13.88 2.70
CA SER A 437 -12.47 -12.73 1.81
C SER A 437 -13.48 -11.69 2.32
N ASP A 438 -14.65 -12.14 2.78
CA ASP A 438 -15.70 -11.29 3.35
C ASP A 438 -15.21 -10.54 4.58
N GLU A 439 -14.40 -11.18 5.42
CA GLU A 439 -13.83 -10.55 6.59
C GLU A 439 -12.86 -9.43 6.19
N TRP A 440 -11.92 -9.69 5.27
CA TRP A 440 -11.05 -8.66 4.71
C TRP A 440 -11.85 -7.51 4.10
N MET A 441 -12.81 -7.83 3.23
CA MET A 441 -13.68 -6.84 2.60
C MET A 441 -14.43 -6.01 3.62
N THR A 442 -14.98 -6.61 4.68
CA THR A 442 -15.67 -5.87 5.76
C THR A 442 -14.75 -4.82 6.38
N GLN A 443 -13.49 -5.19 6.63
CA GLN A 443 -12.51 -4.32 7.27
C GLN A 443 -12.07 -3.17 6.36
N ILE A 444 -11.68 -3.48 5.11
CA ILE A 444 -11.22 -2.43 4.18
C ILE A 444 -12.38 -1.59 3.65
N ASN A 445 -13.54 -2.17 3.36
CA ASN A 445 -14.70 -1.44 2.83
C ASN A 445 -15.28 -0.47 3.86
N ALA A 446 -15.14 -0.74 5.17
CA ALA A 446 -15.49 0.22 6.19
C ALA A 446 -14.75 1.57 6.00
N ILE A 447 -13.47 1.51 5.59
CA ILE A 447 -12.67 2.70 5.24
C ILE A 447 -13.13 3.25 3.88
N ILE A 448 -13.10 2.44 2.82
CA ILE A 448 -13.43 2.88 1.46
C ILE A 448 -14.81 3.55 1.37
N ALA A 449 -15.82 3.00 2.06
CA ALA A 449 -17.18 3.49 2.00
C ALA A 449 -17.32 4.96 2.44
N ARG A 450 -16.46 5.41 3.38
CA ARG A 450 -16.44 6.79 3.91
C ARG A 450 -15.85 7.81 2.94
N HIS A 451 -15.12 7.37 1.90
CA HIS A 451 -14.32 8.22 1.03
C HIS A 451 -14.85 8.28 -0.42
N GLN A 452 -16.10 7.85 -0.62
CA GLN A 452 -16.72 7.82 -1.94
C GLN A 452 -17.27 9.18 -2.37
N VAL A 453 -17.13 9.47 -3.66
CA VAL A 453 -17.70 10.67 -4.25
C VAL A 453 -19.24 10.65 -4.23
N THR A 454 -19.83 9.46 -4.37
CA THR A 454 -21.28 9.20 -4.41
C THR A 454 -21.99 9.39 -3.08
N THR A 455 -21.24 9.43 -1.97
CA THR A 455 -21.77 9.67 -0.62
C THR A 455 -21.44 11.07 -0.11
N GLY A 456 -20.65 11.85 -0.86
CA GLY A 456 -20.10 13.13 -0.42
C GLY A 456 -18.95 12.98 0.57
N GLY A 457 -18.42 11.76 0.70
CA GLY A 457 -17.38 11.40 1.66
C GLY A 457 -15.97 11.75 1.20
N GLY A 458 -15.71 11.69 -0.11
CA GLY A 458 -14.36 11.85 -0.64
C GLY A 458 -14.28 11.81 -2.16
N ASN A 459 -13.13 11.39 -2.69
CA ASN A 459 -12.83 11.42 -4.13
C ASN A 459 -12.69 10.03 -4.77
N ILE A 460 -13.08 8.94 -4.09
CA ILE A 460 -13.13 7.62 -4.72
C ILE A 460 -14.24 7.60 -5.77
N ILE A 461 -13.87 7.28 -7.01
CA ILE A 461 -14.75 7.29 -8.20
C ILE A 461 -14.99 5.91 -8.81
N ALA A 462 -14.18 4.91 -8.48
CA ALA A 462 -14.29 3.54 -8.99
C ALA A 462 -13.70 2.55 -7.98
N TYR A 463 -14.25 1.33 -7.98
CA TYR A 463 -13.83 0.24 -7.10
C TYR A 463 -13.56 -1.03 -7.91
N GLN A 464 -12.36 -1.60 -7.77
CA GLN A 464 -11.97 -2.84 -8.43
C GLN A 464 -12.47 -4.05 -7.62
N LEU A 465 -13.16 -4.96 -8.30
CA LEU A 465 -13.40 -6.31 -7.79
C LEU A 465 -12.25 -7.20 -8.25
N GLU A 466 -11.59 -7.88 -7.30
CA GLU A 466 -10.55 -8.86 -7.63
C GLU A 466 -9.35 -8.21 -8.37
N ASN A 467 -8.49 -8.99 -9.01
CA ASN A 467 -7.38 -8.56 -9.86
C ASN A 467 -7.03 -9.60 -10.94
N GLU A 468 -7.14 -9.26 -12.22
CA GLU A 468 -6.65 -10.07 -13.37
C GLU A 468 -7.12 -11.55 -13.38
N LEU A 469 -8.27 -11.88 -12.78
CA LEU A 469 -8.85 -13.23 -12.84
C LEU A 469 -9.17 -13.67 -14.28
N GLY A 470 -8.27 -14.38 -14.94
CA GLY A 470 -8.46 -14.92 -16.30
C GLY A 470 -9.40 -16.13 -16.40
N LYS A 471 -10.27 -16.36 -15.41
CA LYS A 471 -11.10 -17.57 -15.28
C LYS A 471 -12.59 -17.23 -15.15
N VAL A 472 -13.38 -17.52 -16.18
CA VAL A 472 -14.83 -17.20 -16.21
C VAL A 472 -15.72 -18.44 -16.08
N GLU A 473 -15.26 -19.45 -15.35
CA GLU A 473 -16.02 -20.70 -15.10
C GLU A 473 -17.11 -20.47 -14.04
N PRO A 474 -18.16 -21.32 -13.93
CA PRO A 474 -19.30 -21.07 -13.04
C PRO A 474 -18.94 -20.77 -11.57
N LYS A 475 -17.89 -21.41 -11.03
CA LYS A 475 -17.41 -21.15 -9.66
C LYS A 475 -16.81 -19.75 -9.48
N HIS A 476 -16.03 -19.29 -10.45
CA HIS A 476 -15.44 -17.97 -10.48
C HIS A 476 -16.50 -16.89 -10.69
N VAL A 477 -17.51 -17.16 -11.52
CA VAL A 477 -18.66 -16.26 -11.69
C VAL A 477 -19.40 -16.06 -10.37
N ARG A 478 -19.70 -17.15 -9.64
CA ARG A 478 -20.36 -17.06 -8.33
C ARG A 478 -19.50 -16.34 -7.29
N GLN A 479 -18.19 -16.54 -7.30
CA GLN A 479 -17.26 -15.76 -6.48
C GLN A 479 -17.35 -14.27 -6.81
N MET A 480 -17.21 -13.87 -8.07
CA MET A 480 -17.26 -12.46 -8.46
C MET A 480 -18.61 -11.83 -8.09
N GLU A 481 -19.73 -12.53 -8.28
CA GLU A 481 -21.06 -12.07 -7.87
C GLU A 481 -21.17 -11.93 -6.35
N HIS A 482 -20.55 -12.85 -5.58
CA HIS A 482 -20.46 -12.76 -4.13
C HIS A 482 -19.66 -11.54 -3.69
N LEU A 483 -18.47 -11.30 -4.26
CA LEU A 483 -17.64 -10.13 -3.96
C LEU A 483 -18.39 -8.82 -4.26
N ALA A 484 -19.06 -8.73 -5.42
CA ALA A 484 -19.85 -7.56 -5.79
C ALA A 484 -21.00 -7.32 -4.78
N LYS A 485 -21.75 -8.37 -4.41
CA LYS A 485 -22.82 -8.29 -3.42
C LYS A 485 -22.28 -7.87 -2.06
N LYS A 486 -21.15 -8.43 -1.64
CA LYS A 486 -20.48 -8.08 -0.38
C LYS A 486 -20.07 -6.61 -0.37
N ALA A 487 -19.38 -6.13 -1.41
CA ALA A 487 -19.00 -4.73 -1.52
C ALA A 487 -20.21 -3.77 -1.49
N ARG A 488 -21.31 -4.10 -2.18
CA ARG A 488 -22.56 -3.31 -2.08
C ARG A 488 -23.13 -3.32 -0.66
N ALA A 489 -23.16 -4.48 0.00
CA ALA A 489 -23.65 -4.62 1.37
C ALA A 489 -22.81 -3.82 2.38
N ASP A 490 -21.51 -3.69 2.13
CA ASP A 490 -20.58 -2.90 2.95
C ASP A 490 -20.63 -1.38 2.63
N GLY A 491 -21.50 -0.95 1.71
CA GLY A 491 -21.76 0.46 1.44
C GLY A 491 -21.01 1.04 0.23
N ILE A 492 -20.39 0.21 -0.62
CA ILE A 492 -19.76 0.68 -1.86
C ILE A 492 -20.84 1.00 -2.89
N THR A 493 -20.87 2.24 -3.36
CA THR A 493 -21.87 2.82 -4.28
C THR A 493 -21.27 3.38 -5.57
N VAL A 494 -19.94 3.54 -5.65
CA VAL A 494 -19.25 3.86 -6.90
C VAL A 494 -19.28 2.69 -7.89
N PRO A 495 -19.06 2.93 -9.21
CA PRO A 495 -19.03 1.87 -10.20
C PRO A 495 -17.97 0.81 -9.94
N PHE A 496 -18.35 -0.45 -10.15
CA PHE A 496 -17.46 -1.59 -10.11
C PHE A 496 -16.79 -1.82 -11.45
N PHE A 497 -15.53 -2.21 -11.39
CA PHE A 497 -14.78 -2.71 -12.53
C PHE A 497 -13.95 -3.93 -12.14
N HIS A 498 -13.47 -4.64 -13.13
CA HIS A 498 -12.41 -5.64 -13.02
C HIS A 498 -11.35 -5.27 -14.06
N ASN A 499 -10.07 -5.40 -13.72
CA ASN A 499 -8.99 -5.22 -14.67
C ASN A 499 -8.69 -6.57 -15.36
N ALA A 500 -9.24 -6.77 -16.55
CA ALA A 500 -9.01 -8.00 -17.29
C ALA A 500 -7.51 -8.17 -17.60
N ALA A 501 -6.99 -9.39 -17.47
CA ALA A 501 -5.58 -9.68 -17.73
C ALA A 501 -5.23 -9.37 -19.19
N GLY A 502 -4.37 -8.39 -19.40
CA GLY A 502 -4.15 -7.82 -20.73
C GLY A 502 -5.47 -7.27 -21.31
N ARG A 503 -5.83 -7.66 -22.54
CA ARG A 503 -7.04 -7.15 -23.23
C ARG A 503 -8.10 -8.21 -23.49
N LEU A 504 -8.11 -9.25 -22.64
CA LEU A 504 -9.06 -10.36 -22.73
C LEU A 504 -10.48 -9.88 -22.40
N PRO A 505 -11.52 -10.49 -22.98
CA PRO A 505 -12.87 -9.93 -22.91
C PRO A 505 -13.60 -10.36 -21.63
N ASP A 506 -12.86 -10.51 -20.54
CA ASP A 506 -13.34 -11.09 -19.28
C ASP A 506 -13.99 -10.04 -18.38
N TRP A 507 -15.01 -10.47 -17.63
CA TRP A 507 -15.73 -9.65 -16.65
C TRP A 507 -16.30 -8.35 -17.19
N ALA A 508 -16.76 -8.34 -18.44
CA ALA A 508 -17.47 -7.20 -19.02
C ALA A 508 -18.84 -6.99 -18.34
N PRO A 509 -19.41 -5.77 -18.38
CA PRO A 509 -20.74 -5.51 -17.85
C PRO A 509 -21.83 -6.42 -18.44
N LYS A 510 -22.85 -6.73 -17.64
CA LYS A 510 -23.95 -7.65 -18.04
C LYS A 510 -24.66 -7.19 -19.32
N ASP A 511 -24.72 -5.90 -19.56
CA ASP A 511 -25.35 -5.26 -20.71
C ASP A 511 -24.39 -4.98 -21.88
N SER A 512 -23.14 -5.46 -21.83
CA SER A 512 -22.25 -5.37 -22.98
C SER A 512 -22.87 -6.02 -24.21
N ALA A 513 -22.79 -5.28 -25.32
CA ALA A 513 -23.31 -5.67 -26.63
C ALA A 513 -22.28 -6.45 -27.48
N ALA A 514 -21.04 -6.60 -27.02
CA ALA A 514 -20.00 -7.31 -27.78
C ALA A 514 -20.25 -8.83 -27.75
N PRO A 515 -20.28 -9.53 -28.89
CA PRO A 515 -20.60 -10.96 -28.95
C PRO A 515 -19.52 -11.87 -28.34
N TRP A 516 -18.32 -11.35 -28.12
CA TRP A 516 -17.19 -12.08 -27.52
C TRP A 516 -16.99 -11.76 -26.03
N ALA A 517 -17.84 -10.92 -25.42
CA ALA A 517 -17.70 -10.51 -24.03
C ALA A 517 -18.12 -11.63 -23.06
N ASN A 518 -17.23 -11.96 -22.12
CA ASN A 518 -17.56 -12.79 -20.97
C ASN A 518 -18.06 -11.88 -19.86
N LYS A 519 -19.35 -12.03 -19.50
CA LYS A 519 -20.05 -11.08 -18.64
C LYS A 519 -19.80 -11.35 -17.16
N GLY A 520 -19.68 -10.28 -16.38
CA GLY A 520 -19.47 -10.30 -14.94
C GLY A 520 -20.36 -9.28 -14.21
N PRO A 521 -20.18 -9.13 -12.88
CA PRO A 521 -20.94 -8.20 -12.05
C PRO A 521 -20.34 -6.78 -12.02
N THR A 522 -19.62 -6.38 -13.08
CA THR A 522 -19.01 -5.06 -13.22
C THR A 522 -19.99 -4.06 -13.86
N ASP A 523 -19.78 -2.78 -13.57
CA ASP A 523 -20.54 -1.66 -14.17
C ASP A 523 -19.81 -1.08 -15.37
N ILE A 524 -18.47 -1.08 -15.34
CA ILE A 524 -17.59 -0.66 -16.44
C ILE A 524 -16.51 -1.73 -16.68
N TYR A 525 -16.21 -1.99 -17.95
CA TYR A 525 -15.13 -2.90 -18.33
C TYR A 525 -13.80 -2.16 -18.29
N ALA A 526 -12.80 -2.75 -17.64
CA ALA A 526 -11.42 -2.28 -17.69
C ALA A 526 -10.48 -3.42 -18.08
N PHE A 527 -9.29 -3.05 -18.53
CA PHE A 527 -8.30 -4.00 -19.03
C PHE A 527 -6.88 -3.45 -18.85
N ASP A 528 -5.90 -4.34 -18.95
CA ASP A 528 -4.50 -4.02 -18.72
C ASP A 528 -3.66 -4.08 -20.02
N GLY A 529 -2.48 -3.47 -19.98
CA GLY A 529 -1.67 -3.28 -21.18
C GLY A 529 -0.21 -3.04 -20.91
N TYR A 530 0.62 -4.04 -21.22
CA TYR A 530 2.08 -3.98 -21.05
C TYR A 530 2.88 -4.24 -22.35
N PRO A 531 2.64 -3.48 -23.45
CA PRO A 531 3.34 -3.70 -24.70
C PRO A 531 4.79 -3.22 -24.66
N GLY A 532 5.20 -2.45 -23.64
CA GLY A 532 6.58 -1.98 -23.49
C GLY A 532 7.59 -3.12 -23.27
N GLY A 533 7.22 -4.14 -22.51
CA GLY A 533 8.08 -5.29 -22.18
C GLY A 533 9.33 -4.93 -21.38
N SER A 534 10.23 -5.91 -21.22
CA SER A 534 11.49 -5.79 -20.47
C SER A 534 12.68 -5.52 -21.38
N CYS A 535 13.78 -5.03 -20.83
CA CYS A 535 15.09 -5.09 -21.50
C CYS A 535 15.52 -6.53 -21.77
N ASN A 536 16.46 -6.71 -22.70
CA ASN A 536 17.06 -8.02 -22.93
C ASN A 536 18.05 -8.38 -21.80
N VAL A 537 18.55 -9.61 -21.80
CA VAL A 537 19.45 -10.11 -20.75
C VAL A 537 20.78 -9.36 -20.67
N PHE A 538 21.17 -8.57 -21.67
CA PHE A 538 22.37 -7.74 -21.67
C PHE A 538 22.13 -6.31 -21.16
N ALA A 539 20.95 -6.05 -20.57
CA ALA A 539 20.51 -4.72 -20.13
C ALA A 539 20.50 -3.69 -21.28
N ASP A 540 20.19 -4.14 -22.49
CA ASP A 540 19.96 -3.28 -23.65
C ASP A 540 18.45 -3.07 -23.87
N PRO A 541 17.99 -1.80 -23.97
CA PRO A 541 16.59 -1.45 -24.20
C PRO A 541 15.96 -2.15 -25.41
N SER A 542 16.77 -2.58 -26.38
CA SER A 542 16.32 -3.08 -27.69
C SER A 542 15.50 -2.04 -28.47
N GLY A 543 14.87 -2.43 -29.58
CA GLY A 543 13.99 -1.54 -30.35
C GLY A 543 12.64 -1.29 -29.66
N PRO A 544 11.93 -0.20 -30.03
CA PRO A 544 10.62 0.11 -29.48
C PRO A 544 9.55 -0.89 -29.92
N ASN A 545 8.52 -1.07 -29.10
CA ASN A 545 7.36 -1.89 -29.45
C ASN A 545 6.26 -1.05 -30.10
N LYS A 546 5.46 -1.69 -30.96
CA LYS A 546 4.28 -1.08 -31.59
C LYS A 546 3.24 -0.71 -30.54
N ALA A 547 2.68 0.49 -30.65
CA ALA A 547 1.50 0.89 -29.91
C ALA A 547 0.26 0.32 -30.60
N PRO A 548 -0.47 -0.59 -29.94
CA PRO A 548 -1.67 -1.19 -30.49
C PRO A 548 -2.91 -0.27 -30.38
N ASP A 549 -3.86 -0.46 -31.30
CA ASP A 549 -5.19 0.16 -31.21
C ASP A 549 -6.09 -0.69 -30.28
N TRP A 550 -6.57 -0.09 -29.18
CA TRP A 550 -7.37 -0.76 -28.14
C TRP A 550 -8.72 -0.09 -27.84
N GLY A 551 -9.15 0.83 -28.69
CA GLY A 551 -10.48 1.40 -28.55
C GLY A 551 -11.15 1.63 -29.87
N ILE A 552 -11.59 2.86 -30.13
CA ILE A 552 -12.43 3.10 -31.30
C ILE A 552 -11.77 2.65 -32.62
N TYR A 553 -10.44 2.65 -32.72
CA TYR A 553 -9.70 2.17 -33.91
C TYR A 553 -9.33 0.67 -33.86
N ALA A 554 -9.60 -0.04 -32.77
CA ALA A 554 -9.31 -1.45 -32.64
C ALA A 554 -10.13 -2.29 -33.63
N GLN A 555 -9.59 -3.44 -34.01
CA GLN A 555 -10.33 -4.45 -34.76
C GLN A 555 -11.26 -5.21 -33.81
N PRO A 556 -12.57 -5.33 -34.13
CA PRO A 556 -13.52 -6.13 -33.35
C PRO A 556 -13.04 -7.56 -33.11
N GLY A 557 -13.15 -8.04 -31.86
CA GLY A 557 -12.79 -9.41 -31.49
C GLY A 557 -12.39 -9.55 -30.01
N PRO A 558 -12.05 -10.77 -29.55
CA PRO A 558 -11.76 -11.07 -28.14
C PRO A 558 -10.61 -10.29 -27.51
N LYS A 559 -9.78 -9.62 -28.33
CA LYS A 559 -8.63 -8.84 -27.89
C LYS A 559 -8.71 -7.37 -28.34
N ALA A 560 -9.93 -6.84 -28.46
CA ALA A 560 -10.20 -5.50 -28.97
C ALA A 560 -10.11 -4.38 -27.91
N GLY A 561 -9.78 -4.71 -26.65
CA GLY A 561 -9.70 -3.73 -25.56
C GLY A 561 -11.10 -3.18 -25.24
N SER A 562 -11.25 -1.85 -25.22
CA SER A 562 -12.50 -1.20 -24.80
C SER A 562 -13.73 -1.55 -25.66
N LEU A 563 -13.56 -2.06 -26.89
CA LEU A 563 -14.68 -2.55 -27.70
C LEU A 563 -15.33 -3.83 -27.14
N THR A 564 -14.75 -4.47 -26.13
CA THR A 564 -15.44 -5.50 -25.32
C THR A 564 -16.65 -4.93 -24.58
N SER A 565 -16.71 -3.62 -24.33
CA SER A 565 -17.87 -2.94 -23.75
C SER A 565 -18.09 -1.58 -24.43
N PRO A 566 -18.67 -1.58 -25.64
CA PRO A 566 -18.69 -0.39 -26.52
C PRO A 566 -19.58 0.76 -26.01
N LYS A 567 -20.36 0.55 -24.95
CA LYS A 567 -21.25 1.56 -24.33
C LYS A 567 -20.68 2.12 -23.01
N THR A 568 -19.51 1.67 -22.59
CA THR A 568 -18.80 2.19 -21.41
C THR A 568 -17.53 2.91 -21.85
N PRO A 569 -16.98 3.82 -21.03
CA PRO A 569 -15.79 4.56 -21.42
C PRO A 569 -14.60 3.61 -21.53
N GLY A 570 -13.66 3.91 -22.42
CA GLY A 570 -12.42 3.16 -22.48
C GLY A 570 -11.64 3.33 -21.18
N PHE A 571 -11.44 2.22 -20.47
CA PHE A 571 -10.76 2.17 -19.18
C PHE A 571 -9.59 1.20 -19.25
N ALA A 572 -8.37 1.75 -19.24
CA ALA A 572 -7.15 0.97 -19.06
C ALA A 572 -6.70 1.08 -17.59
N ALA A 573 -6.88 -0.01 -16.84
CA ALA A 573 -6.67 -0.05 -15.40
C ALA A 573 -5.20 -0.21 -15.02
N GLU A 574 -4.39 -0.86 -15.86
CA GLU A 574 -2.94 -0.85 -15.74
C GLU A 574 -2.26 -0.70 -17.10
N LEU A 575 -1.53 0.40 -17.28
CA LEU A 575 -0.70 0.63 -18.45
C LEU A 575 0.76 0.71 -18.06
N GLY A 576 1.53 -0.28 -18.52
CA GLY A 576 2.95 -0.42 -18.24
C GLY A 576 3.73 0.86 -18.53
N ALA A 577 4.32 1.41 -17.48
CA ALA A 577 5.27 2.52 -17.52
C ALA A 577 6.69 2.05 -17.18
N GLY A 578 6.86 0.77 -16.94
CA GLY A 578 8.11 0.11 -16.66
C GLY A 578 7.91 -1.39 -16.66
N TRP A 579 8.76 -2.11 -15.94
CA TRP A 579 8.70 -3.56 -15.80
C TRP A 579 9.38 -3.95 -14.49
N PHE A 580 8.94 -5.04 -13.87
CA PHE A 580 9.62 -5.59 -12.71
C PHE A 580 10.98 -6.20 -13.10
N ASP A 581 11.90 -6.34 -12.16
CA ASP A 581 13.20 -6.99 -12.39
C ASP A 581 13.45 -8.09 -11.36
N TYR A 582 14.27 -9.07 -11.72
CA TYR A 582 14.37 -10.37 -11.05
C TYR A 582 15.76 -10.70 -10.52
N TRP A 583 15.82 -11.62 -9.55
CA TRP A 583 17.08 -12.11 -8.98
C TRP A 583 17.98 -12.73 -10.05
N GLY A 584 19.25 -12.34 -10.07
CA GLY A 584 20.21 -12.81 -11.07
C GLY A 584 20.14 -12.09 -12.43
N SER A 585 19.28 -11.07 -12.58
CA SER A 585 19.31 -10.21 -13.77
C SER A 585 20.58 -9.32 -13.79
N ASN A 586 20.79 -8.58 -14.87
CA ASN A 586 21.91 -7.63 -15.01
C ASN A 586 21.57 -6.20 -14.51
N GLY A 587 20.51 -6.03 -13.72
CA GLY A 587 20.13 -4.75 -13.10
C GLY A 587 19.52 -3.77 -14.11
N THR A 588 18.23 -3.97 -14.40
CA THR A 588 17.61 -3.44 -15.62
C THR A 588 16.66 -2.26 -15.41
N TYR A 589 16.46 -1.75 -14.19
CA TYR A 589 15.50 -0.64 -13.99
C TYR A 589 15.88 0.65 -14.73
N GLU A 590 17.16 1.03 -14.77
CA GLU A 590 17.62 2.17 -15.59
C GLU A 590 17.38 1.92 -17.09
N CYS A 591 17.75 0.73 -17.56
CA CYS A 591 17.47 0.29 -18.93
C CYS A 591 15.96 0.32 -19.25
N THR A 592 15.12 -0.13 -18.32
CA THR A 592 13.67 -0.20 -18.47
C THR A 592 13.05 1.20 -18.49
N ALA A 593 13.60 2.14 -17.71
CA ALA A 593 13.22 3.53 -17.75
C ALA A 593 13.51 4.17 -19.13
N GLU A 594 14.58 3.77 -19.79
CA GLU A 594 14.92 4.18 -21.16
C GLU A 594 14.03 3.50 -22.21
N ARG A 595 13.86 2.17 -22.13
CA ARG A 595 13.03 1.38 -23.04
C ARG A 595 11.59 1.91 -23.10
N GLN A 596 11.02 2.19 -21.93
CA GLN A 596 9.69 2.81 -21.79
C GLN A 596 9.79 4.32 -21.53
N GLY A 597 10.77 4.97 -22.17
CA GLY A 597 11.10 6.37 -21.97
C GLY A 597 10.17 7.35 -22.71
N LYS A 598 10.66 8.58 -22.94
CA LYS A 598 9.87 9.70 -23.46
C LYS A 598 9.15 9.38 -24.78
N GLY A 599 9.83 8.77 -25.74
CA GLY A 599 9.25 8.43 -27.04
C GLY A 599 8.14 7.37 -26.94
N PHE A 600 8.39 6.30 -26.19
CA PHE A 600 7.38 5.27 -25.92
C PHE A 600 6.11 5.86 -25.31
N GLN A 601 6.23 6.73 -24.29
CA GLN A 601 5.08 7.33 -23.63
C GLN A 601 4.28 8.25 -24.56
N ARG A 602 4.96 9.02 -25.42
CA ARG A 602 4.29 9.85 -26.45
C ARG A 602 3.48 9.01 -27.41
N VAL A 603 4.09 7.97 -27.96
CA VAL A 603 3.47 7.06 -28.93
C VAL A 603 2.36 6.24 -28.29
N PHE A 604 2.65 5.52 -27.22
CA PHE A 604 1.73 4.57 -26.60
C PHE A 604 0.58 5.27 -25.88
N TYR A 605 0.85 6.23 -24.99
CA TYR A 605 -0.21 6.90 -24.25
C TYR A 605 -0.99 7.88 -25.13
N GLY A 606 -0.35 8.49 -26.13
CA GLY A 606 -1.05 9.25 -27.17
C GLY A 606 -2.00 8.37 -27.99
N THR A 607 -1.56 7.18 -28.39
CA THR A 607 -2.40 6.20 -29.10
C THR A 607 -3.60 5.78 -28.25
N ASN A 608 -3.41 5.57 -26.94
CA ASN A 608 -4.52 5.25 -26.02
C ASN A 608 -5.54 6.40 -25.92
N LEU A 609 -5.08 7.64 -25.75
CA LEU A 609 -5.95 8.82 -25.72
C LEU A 609 -6.77 8.94 -27.01
N ILE A 610 -6.14 8.89 -28.19
CA ILE A 610 -6.87 9.01 -29.47
C ILE A 610 -7.80 7.81 -29.74
N ASN A 611 -7.52 6.66 -29.12
CA ASN A 611 -8.42 5.50 -29.14
C ASN A 611 -9.63 5.63 -28.19
N ARG A 612 -9.86 6.80 -27.59
CA ARG A 612 -10.96 7.07 -26.64
C ARG A 612 -10.84 6.27 -25.33
N ILE A 613 -9.62 6.06 -24.87
CA ILE A 613 -9.37 5.58 -23.51
C ILE A 613 -9.27 6.81 -22.60
N THR A 614 -10.36 7.09 -21.88
CA THR A 614 -10.52 8.31 -21.06
C THR A 614 -10.36 8.06 -19.57
N ILE A 615 -10.19 6.81 -19.14
CA ILE A 615 -9.68 6.45 -17.83
C ILE A 615 -8.38 5.68 -18.04
N HIS A 616 -7.27 6.27 -17.62
CA HIS A 616 -5.93 5.83 -17.95
C HIS A 616 -5.11 5.77 -16.68
N ASN A 617 -4.67 4.59 -16.27
CA ASN A 617 -3.83 4.43 -15.09
C ASN A 617 -2.43 3.89 -15.43
N VAL A 618 -1.40 4.65 -15.06
CA VAL A 618 0.01 4.38 -15.39
C VAL A 618 0.65 3.54 -14.29
N TYR A 619 0.90 2.25 -14.57
CA TYR A 619 1.45 1.26 -13.64
C TYR A 619 2.92 0.94 -13.97
N MET A 620 3.91 1.15 -13.09
CA MET A 620 3.87 2.00 -11.89
C MET A 620 4.20 3.45 -12.24
N THR A 621 3.60 4.40 -11.51
CA THR A 621 4.08 5.79 -11.52
C THR A 621 5.19 6.00 -10.48
N PHE A 622 5.04 5.39 -9.32
CA PHE A 622 6.09 5.22 -8.31
C PHE A 622 5.98 3.81 -7.74
N GLY A 623 7.03 3.00 -7.88
CA GLY A 623 7.00 1.62 -7.41
C GLY A 623 7.42 1.47 -5.94
N GLY A 624 8.54 2.08 -5.52
CA GLY A 624 9.04 2.07 -4.13
C GLY A 624 9.88 0.84 -3.79
N THR A 625 9.84 0.40 -2.53
CA THR A 625 10.69 -0.67 -1.98
C THR A 625 9.84 -1.80 -1.42
N SER A 626 10.09 -3.04 -1.86
CA SER A 626 9.54 -4.26 -1.26
C SER A 626 10.34 -4.62 0.01
N TRP A 627 10.28 -3.76 1.02
CA TRP A 627 10.98 -3.93 2.31
C TRP A 627 10.46 -5.15 3.09
N GLY A 628 11.20 -5.58 4.09
CA GLY A 628 10.91 -6.84 4.79
C GLY A 628 10.85 -8.02 3.82
N TRP A 629 9.89 -8.91 4.05
CA TRP A 629 9.59 -10.06 3.21
C TRP A 629 8.42 -9.81 2.24
N LEU A 630 8.18 -8.55 1.83
CA LEU A 630 7.08 -8.17 0.91
C LEU A 630 7.23 -8.76 -0.50
N ALA A 631 8.46 -8.87 -1.00
CA ALA A 631 8.75 -9.27 -2.36
C ALA A 631 8.17 -10.66 -2.71
N GLY A 632 7.52 -10.77 -3.88
CA GLY A 632 7.24 -12.05 -4.51
C GLY A 632 8.51 -12.71 -5.07
N PRO A 633 8.43 -13.98 -5.52
CA PRO A 633 9.61 -14.75 -5.96
C PRO A 633 10.31 -14.16 -7.17
N VAL A 634 9.59 -13.41 -8.01
CA VAL A 634 10.18 -12.87 -9.24
C VAL A 634 10.90 -11.53 -9.03
N VAL A 635 10.79 -10.90 -7.87
CA VAL A 635 11.39 -9.57 -7.62
C VAL A 635 12.35 -9.60 -6.44
N TYR A 636 13.33 -8.71 -6.46
CA TYR A 636 14.20 -8.42 -5.33
C TYR A 636 13.66 -7.24 -4.50
N THR A 637 14.48 -6.68 -3.60
CA THR A 637 14.02 -5.65 -2.65
C THR A 637 13.53 -4.38 -3.36
N SER A 638 14.30 -3.84 -4.30
CA SER A 638 13.87 -2.66 -5.06
C SER A 638 12.69 -2.99 -5.96
N TYR A 639 11.69 -2.11 -5.94
CA TYR A 639 10.59 -2.09 -6.87
C TYR A 639 10.57 -0.74 -7.59
N ASP A 640 11.73 -0.19 -7.98
CA ASP A 640 11.85 1.06 -8.76
C ASP A 640 11.02 1.00 -10.05
N TYR A 641 10.96 -0.19 -10.66
CA TYR A 641 10.15 -0.52 -11.83
C TYR A 641 10.62 0.20 -13.12
N GLY A 642 11.63 1.06 -13.08
CA GLY A 642 11.91 2.01 -14.16
C GLY A 642 10.79 3.06 -14.32
N ALA A 643 10.05 3.31 -13.23
CA ALA A 643 8.89 4.17 -13.19
C ALA A 643 9.25 5.65 -13.41
N PRO A 644 8.29 6.51 -13.81
CA PRO A 644 8.50 7.95 -13.94
C PRO A 644 9.08 8.62 -12.68
N ILE A 645 8.65 8.17 -11.51
CA ILE A 645 9.23 8.55 -10.22
C ILE A 645 10.08 7.37 -9.73
N SER A 646 11.39 7.57 -9.60
CA SER A 646 12.33 6.54 -9.13
C SER A 646 12.13 6.19 -7.65
N GLU A 647 12.72 5.08 -7.20
CA GLU A 647 12.63 4.59 -5.81
C GLU A 647 13.13 5.62 -4.78
N ASP A 648 14.14 6.42 -5.13
CA ASP A 648 14.59 7.58 -4.35
C ASP A 648 13.66 8.81 -4.49
N ARG A 649 12.44 8.63 -4.99
CA ARG A 649 11.40 9.65 -5.18
C ARG A 649 11.82 10.76 -6.15
N GLY A 650 12.80 10.51 -7.01
CA GLY A 650 13.25 11.44 -8.04
C GLY A 650 12.39 11.44 -9.30
N LEU A 651 12.29 12.58 -10.00
CA LEU A 651 11.63 12.65 -11.31
C LEU A 651 12.62 12.28 -12.43
N ARG A 652 12.29 11.26 -13.23
CA ARG A 652 13.04 10.87 -14.43
C ARG A 652 12.65 11.73 -15.64
N PRO A 653 13.45 11.77 -16.73
CA PRO A 653 13.09 12.50 -17.96
C PRO A 653 11.71 12.12 -18.53
N LYS A 654 11.30 10.85 -18.40
CA LYS A 654 9.99 10.36 -18.82
C LYS A 654 8.83 11.00 -18.01
N ALA A 655 9.04 11.33 -16.73
CA ALA A 655 8.05 12.09 -15.96
C ALA A 655 7.80 13.49 -16.54
N LEU A 656 8.81 14.13 -17.12
CA LEU A 656 8.65 15.45 -17.74
C LEU A 656 7.89 15.40 -19.07
N ALA A 657 8.01 14.30 -19.82
CA ALA A 657 7.16 14.05 -21.00
C ALA A 657 5.70 13.77 -20.59
N LEU A 658 5.49 12.95 -19.56
CA LEU A 658 4.17 12.76 -18.96
C LEU A 658 3.55 14.07 -18.45
N LYS A 659 4.36 14.98 -17.90
CA LYS A 659 3.90 16.32 -17.50
C LYS A 659 3.32 17.12 -18.67
N GLN A 660 4.00 17.14 -19.81
CA GLN A 660 3.50 17.80 -21.01
C GLN A 660 2.15 17.20 -21.44
N GLN A 661 2.05 15.86 -21.49
CA GLN A 661 0.80 15.17 -21.82
C GLN A 661 -0.31 15.42 -20.79
N GLY A 662 -0.03 15.33 -19.49
CA GLY A 662 -1.00 15.55 -18.42
C GLY A 662 -1.51 16.98 -18.37
N MET A 663 -0.64 17.97 -18.57
CA MET A 663 -1.06 19.36 -18.70
C MET A 663 -1.96 19.56 -19.93
N MET A 664 -1.63 18.94 -21.06
CA MET A 664 -2.48 18.95 -22.27
C MET A 664 -3.84 18.31 -21.99
N VAL A 665 -3.86 17.12 -21.36
CA VAL A 665 -5.10 16.41 -21.02
C VAL A 665 -6.00 17.27 -20.13
N GLN A 666 -5.44 17.97 -19.15
CA GLN A 666 -6.21 18.87 -18.29
C GLN A 666 -6.71 20.12 -19.04
N ALA A 667 -5.89 20.70 -19.91
CA ALA A 667 -6.24 21.91 -20.67
C ALA A 667 -7.26 21.63 -21.79
N ALA A 668 -7.20 20.44 -22.39
CA ALA A 668 -8.07 19.99 -23.47
C ALA A 668 -9.13 18.97 -22.99
N GLU A 669 -9.38 18.85 -21.67
CA GLU A 669 -10.23 17.82 -21.07
C GLU A 669 -11.56 17.67 -21.80
N GLN A 670 -12.26 18.79 -22.05
CA GLN A 670 -13.57 18.76 -22.67
C GLN A 670 -13.55 18.34 -24.14
N ALA A 671 -12.46 18.58 -24.87
CA ALA A 671 -12.27 18.07 -26.22
C ALA A 671 -12.02 16.55 -26.21
N LEU A 672 -11.17 16.08 -25.30
CA LEU A 672 -10.79 14.67 -25.17
C LEU A 672 -11.88 13.80 -24.55
N ALA A 673 -12.73 14.34 -23.67
CA ALA A 673 -13.74 13.57 -22.97
C ALA A 673 -14.92 13.14 -23.86
N GLN A 674 -15.02 13.65 -25.09
CA GLN A 674 -16.06 13.29 -26.05
C GLN A 674 -15.53 13.32 -27.48
N MET A 675 -15.01 12.19 -27.95
CA MET A 675 -14.35 12.08 -29.26
C MET A 675 -15.00 11.02 -30.15
N ASP A 676 -15.56 11.39 -31.30
CA ASP A 676 -16.01 10.47 -32.36
C ASP A 676 -15.00 10.39 -33.49
N LYS A 677 -14.98 9.29 -34.26
CA LYS A 677 -14.09 9.18 -35.42
C LYS A 677 -14.43 10.26 -36.44
N GLY A 678 -13.42 11.02 -36.84
CA GLY A 678 -13.49 11.93 -37.97
C GLY A 678 -13.25 11.21 -39.31
N PRO A 679 -13.39 11.93 -40.43
CA PRO A 679 -13.00 11.44 -41.75
C PRO A 679 -11.53 10.99 -41.78
N VAL A 680 -11.23 9.94 -42.55
CA VAL A 680 -9.84 9.47 -42.73
C VAL A 680 -8.99 10.57 -43.38
N ILE A 681 -7.80 10.79 -42.83
CA ILE A 681 -6.82 11.75 -43.35
C ILE A 681 -5.72 10.99 -44.10
N ALA A 682 -5.52 11.34 -45.37
CA ALA A 682 -4.37 10.89 -46.14
C ALA A 682 -3.17 11.81 -45.87
N THR A 683 -1.99 11.21 -45.79
CA THR A 683 -0.72 11.91 -45.59
C THR A 683 0.10 11.86 -46.88
N SER A 684 0.98 12.83 -47.10
CA SER A 684 1.93 12.82 -48.20
C SER A 684 3.03 11.75 -48.07
N SER A 685 3.09 11.05 -46.94
CA SER A 685 4.06 9.98 -46.63
C SER A 685 3.35 8.75 -46.07
N ASN A 686 3.47 7.61 -46.75
CA ASN A 686 2.89 6.34 -46.32
C ASN A 686 3.50 5.77 -45.02
N LYS A 687 4.59 6.35 -44.53
CA LYS A 687 5.23 5.98 -43.25
C LYS A 687 4.56 6.63 -42.04
N VAL A 688 3.60 7.54 -42.24
CA VAL A 688 2.92 8.27 -41.17
C VAL A 688 1.42 8.09 -41.28
N LYS A 689 0.76 7.86 -40.14
CA LYS A 689 -0.69 7.83 -39.96
C LYS A 689 -1.09 9.02 -39.10
N VAL A 690 -2.17 9.70 -39.50
CA VAL A 690 -2.84 10.69 -38.67
C VAL A 690 -4.18 10.11 -38.22
N TYR A 691 -4.29 9.76 -36.95
CA TYR A 691 -5.59 9.48 -36.34
C TYR A 691 -6.37 10.78 -36.25
N HIS A 692 -7.69 10.69 -36.43
CA HIS A 692 -8.55 11.86 -36.49
C HIS A 692 -9.87 11.61 -35.79
N ASN A 693 -10.10 12.36 -34.71
CA ASN A 693 -11.35 12.43 -33.99
C ASN A 693 -11.95 13.83 -34.05
N VAL A 694 -13.27 13.91 -33.92
CA VAL A 694 -14.04 15.14 -33.80
C VAL A 694 -14.82 15.10 -32.51
N ASN A 695 -14.78 16.19 -31.74
CA ASN A 695 -15.67 16.40 -30.62
C ASN A 695 -17.01 16.94 -31.13
N PRO A 696 -18.13 16.19 -31.02
CA PRO A 696 -19.40 16.59 -31.60
C PRO A 696 -20.02 17.81 -30.91
N ALA A 697 -19.69 18.09 -29.65
CA ALA A 697 -20.24 19.23 -28.91
C ALA A 697 -19.50 20.53 -29.24
N LEU A 698 -18.17 20.48 -29.38
CA LEU A 698 -17.33 21.65 -29.65
C LEU A 698 -17.09 21.89 -31.14
N GLY A 699 -17.25 20.85 -31.97
CA GLY A 699 -16.77 20.82 -33.35
C GLY A 699 -15.25 20.90 -33.46
N ALA A 700 -14.53 20.60 -32.36
CA ALA A 700 -13.07 20.60 -32.31
C ALA A 700 -12.52 19.28 -32.84
N HIS A 701 -11.40 19.33 -33.53
CA HIS A 701 -10.72 18.17 -34.08
C HIS A 701 -9.52 17.82 -33.18
N VAL A 702 -9.36 16.54 -32.88
CA VAL A 702 -8.24 15.97 -32.14
C VAL A 702 -7.50 15.04 -33.09
N LEU A 703 -6.21 15.29 -33.29
CA LEU A 703 -5.38 14.58 -34.26
C LEU A 703 -4.19 13.96 -33.55
N LEU A 704 -3.83 12.73 -33.88
CA LEU A 704 -2.56 12.14 -33.45
C LEU A 704 -1.75 11.74 -34.69
N ALA A 705 -0.67 12.46 -34.94
CA ALA A 705 0.32 12.06 -35.94
C ALA A 705 1.32 11.08 -35.31
N VAL A 706 1.48 9.91 -35.92
CA VAL A 706 2.42 8.87 -35.48
C VAL A 706 2.90 8.05 -36.68
N HIS A 707 4.08 7.45 -36.57
CA HIS A 707 4.57 6.53 -37.59
C HIS A 707 3.63 5.34 -37.81
N SER A 708 3.68 4.76 -39.00
CA SER A 708 2.92 3.58 -39.41
C SER A 708 3.87 2.58 -40.12
N PRO A 709 4.31 1.50 -39.44
CA PRO A 709 3.97 1.15 -38.06
C PRO A 709 4.60 2.08 -37.01
N SER A 710 4.04 2.12 -35.80
CA SER A 710 4.39 3.14 -34.78
C SER A 710 5.76 2.96 -34.12
N ASP A 711 6.45 1.87 -34.43
CA ASP A 711 7.80 1.53 -33.96
C ASP A 711 8.89 2.00 -34.93
N LEU A 712 8.55 2.70 -36.02
CA LEU A 712 9.56 3.28 -36.91
C LEU A 712 10.39 4.35 -36.20
N LEU A 713 11.68 4.35 -36.53
CA LEU A 713 12.70 5.25 -35.98
C LEU A 713 13.17 6.31 -36.98
N THR A 714 12.51 6.44 -38.12
CA THR A 714 12.85 7.42 -39.16
C THR A 714 12.42 8.83 -38.78
N ASP A 715 13.00 9.80 -39.47
CA ASP A 715 12.65 11.21 -39.38
C ASP A 715 11.99 11.61 -40.70
N ASP A 716 10.68 11.83 -40.67
CA ASP A 716 9.88 12.03 -41.87
C ASP A 716 9.12 13.37 -41.79
N SER A 717 9.34 14.21 -42.80
CA SER A 717 8.52 15.41 -43.05
C SER A 717 7.40 15.07 -44.03
N PHE A 718 6.18 15.53 -43.73
CA PHE A 718 4.99 15.24 -44.52
C PHE A 718 3.95 16.36 -44.39
N THR A 719 2.95 16.33 -45.25
CA THR A 719 1.76 17.17 -45.16
C THR A 719 0.51 16.32 -45.11
N PHE A 720 -0.59 16.89 -44.64
CA PHE A 720 -1.92 16.31 -44.78
C PHE A 720 -2.97 17.40 -44.95
N ASP A 721 -4.05 17.07 -45.66
CA ASP A 721 -5.17 17.99 -45.84
C ASP A 721 -6.17 17.82 -44.69
N LEU A 722 -6.54 18.94 -44.07
CA LEU A 722 -7.47 19.00 -42.95
C LEU A 722 -8.65 19.90 -43.32
N ALA A 723 -9.83 19.28 -43.44
CA ALA A 723 -11.09 19.99 -43.59
C ALA A 723 -11.79 20.12 -42.23
N THR A 724 -12.14 21.34 -41.85
CA THR A 724 -12.87 21.65 -40.62
C THR A 724 -14.02 22.62 -40.92
N LYS A 725 -14.79 23.00 -39.89
CA LYS A 725 -15.76 24.11 -40.00
C LYS A 725 -15.13 25.46 -40.38
N ASP A 726 -13.81 25.60 -40.24
CA ASP A 726 -13.09 26.84 -40.51
C ASP A 726 -12.58 26.95 -41.94
N GLY A 727 -12.65 25.86 -42.72
CA GLY A 727 -12.12 25.76 -44.08
C GLY A 727 -11.23 24.53 -44.27
N SER A 728 -10.54 24.49 -45.42
CA SER A 728 -9.58 23.44 -45.77
C SER A 728 -8.16 23.98 -45.72
N TYR A 729 -7.28 23.22 -45.07
CA TYR A 729 -5.89 23.60 -44.82
C TYR A 729 -4.95 22.43 -45.14
N GLN A 730 -3.80 22.72 -45.74
CA GLN A 730 -2.72 21.75 -45.86
C GLN A 730 -1.74 21.97 -44.72
N VAL A 731 -1.63 21.00 -43.81
CA VAL A 731 -0.87 21.11 -42.57
C VAL A 731 0.49 20.44 -42.73
N PRO A 732 1.62 21.16 -42.61
CA PRO A 732 2.96 20.57 -42.64
C PRO A 732 3.37 20.04 -41.26
N LEU A 733 4.03 18.88 -41.21
CA LEU A 733 4.55 18.31 -39.97
C LEU A 733 5.85 17.54 -40.22
N ARG A 734 6.67 17.41 -39.18
CA ARG A 734 7.82 16.50 -39.12
C ARG A 734 7.65 15.57 -37.94
N LEU A 735 8.00 14.31 -38.10
CA LEU A 735 7.92 13.32 -37.03
C LEU A 735 9.26 12.59 -36.90
N ASN A 736 9.88 12.71 -35.72
CA ASN A 736 11.13 12.00 -35.40
C ASN A 736 10.85 10.54 -35.02
N GLY A 737 11.90 9.72 -35.00
CA GLY A 737 11.80 8.32 -34.61
C GLY A 737 11.21 8.14 -33.22
N GLN A 738 10.24 7.22 -33.10
CA GLN A 738 9.51 6.98 -31.84
C GLN A 738 8.88 8.25 -31.23
N ASP A 739 8.42 9.19 -32.04
CA ASP A 739 7.65 10.36 -31.61
C ASP A 739 6.17 10.24 -32.01
N ALA A 740 5.32 10.98 -31.31
CA ALA A 740 3.94 11.24 -31.70
C ALA A 740 3.57 12.66 -31.28
N LYS A 741 2.67 13.29 -32.04
CA LYS A 741 2.21 14.66 -31.76
C LYS A 741 0.69 14.70 -31.70
N MET A 742 0.14 15.14 -30.58
CA MET A 742 -1.29 15.35 -30.42
C MET A 742 -1.64 16.80 -30.74
N LEU A 743 -2.40 17.02 -31.81
CA LEU A 743 -2.73 18.35 -32.34
C LEU A 743 -4.23 18.63 -32.19
N LEU A 744 -4.56 19.92 -32.10
CA LEU A 744 -5.93 20.42 -32.01
C LEU A 744 -6.23 21.37 -33.17
N ALA A 745 -7.45 21.30 -33.69
CA ALA A 745 -7.95 22.19 -34.74
C ALA A 745 -9.43 22.54 -34.53
N ALA A 746 -9.86 23.68 -35.08
CA ALA A 746 -11.16 24.29 -34.82
C ALA A 746 -11.54 24.33 -33.32
N TYR A 747 -10.53 24.61 -32.48
CA TYR A 747 -10.56 24.44 -31.04
C TYR A 747 -10.83 25.78 -30.33
N PRO A 748 -11.80 25.83 -29.38
CA PRO A 748 -12.02 27.01 -28.56
C PRO A 748 -10.92 27.15 -27.51
N LEU A 749 -9.94 28.02 -27.79
CA LEU A 749 -8.78 28.29 -26.95
C LEU A 749 -9.09 29.51 -26.07
N GLU A 750 -9.78 29.31 -24.94
CA GLU A 750 -10.38 30.40 -24.15
C GLU A 750 -11.28 31.31 -25.01
N ARG A 751 -11.00 32.62 -25.06
CA ARG A 751 -11.71 33.59 -25.90
C ARG A 751 -11.11 33.69 -27.31
N GLN A 752 -10.10 32.86 -27.60
CA GLN A 752 -9.48 32.71 -28.90
C GLN A 752 -10.10 31.55 -29.68
N HIS A 753 -9.82 31.51 -30.98
CA HIS A 753 -10.22 30.41 -31.84
C HIS A 753 -9.01 29.89 -32.58
N LEU A 754 -8.57 28.69 -32.20
CA LEU A 754 -7.47 27.99 -32.83
C LEU A 754 -8.00 27.25 -34.07
N VAL A 755 -7.61 27.73 -35.26
CA VAL A 755 -7.94 27.05 -36.52
C VAL A 755 -7.15 25.74 -36.60
N TYR A 756 -5.82 25.80 -36.44
CA TYR A 756 -4.95 24.65 -36.18
C TYR A 756 -3.60 25.10 -35.63
N SER A 757 -2.85 24.17 -35.04
CA SER A 757 -1.41 24.32 -34.78
C SER A 757 -0.67 23.04 -35.11
N THR A 758 0.57 23.17 -35.57
CA THR A 758 1.53 22.06 -35.68
C THR A 758 2.33 21.85 -34.39
N SER A 759 2.17 22.76 -33.41
CA SER A 759 2.67 22.64 -32.05
C SER A 759 1.62 22.01 -31.13
N GLU A 760 2.06 21.23 -30.15
CA GLU A 760 1.20 20.59 -29.16
C GLU A 760 0.76 21.62 -28.10
N LEU A 761 -0.51 21.62 -27.73
CA LEU A 761 -1.02 22.43 -26.61
C LEU A 761 -0.48 21.86 -25.29
N GLN A 762 0.19 22.67 -24.49
CA GLN A 762 0.55 22.27 -23.13
C GLN A 762 -0.45 22.81 -22.10
N THR A 763 -0.81 24.09 -22.18
CA THR A 763 -1.83 24.68 -21.30
C THR A 763 -2.38 25.99 -21.87
N HIS A 764 -3.57 26.39 -21.43
CA HIS A 764 -4.13 27.70 -21.67
C HIS A 764 -5.10 28.06 -20.54
N PHE A 765 -5.30 29.35 -20.30
CA PHE A 765 -6.24 29.86 -19.30
C PHE A 765 -6.56 31.34 -19.50
N ASN A 766 -7.76 31.74 -19.06
CA ASN A 766 -8.14 33.13 -18.91
C ASN A 766 -7.35 33.81 -17.78
N ASN A 767 -6.76 34.97 -18.06
CA ASN A 767 -6.04 35.78 -17.08
C ASN A 767 -6.50 37.25 -17.09
N GLY A 768 -7.75 37.47 -16.67
CA GLY A 768 -8.36 38.80 -16.59
C GLY A 768 -8.60 39.38 -17.99
N GLU A 769 -7.94 40.49 -18.31
CA GLU A 769 -8.10 41.17 -19.60
C GLU A 769 -7.54 40.40 -20.79
N ARG A 770 -6.66 39.40 -20.55
CA ARG A 770 -6.02 38.61 -21.60
C ARG A 770 -6.13 37.12 -21.37
N ASP A 771 -5.97 36.34 -22.43
CA ASP A 771 -5.74 34.90 -22.35
C ASP A 771 -4.24 34.62 -22.40
N ILE A 772 -3.82 33.49 -21.82
CA ILE A 772 -2.46 32.96 -21.94
C ILE A 772 -2.55 31.55 -22.50
N ALA A 773 -1.75 31.25 -23.52
CA ALA A 773 -1.62 29.90 -24.08
C ALA A 773 -0.14 29.52 -24.25
N LEU A 774 0.18 28.27 -23.96
CA LEU A 774 1.50 27.68 -24.13
C LEU A 774 1.41 26.50 -25.10
N LEU A 775 2.08 26.64 -26.24
CA LEU A 775 2.28 25.57 -27.21
C LEU A 775 3.75 25.17 -27.23
N HIS A 776 4.02 23.91 -27.55
CA HIS A 776 5.38 23.42 -27.65
C HIS A 776 5.60 22.47 -28.83
N GLY A 777 6.86 22.34 -29.23
CA GLY A 777 7.31 21.39 -30.27
C GLY A 777 8.64 20.78 -29.87
N ARG A 778 9.26 20.01 -30.78
CA ARG A 778 10.60 19.47 -30.52
C ARG A 778 11.66 20.49 -30.90
N ASP A 779 12.83 20.36 -30.27
CA ASP A 779 13.94 21.29 -30.43
C ASP A 779 14.33 21.43 -31.92
N GLY A 780 14.32 22.67 -32.42
CA GLY A 780 14.70 23.01 -33.80
C GLY A 780 13.65 22.71 -34.87
N GLU A 781 12.48 22.16 -34.53
CA GLU A 781 11.40 21.91 -35.51
C GLU A 781 10.70 23.21 -35.92
N ALA A 782 10.31 23.30 -37.19
CA ALA A 782 9.44 24.38 -37.67
C ALA A 782 8.01 24.22 -37.10
N GLY A 783 7.42 25.33 -36.68
CA GLY A 783 6.07 25.40 -36.14
C GLY A 783 5.20 26.41 -36.91
N GLU A 784 3.91 26.11 -36.95
CA GLU A 784 2.89 26.94 -37.57
C GLU A 784 1.62 26.93 -36.72
N THR A 785 1.08 28.11 -36.40
CA THR A 785 -0.17 28.26 -35.65
C THR A 785 -1.08 29.25 -36.37
N VAL A 786 -2.34 28.88 -36.58
CA VAL A 786 -3.35 29.71 -37.24
C VAL A 786 -4.51 30.01 -36.29
N LEU A 787 -4.79 31.30 -36.10
CA LEU A 787 -5.86 31.82 -35.24
C LEU A 787 -6.87 32.60 -36.08
N ARG A 788 -8.17 32.49 -35.76
CA ARG A 788 -9.24 33.18 -36.51
C ARG A 788 -9.62 34.50 -35.86
N PHE A 789 -9.67 35.60 -36.61
CA PHE A 789 -10.11 36.93 -36.16
C PHE A 789 -11.18 37.51 -37.10
N THR A 790 -11.94 38.50 -36.63
CA THR A 790 -12.94 39.21 -37.47
C THR A 790 -12.33 40.37 -38.26
N GLY A 791 -11.10 40.74 -37.96
CA GLY A 791 -10.32 41.76 -38.65
C GLY A 791 -8.83 41.63 -38.28
N ALA A 792 -7.96 42.38 -38.95
CA ALA A 792 -6.52 42.26 -38.75
C ALA A 792 -6.12 42.56 -37.29
N PRO A 793 -5.55 41.59 -36.56
CA PRO A 793 -5.05 41.85 -35.20
C PRO A 793 -3.67 42.50 -35.24
N LYS A 794 -3.30 43.17 -34.15
CA LYS A 794 -1.93 43.64 -33.90
C LYS A 794 -1.12 42.50 -33.29
N VAL A 795 0.00 42.14 -33.93
CA VAL A 795 0.95 41.12 -33.46
C VAL A 795 2.24 41.78 -33.01
N GLU A 796 2.66 41.52 -31.78
CA GLU A 796 3.91 42.01 -31.19
C GLU A 796 4.75 40.82 -30.73
N VAL A 797 5.93 40.63 -31.35
CA VAL A 797 6.90 39.63 -30.92
C VAL A 797 7.77 40.25 -29.83
N LEU A 798 7.58 39.81 -28.59
CA LEU A 798 8.28 40.35 -27.42
C LEU A 798 9.63 39.67 -27.21
N ALA A 799 9.75 38.41 -27.62
CA ALA A 799 10.98 37.62 -27.60
C ALA A 799 10.88 36.46 -28.61
N GLY A 800 12.03 35.97 -29.08
CA GLY A 800 12.13 34.88 -30.05
C GLY A 800 11.91 35.34 -31.50
N LYS A 801 11.88 34.37 -32.43
CA LYS A 801 11.74 34.61 -33.88
C LYS A 801 10.40 34.06 -34.35
N VAL A 802 9.44 34.94 -34.61
CA VAL A 802 8.12 34.59 -35.13
C VAL A 802 7.77 35.53 -36.28
N ALA A 803 7.38 34.97 -37.41
CA ALA A 803 6.79 35.73 -38.51
C ALA A 803 5.26 35.60 -38.48
N SER A 804 4.55 36.63 -38.93
CA SER A 804 3.08 36.66 -38.94
C SER A 804 2.54 37.17 -40.28
N SER A 805 1.46 36.58 -40.77
CA SER A 805 0.68 37.08 -41.91
C SER A 805 -0.82 36.97 -41.63
N PHE A 806 -1.62 37.92 -42.13
CA PHE A 806 -3.06 37.93 -41.96
C PHE A 806 -3.78 37.85 -43.31
N ASP A 807 -4.61 36.83 -43.48
CA ASP A 807 -5.51 36.67 -44.62
C ASP A 807 -6.87 37.30 -44.28
N ALA A 808 -7.15 38.46 -44.85
CA ALA A 808 -8.39 39.19 -44.59
C ALA A 808 -9.65 38.51 -45.14
N ALA A 809 -9.52 37.66 -46.18
CA ALA A 809 -10.67 36.97 -46.75
C ALA A 809 -11.14 35.82 -45.85
N LYS A 810 -10.20 35.14 -45.18
CA LYS A 810 -10.50 34.06 -44.24
C LYS A 810 -10.60 34.54 -42.79
N GLY A 811 -10.00 35.68 -42.47
CA GLY A 811 -9.78 36.14 -41.10
C GLY A 811 -8.66 35.36 -40.39
N ASP A 812 -7.78 34.70 -41.14
CA ASP A 812 -6.75 33.83 -40.57
C ASP A 812 -5.47 34.62 -40.28
N LEU A 813 -5.06 34.66 -39.01
CA LEU A 813 -3.72 35.05 -38.62
C LEU A 813 -2.83 33.80 -38.56
N LYS A 814 -1.87 33.71 -39.47
CA LYS A 814 -0.86 32.65 -39.51
C LYS A 814 0.44 33.13 -38.86
N LEU A 815 0.94 32.34 -37.92
CA LEU A 815 2.25 32.51 -37.27
C LEU A 815 3.16 31.37 -37.67
N THR A 816 4.40 31.67 -38.06
CA THR A 816 5.43 30.66 -38.40
C THR A 816 6.71 30.93 -37.60
N TYR A 817 7.32 29.88 -37.08
CA TYR A 817 8.44 29.96 -36.15
C TYR A 817 9.28 28.68 -36.16
N THR A 818 10.42 28.72 -35.48
CA THR A 818 11.23 27.55 -35.14
C THR A 818 11.21 27.39 -33.63
N HIS A 819 11.04 26.16 -33.13
CA HIS A 819 11.06 25.86 -31.71
C HIS A 819 12.50 25.96 -31.16
N GLU A 820 12.90 27.16 -30.76
CA GLU A 820 14.23 27.48 -30.21
C GLU A 820 14.05 28.35 -28.96
N GLY A 821 14.20 27.76 -27.77
CA GLY A 821 13.96 28.42 -26.49
C GLY A 821 12.48 28.76 -26.24
N LEU A 822 12.21 30.00 -25.84
CA LEU A 822 10.86 30.53 -25.61
C LEU A 822 10.61 31.79 -26.45
N ALA A 823 9.72 31.69 -27.44
CA ALA A 823 9.17 32.85 -28.11
C ALA A 823 7.90 33.35 -27.40
N ARG A 824 7.73 34.68 -27.36
CA ARG A 824 6.64 35.37 -26.66
C ARG A 824 5.94 36.30 -27.64
N VAL A 825 4.66 36.06 -27.90
CA VAL A 825 3.87 36.82 -28.87
C VAL A 825 2.64 37.39 -28.20
N ARG A 826 2.48 38.72 -28.23
CA ARG A 826 1.24 39.38 -27.82
C ARG A 826 0.40 39.66 -29.05
N ILE A 827 -0.87 39.28 -29.00
CA ILE A 827 -1.85 39.51 -30.07
C ILE A 827 -3.02 40.28 -29.48
N SER A 828 -3.44 41.36 -30.13
CA SER A 828 -4.53 42.22 -29.64
C SER A 828 -5.38 42.78 -30.77
N GLY A 829 -6.62 43.16 -30.48
CA GLY A 829 -7.55 43.65 -31.50
C GLY A 829 -8.17 42.50 -32.32
N GLY A 830 -8.59 42.80 -33.56
CA GLY A 830 -9.19 41.79 -34.45
C GLY A 830 -10.50 41.16 -33.94
N GLY A 831 -11.18 41.81 -32.99
CA GLY A 831 -12.44 41.35 -32.42
C GLY A 831 -12.33 40.31 -31.29
N ARG A 832 -11.14 40.08 -30.73
CA ARG A 832 -10.93 39.14 -29.62
C ARG A 832 -10.24 39.79 -28.42
N ALA A 833 -10.32 39.12 -27.27
CA ALA A 833 -9.52 39.47 -26.11
C ALA A 833 -8.03 39.35 -26.46
N PRO A 834 -7.15 40.20 -25.88
CA PRO A 834 -5.71 40.03 -26.03
C PRO A 834 -5.24 38.61 -25.66
N LEU A 835 -4.28 38.09 -26.41
CA LEU A 835 -3.63 36.80 -26.17
C LEU A 835 -2.13 37.01 -25.94
N LEU A 836 -1.59 36.39 -24.90
CA LEU A 836 -0.17 36.09 -24.79
C LEU A 836 0.05 34.63 -25.20
N LEU A 837 0.66 34.43 -26.37
CA LEU A 837 1.06 33.12 -26.87
C LEU A 837 2.53 32.88 -26.56
N LEU A 838 2.78 31.79 -25.82
CA LEU A 838 4.09 31.27 -25.49
C LEU A 838 4.38 30.07 -26.39
N LEU A 839 5.51 30.08 -27.09
CA LEU A 839 5.93 29.03 -28.01
C LEU A 839 7.29 28.50 -27.54
N ALA A 840 7.32 27.26 -27.08
CA ALA A 840 8.49 26.68 -26.44
C ALA A 840 9.06 25.47 -27.20
N ASP A 841 10.37 25.31 -27.17
CA ASP A 841 11.02 24.03 -27.48
C ASP A 841 10.75 22.97 -26.40
N GLU A 842 11.20 21.74 -26.61
CA GLU A 842 10.90 20.62 -25.70
C GLU A 842 11.56 20.85 -24.33
N LYS A 843 12.83 21.25 -24.34
CA LYS A 843 13.59 21.45 -23.09
C LYS A 843 13.00 22.57 -22.24
N THR A 844 12.55 23.65 -22.87
CA THR A 844 11.98 24.83 -22.19
C THR A 844 10.56 24.54 -21.72
N SER A 845 9.73 23.88 -22.54
CA SER A 845 8.37 23.47 -22.16
C SER A 845 8.36 22.53 -20.94
N GLN A 846 9.38 21.68 -20.78
CA GLN A 846 9.55 20.83 -19.60
C GLN A 846 9.81 21.61 -18.30
N GLN A 847 10.14 22.91 -18.35
CA GLN A 847 10.31 23.76 -17.16
C GLN A 847 9.02 24.46 -16.75
N PHE A 848 7.94 24.35 -17.53
CA PHE A 848 6.67 24.93 -17.15
C PHE A 848 5.91 24.05 -16.15
N TRP A 849 5.29 24.71 -15.17
CA TRP A 849 4.42 24.14 -14.16
C TRP A 849 3.16 24.97 -14.08
N THR A 850 2.06 24.35 -13.66
CA THR A 850 0.83 25.09 -13.45
C THR A 850 0.16 24.73 -12.14
N GLN A 851 -0.43 25.72 -11.49
CA GLN A 851 -1.15 25.58 -10.23
C GLN A 851 -2.46 26.36 -10.29
N LYS A 852 -3.51 25.80 -9.71
CA LYS A 852 -4.82 26.46 -9.59
C LYS A 852 -4.93 27.13 -8.23
N THR A 853 -5.28 28.42 -8.22
CA THR A 853 -5.60 29.18 -7.00
C THR A 853 -7.04 29.71 -7.08
N PRO A 854 -7.66 30.12 -5.97
CA PRO A 854 -8.99 30.74 -6.01
C PRO A 854 -9.08 31.99 -6.90
N ALA A 855 -7.97 32.68 -7.12
CA ALA A 855 -7.91 33.88 -7.98
C ALA A 855 -7.67 33.56 -9.46
N GLY A 856 -7.37 32.30 -9.82
CA GLY A 856 -7.06 31.88 -11.17
C GLY A 856 -5.82 31.00 -11.25
N GLN A 857 -5.47 30.62 -12.48
CA GLN A 857 -4.35 29.73 -12.76
C GLN A 857 -3.02 30.50 -12.79
N VAL A 858 -2.00 29.92 -12.18
CA VAL A 858 -0.65 30.47 -12.17
C VAL A 858 0.24 29.52 -12.96
N LEU A 859 1.04 30.07 -13.87
CA LEU A 859 2.02 29.39 -14.70
C LEU A 859 3.42 29.80 -14.22
N GLN A 860 4.28 28.82 -13.96
CA GLN A 860 5.66 29.06 -13.55
C GLN A 860 6.62 28.40 -14.53
N MET A 861 7.67 29.10 -14.95
CA MET A 861 8.79 28.53 -15.69
C MET A 861 10.00 28.44 -14.77
N THR A 862 10.41 27.21 -14.42
CA THR A 862 11.59 26.95 -13.60
C THR A 862 12.05 25.48 -13.72
N PRO A 863 13.37 25.19 -13.67
CA PRO A 863 13.89 23.85 -13.50
C PRO A 863 13.51 23.18 -12.16
N ALA A 864 13.12 23.97 -11.15
CA ALA A 864 12.66 23.46 -9.88
C ALA A 864 11.32 22.73 -10.02
N LEU A 865 11.05 21.75 -9.14
CA LEU A 865 9.71 21.20 -8.99
C LEU A 865 8.82 22.25 -8.29
N VAL A 866 7.62 22.51 -8.80
CA VAL A 866 6.60 23.31 -8.12
C VAL A 866 5.48 22.40 -7.63
N ARG A 867 5.26 22.34 -6.31
CA ARG A 867 4.28 21.46 -5.66
C ARG A 867 2.90 22.12 -5.51
N SER A 868 2.88 23.37 -5.05
CA SER A 868 1.62 24.08 -4.78
C SER A 868 1.77 25.59 -4.94
N ALA A 869 0.62 26.26 -5.09
CA ALA A 869 0.52 27.72 -5.07
C ALA A 869 -0.70 28.14 -4.26
N THR A 870 -0.55 29.15 -3.41
CA THR A 870 -1.66 29.84 -2.73
C THR A 870 -1.54 31.34 -3.00
N LEU A 871 -2.62 31.97 -3.43
CA LEU A 871 -2.70 33.43 -3.60
C LEU A 871 -3.75 33.99 -2.65
N ALA A 872 -3.30 34.74 -1.65
CA ALA A 872 -4.16 35.37 -0.64
C ALA A 872 -3.59 36.74 -0.24
N GLY A 873 -4.46 37.75 -0.10
CA GLY A 873 -4.05 39.10 0.32
C GLY A 873 -2.98 39.75 -0.59
N GLY A 874 -2.96 39.42 -1.88
CA GLY A 874 -1.95 39.90 -2.83
C GLY A 874 -0.57 39.24 -2.71
N LYS A 875 -0.42 38.18 -1.90
CA LYS A 875 0.82 37.40 -1.75
C LYS A 875 0.67 36.02 -2.39
N LEU A 876 1.54 35.69 -3.33
CA LEU A 876 1.66 34.37 -3.96
C LEU A 876 2.69 33.52 -3.21
N ALA A 877 2.24 32.50 -2.48
CA ALA A 877 3.10 31.53 -1.82
C ALA A 877 3.24 30.27 -2.68
N LEU A 878 4.47 30.00 -3.14
CA LEU A 878 4.83 28.78 -3.86
C LEU A 878 5.61 27.84 -2.93
N THR A 879 5.39 26.54 -3.10
CA THR A 879 6.23 25.50 -2.49
C THR A 879 6.77 24.56 -3.57
N GLY A 880 7.93 23.97 -3.33
CA GLY A 880 8.61 23.16 -4.33
C GLY A 880 9.97 22.65 -3.93
N ASP A 881 10.69 22.05 -4.87
CA ASP A 881 12.02 21.50 -4.66
C ASP A 881 13.03 22.04 -5.65
N THR A 882 14.22 22.39 -5.16
CA THR A 882 15.37 22.74 -6.00
C THR A 882 16.49 21.72 -5.84
N THR A 883 16.99 21.19 -6.96
CA THR A 883 18.20 20.34 -7.00
C THR A 883 19.47 21.13 -7.36
N ALA A 884 19.29 22.36 -7.84
CA ALA A 884 20.33 23.36 -8.06
C ALA A 884 19.73 24.76 -7.90
N ALA A 885 20.58 25.78 -7.74
CA ALA A 885 20.11 27.15 -7.81
C ALA A 885 19.52 27.43 -9.20
N SER A 886 18.36 28.08 -9.26
CA SER A 886 17.65 28.28 -10.51
C SER A 886 16.77 29.53 -10.46
N THR A 887 16.36 30.06 -11.61
CA THR A 887 15.41 31.18 -11.68
C THR A 887 13.97 30.68 -11.73
N ILE A 888 13.01 31.56 -11.42
CA ILE A 888 11.58 31.32 -11.62
C ILE A 888 10.93 32.54 -12.29
N GLU A 889 10.16 32.30 -13.34
CA GLU A 889 9.33 33.30 -14.01
C GLU A 889 7.85 32.93 -13.86
N ILE A 890 6.99 33.91 -13.53
CA ILE A 890 5.61 33.67 -13.08
C ILE A 890 4.63 34.48 -13.93
N TRP A 891 3.60 33.82 -14.48
CA TRP A 891 2.43 34.43 -15.10
C TRP A 891 1.17 34.02 -14.34
N GLY A 892 0.17 34.89 -14.26
CA GLY A 892 -1.10 34.57 -13.62
C GLY A 892 -1.85 35.82 -13.14
N PRO A 893 -2.82 35.66 -12.22
CA PRO A 893 -3.53 36.77 -11.56
C PRO A 893 -2.56 37.76 -10.91
N ALA A 894 -3.00 39.00 -10.71
CA ALA A 894 -2.17 40.04 -10.09
C ALA A 894 -1.76 39.69 -8.65
N PHE A 895 -0.48 39.93 -8.32
CA PHE A 895 0.07 39.81 -6.96
C PHE A 895 1.15 40.87 -6.72
N ASN A 896 1.35 41.25 -5.46
CA ASN A 896 2.30 42.30 -5.06
C ASN A 896 3.59 41.72 -4.47
N ALA A 897 3.54 40.48 -3.98
CA ALA A 897 4.68 39.78 -3.41
C ALA A 897 4.59 38.29 -3.70
N ALA A 898 5.73 37.62 -3.82
CA ALA A 898 5.79 36.17 -3.93
C ALA A 898 6.86 35.57 -3.02
N THR A 899 6.66 34.31 -2.62
CA THR A 899 7.62 33.54 -1.85
C THR A 899 7.79 32.14 -2.44
N PHE A 900 8.97 31.55 -2.35
CA PHE A 900 9.22 30.13 -2.63
C PHE A 900 9.74 29.45 -1.37
N ASN A 901 9.04 28.41 -0.90
CA ASN A 901 9.33 27.73 0.38
C ASN A 901 9.46 28.71 1.57
N GLY A 902 8.61 29.75 1.58
CA GLY A 902 8.61 30.80 2.61
C GLY A 902 9.65 31.91 2.43
N GLU A 903 10.66 31.73 1.57
CA GLU A 903 11.64 32.79 1.26
C GLU A 903 11.06 33.78 0.25
N ALA A 904 11.22 35.09 0.50
CA ALA A 904 10.76 36.14 -0.41
C ALA A 904 11.51 36.12 -1.75
N LEU A 905 10.76 36.29 -2.84
CA LEU A 905 11.29 36.44 -4.19
C LEU A 905 11.42 37.93 -4.53
N SER A 906 12.57 38.33 -5.08
CA SER A 906 12.75 39.66 -5.64
C SER A 906 12.24 39.67 -7.08
N LEU A 907 11.12 40.35 -7.32
CA LEU A 907 10.38 40.29 -8.57
C LEU A 907 10.72 41.44 -9.51
N ALA A 908 11.05 41.13 -10.76
CA ALA A 908 11.20 42.08 -11.85
C ALA A 908 10.10 41.84 -12.89
N ALA A 909 9.23 42.84 -13.10
CA ALA A 909 8.20 42.80 -14.13
C ALA A 909 8.84 42.67 -15.52
N GLN A 910 8.28 41.81 -16.36
CA GLN A 910 8.73 41.58 -17.73
C GLN A 910 7.76 42.23 -18.74
N PRO A 911 8.21 42.54 -19.97
CA PRO A 911 7.35 43.14 -21.00
C PRO A 911 6.11 42.31 -21.33
N ASP A 912 6.17 41.00 -21.19
CA ASP A 912 5.02 40.10 -21.40
C ASP A 912 4.07 40.02 -20.19
N GLY A 913 4.27 40.84 -19.16
CA GLY A 913 3.47 40.86 -17.94
C GLY A 913 3.71 39.68 -17.00
N SER A 914 4.80 38.94 -17.20
CA SER A 914 5.31 38.00 -16.20
C SER A 914 6.10 38.73 -15.12
N HIS A 915 6.39 38.05 -14.02
CA HIS A 915 7.37 38.48 -13.03
C HIS A 915 8.51 37.47 -12.98
N LYS A 916 9.72 37.91 -13.32
CA LYS A 916 10.93 37.11 -13.18
C LYS A 916 11.56 37.36 -11.82
N ALA A 917 11.82 36.30 -11.07
CA ALA A 917 12.50 36.37 -9.79
C ALA A 917 14.03 36.19 -9.95
N ASN A 918 14.76 36.59 -8.90
CA ASN A 918 16.13 36.16 -8.68
C ASN A 918 16.23 34.65 -8.40
N ASP A 919 17.46 34.13 -8.33
CA ASP A 919 17.70 32.71 -8.12
C ASP A 919 17.11 32.20 -6.79
N ILE A 920 16.28 31.16 -6.88
CA ILE A 920 15.93 30.30 -5.75
C ILE A 920 17.13 29.40 -5.43
N LYS A 921 17.50 29.30 -4.16
CA LYS A 921 18.74 28.60 -3.76
C LYS A 921 18.62 27.10 -4.00
N GLY A 922 19.73 26.48 -4.40
CA GLY A 922 19.88 25.03 -4.47
C GLY A 922 20.11 24.37 -3.10
N PRO A 923 20.28 23.05 -3.07
CA PRO A 923 20.51 22.30 -1.84
C PRO A 923 21.86 22.61 -1.19
N ALA A 924 21.89 22.57 0.14
CA ALA A 924 23.12 22.57 0.91
C ALA A 924 23.89 21.25 0.70
N ALA A 925 25.21 21.29 0.89
CA ALA A 925 26.05 20.09 0.80
C ALA A 925 25.71 19.08 1.91
N VAL A 926 25.67 17.80 1.55
CA VAL A 926 25.44 16.69 2.47
C VAL A 926 26.78 16.06 2.84
N LYS A 927 27.02 15.90 4.14
CA LYS A 927 28.17 15.17 4.68
C LYS A 927 27.69 13.85 5.29
N LEU A 928 28.27 12.75 4.85
CA LEU A 928 27.95 11.41 5.35
C LEU A 928 29.13 10.85 6.17
N PRO A 929 28.86 10.05 7.21
CA PRO A 929 29.91 9.31 7.91
C PRO A 929 30.53 8.24 7.00
N ASP A 930 31.83 8.04 7.11
CA ASP A 930 32.50 6.88 6.50
C ASP A 930 32.22 5.64 7.36
N LEU A 931 31.28 4.81 6.92
CA LEU A 931 30.90 3.59 7.64
C LEU A 931 32.07 2.63 7.84
N ALA A 932 33.07 2.61 6.95
CA ALA A 932 34.21 1.72 7.07
C ALA A 932 35.16 2.10 8.22
N ALA A 933 35.16 3.38 8.61
CA ALA A 933 35.98 3.92 9.69
C ALA A 933 35.30 3.83 11.08
N LEU A 934 34.00 3.48 11.13
CA LEU A 934 33.26 3.38 12.39
C LEU A 934 33.61 2.11 13.18
N PRO A 935 33.43 2.11 14.51
CA PRO A 935 33.51 0.90 15.29
C PRO A 935 32.35 -0.04 14.91
N TRP A 936 32.69 -1.22 14.43
CA TRP A 936 31.74 -2.31 14.20
C TRP A 936 31.90 -3.37 15.30
N VAL A 937 30.77 -3.97 15.65
CA VAL A 937 30.72 -5.14 16.52
C VAL A 937 30.14 -6.31 15.76
N ARG A 938 30.58 -7.52 16.08
CA ARG A 938 30.13 -8.79 15.51
C ARG A 938 29.64 -9.74 16.60
N ARG A 939 28.65 -10.57 16.27
CA ARG A 939 28.16 -11.67 17.10
C ARG A 939 27.87 -12.89 16.22
N ALA A 940 28.30 -14.07 16.65
CA ALA A 940 27.95 -15.32 15.97
C ALA A 940 26.46 -15.65 16.18
N ASP A 941 25.82 -16.19 15.15
CA ASP A 941 24.46 -16.75 15.17
C ASP A 941 24.57 -18.27 14.88
N SER A 942 23.50 -18.88 14.40
CA SER A 942 23.32 -20.30 14.17
C SER A 942 23.63 -21.19 15.39
N PRO A 943 23.30 -20.80 16.64
CA PRO A 943 23.46 -21.72 17.78
C PRO A 943 22.69 -23.02 17.57
N GLU A 944 21.62 -23.01 16.78
CA GLU A 944 20.81 -24.16 16.36
C GLU A 944 21.61 -25.25 15.63
N ALA A 945 22.78 -24.92 15.07
CA ALA A 945 23.63 -25.92 14.43
C ALA A 945 24.36 -26.80 15.47
N GLN A 946 24.56 -26.31 16.69
CA GLN A 946 25.35 -27.00 17.72
C GLN A 946 24.59 -28.18 18.33
N PRO A 947 25.26 -29.30 18.65
CA PRO A 947 24.61 -30.48 19.22
C PRO A 947 23.98 -30.18 20.58
N GLY A 948 24.62 -29.34 21.40
CA GLY A 948 24.14 -28.95 22.74
C GLY A 948 23.07 -27.86 22.78
N PHE A 949 22.55 -27.40 21.63
CA PHE A 949 21.46 -26.43 21.60
C PHE A 949 20.15 -27.06 22.11
N ASP A 950 19.50 -26.39 23.06
CA ASP A 950 18.22 -26.83 23.60
C ASP A 950 17.06 -26.42 22.67
N ASP A 951 16.47 -27.41 22.01
CA ASP A 951 15.30 -27.25 21.14
C ASP A 951 14.00 -27.75 21.81
N ALA A 952 14.00 -27.99 23.13
CA ALA A 952 12.85 -28.54 23.84
C ALA A 952 11.58 -27.66 23.70
N GLY A 953 11.75 -26.34 23.56
CA GLY A 953 10.67 -25.37 23.32
C GLY A 953 10.20 -25.24 21.86
N TRP A 954 10.86 -25.90 20.91
CA TRP A 954 10.46 -25.86 19.50
C TRP A 954 9.26 -26.75 19.23
N ILE A 955 8.53 -26.45 18.15
CA ILE A 955 7.38 -27.25 17.75
C ILE A 955 7.89 -28.59 17.22
N LYS A 956 7.39 -29.70 17.77
CA LYS A 956 7.66 -31.04 17.24
C LYS A 956 6.90 -31.23 15.93
N ALA A 957 7.59 -31.65 14.88
CA ALA A 957 6.93 -31.98 13.63
C ALA A 957 6.07 -33.24 13.80
N ASP A 958 4.86 -33.20 13.27
CA ASP A 958 3.84 -34.23 13.46
C ASP A 958 3.21 -34.62 12.11
N ASN A 959 2.20 -35.50 12.14
CA ASN A 959 1.47 -35.92 10.96
C ASN A 959 0.23 -35.04 10.70
N ARG A 960 0.25 -33.76 11.13
CA ARG A 960 -0.83 -32.83 10.79
C ARG A 960 -0.98 -32.80 9.29
N ALA A 961 -2.22 -32.74 8.83
CA ALA A 961 -2.42 -32.72 7.40
C ALA A 961 -1.97 -31.34 6.86
N SER A 962 -1.28 -31.31 5.71
CA SER A 962 -0.79 -30.08 5.07
C SER A 962 -1.85 -29.41 4.18
N ALA A 963 -1.73 -28.10 3.95
CA ALA A 963 -2.48 -27.40 2.89
C ALA A 963 -1.68 -27.19 1.61
N ALA A 964 -0.47 -27.76 1.52
CA ALA A 964 0.38 -27.62 0.37
C ALA A 964 -0.30 -28.07 -0.93
N GLN A 965 0.09 -27.45 -2.03
CA GLN A 965 -0.37 -27.88 -3.35
C GLN A 965 0.10 -29.32 -3.65
N THR A 966 -0.67 -30.07 -4.45
CA THR A 966 -0.54 -31.54 -4.66
C THR A 966 0.88 -32.06 -4.83
N TRP A 967 1.75 -31.36 -5.58
CA TRP A 967 3.11 -31.80 -5.90
C TRP A 967 4.14 -31.55 -4.80
N THR A 968 3.77 -30.75 -3.80
CA THR A 968 4.61 -30.41 -2.63
C THR A 968 3.98 -30.88 -1.32
N MET A 969 3.02 -31.81 -1.41
CA MET A 969 2.44 -32.47 -0.26
C MET A 969 3.49 -33.31 0.49
N PRO A 970 3.36 -33.46 1.83
CA PRO A 970 4.22 -34.36 2.58
C PRO A 970 4.23 -35.78 1.99
N GLU A 971 5.43 -36.33 1.83
CA GLU A 971 5.62 -37.69 1.34
C GLU A 971 4.95 -38.70 2.27
N ARG A 972 4.36 -39.76 1.70
CA ARG A 972 3.55 -40.71 2.48
C ARG A 972 4.36 -41.35 3.61
N GLY A 973 3.90 -41.16 4.85
CA GLY A 973 4.54 -41.72 6.05
C GLY A 973 5.68 -40.87 6.61
N GLN A 974 5.90 -39.66 6.08
CA GLN A 974 6.73 -38.64 6.71
C GLN A 974 5.88 -37.67 7.54
N PRO A 975 6.46 -37.04 8.58
CA PRO A 975 5.82 -35.90 9.22
C PRO A 975 5.70 -34.74 8.24
N THR A 976 4.73 -33.86 8.49
CA THR A 976 4.62 -32.59 7.77
C THR A 976 5.79 -31.70 8.16
N LEU A 977 6.53 -31.18 7.18
CA LEU A 977 7.69 -30.34 7.42
C LEU A 977 7.53 -28.92 6.86
N ALA A 978 6.51 -28.65 6.05
CA ALA A 978 6.33 -27.35 5.43
C ALA A 978 6.08 -26.25 6.48
N MET A 979 6.84 -25.16 6.40
CA MET A 979 6.89 -24.13 7.46
C MET A 979 5.54 -23.44 7.71
N SER A 980 4.74 -23.25 6.66
CA SER A 980 3.45 -22.56 6.77
C SER A 980 2.41 -23.37 7.52
N ASP A 981 2.47 -24.71 7.53
CA ASP A 981 1.58 -25.56 8.34
C ASP A 981 1.81 -25.40 9.86
N TYR A 982 2.92 -24.75 10.23
CA TYR A 982 3.29 -24.43 11.61
C TYR A 982 3.15 -22.94 11.96
N GLY A 983 2.54 -22.13 11.09
CA GLY A 983 2.35 -20.68 11.31
C GLY A 983 3.61 -19.84 11.07
N PHE A 984 4.58 -20.37 10.32
CA PHE A 984 5.76 -19.65 9.87
C PHE A 984 5.68 -19.43 8.36
N HIS A 985 5.67 -18.17 7.91
CA HIS A 985 5.37 -17.85 6.50
C HIS A 985 6.50 -17.10 5.79
N HIS A 986 7.40 -16.46 6.53
CA HIS A 986 8.38 -15.54 5.96
C HIS A 986 9.78 -15.80 6.52
N GLY A 987 10.78 -15.60 5.67
CA GLY A 987 12.20 -15.65 6.05
C GLY A 987 12.71 -17.02 6.44
N ASP A 988 13.77 -17.02 7.23
CA ASP A 988 14.48 -18.22 7.65
C ASP A 988 13.64 -19.11 8.58
N VAL A 989 13.76 -20.42 8.41
CA VAL A 989 13.17 -21.44 9.28
C VAL A 989 14.21 -22.52 9.58
N TRP A 990 14.29 -22.95 10.84
CA TRP A 990 15.20 -23.97 11.30
C TRP A 990 14.49 -25.29 11.59
N TYR A 991 15.18 -26.38 11.27
CA TYR A 991 14.80 -27.74 11.57
C TYR A 991 15.91 -28.45 12.34
N ARG A 992 15.53 -29.22 13.37
CA ARG A 992 16.45 -30.10 14.10
C ARG A 992 15.89 -31.52 14.10
N GLY A 993 16.60 -32.40 13.40
CA GLY A 993 16.26 -33.80 13.23
C GLY A 993 17.13 -34.68 14.13
N HIS A 994 16.51 -35.33 15.10
CA HIS A 994 17.18 -36.28 15.99
C HIS A 994 17.11 -37.67 15.39
N VAL A 995 18.25 -38.34 15.21
CA VAL A 995 18.33 -39.64 14.53
C VAL A 995 19.20 -40.62 15.29
N GLU A 996 18.79 -41.88 15.30
CA GLU A 996 19.57 -43.01 15.82
C GLU A 996 20.21 -43.78 14.66
N ILE A 997 21.52 -43.69 14.52
CA ILE A 997 22.27 -44.43 13.50
C ILE A 997 22.62 -45.82 14.05
N LYS A 998 22.09 -46.86 13.42
CA LYS A 998 22.39 -48.25 13.76
C LYS A 998 23.47 -48.81 12.83
N ASP A 999 24.34 -49.65 13.38
CA ASP A 999 25.20 -50.50 12.55
C ASP A 999 24.34 -51.58 11.88
N ALA A 1000 24.27 -51.54 10.55
CA ALA A 1000 23.50 -52.50 9.77
C ALA A 1000 24.21 -53.87 9.60
N GLY A 1001 25.39 -54.06 10.20
CA GLY A 1001 26.14 -55.34 10.17
C GLY A 1001 26.72 -55.71 8.80
N ASN A 1002 26.63 -54.81 7.80
CA ASN A 1002 27.06 -55.01 6.42
C ASN A 1002 28.05 -53.93 5.93
N GLY A 1003 28.57 -53.10 6.83
CA GLY A 1003 29.50 -52.01 6.53
C GLY A 1003 28.90 -50.78 5.84
N LYS A 1004 27.57 -50.70 5.66
CA LYS A 1004 26.89 -49.55 5.01
C LYS A 1004 26.05 -48.76 6.02
N LEU A 1005 26.62 -47.67 6.55
CA LEU A 1005 25.88 -46.73 7.38
C LEU A 1005 25.00 -45.79 6.54
N ALA A 1006 23.87 -45.36 7.12
CA ALA A 1006 23.02 -44.37 6.51
C ALA A 1006 23.64 -42.98 6.68
N ASN A 1007 24.25 -42.45 5.63
CA ASN A 1007 24.99 -41.19 5.65
C ASN A 1007 24.70 -40.30 4.43
N GLN A 1008 23.72 -40.64 3.61
CA GLN A 1008 23.29 -39.81 2.49
C GLN A 1008 21.96 -39.14 2.85
N LEU A 1009 22.01 -37.84 3.08
CA LEU A 1009 20.82 -37.02 3.32
C LEU A 1009 20.30 -36.48 2.00
N GLU A 1010 19.06 -36.78 1.68
CA GLU A 1010 18.32 -36.22 0.56
C GLU A 1010 17.24 -35.28 1.11
N LEU A 1011 17.23 -34.04 0.64
CA LEU A 1011 16.24 -33.02 1.00
C LEU A 1011 15.47 -32.62 -0.25
N PHE A 1012 14.14 -32.52 -0.15
CA PHE A 1012 13.31 -31.75 -1.05
C PHE A 1012 12.77 -30.55 -0.28
N TYR A 1013 12.98 -29.33 -0.78
CA TYR A 1013 12.68 -28.11 -0.03
C TYR A 1013 12.16 -27.00 -0.95
N GLY A 1014 11.39 -26.09 -0.37
CA GLY A 1014 10.90 -24.87 -1.04
C GLY A 1014 11.47 -23.63 -0.39
N ALA A 1015 11.96 -22.67 -1.19
CA ALA A 1015 12.67 -21.51 -0.66
C ALA A 1015 12.38 -20.19 -1.42
N GLY A 1016 11.50 -20.21 -2.42
CA GLY A 1016 11.19 -19.05 -3.26
C GLY A 1016 12.30 -18.76 -4.29
N GLY A 1017 12.21 -17.64 -5.01
CA GLY A 1017 12.98 -17.42 -6.26
C GLY A 1017 14.49 -17.21 -6.13
N ALA A 1018 15.03 -17.09 -4.91
CA ALA A 1018 16.48 -16.98 -4.65
C ALA A 1018 16.83 -17.44 -3.21
N GLY A 1019 16.03 -18.36 -2.67
CA GLY A 1019 16.24 -18.93 -1.35
C GLY A 1019 17.40 -19.94 -1.29
N MET A 1020 17.63 -20.52 -0.12
CA MET A 1020 18.69 -21.52 0.08
C MET A 1020 18.42 -22.47 1.25
N ALA A 1021 19.20 -23.55 1.33
CA ALA A 1021 19.29 -24.44 2.47
C ALA A 1021 20.75 -24.65 2.92
N GLN A 1022 21.01 -24.69 4.23
CA GLN A 1022 22.29 -25.06 4.84
C GLN A 1022 22.10 -26.22 5.81
N VAL A 1023 23.08 -27.14 5.85
CA VAL A 1023 22.98 -28.38 6.65
C VAL A 1023 24.21 -28.59 7.54
N TRP A 1024 23.95 -29.01 8.78
CA TRP A 1024 24.95 -29.45 9.75
C TRP A 1024 24.59 -30.82 10.34
N ILE A 1025 25.62 -31.55 10.77
CA ILE A 1025 25.50 -32.77 11.55
C ILE A 1025 26.40 -32.63 12.79
N ASP A 1026 25.80 -32.68 13.98
CA ASP A 1026 26.47 -32.48 15.27
C ASP A 1026 27.38 -31.22 15.32
N GLY A 1027 26.92 -30.10 14.76
CA GLY A 1027 27.69 -28.85 14.70
C GLY A 1027 28.67 -28.75 13.55
N ARG A 1028 28.97 -29.84 12.83
CA ARG A 1028 29.83 -29.81 11.64
C ARG A 1028 29.01 -29.44 10.39
N PHE A 1029 29.45 -28.39 9.70
CA PHE A 1029 28.87 -27.98 8.42
C PHE A 1029 29.05 -29.08 7.36
N VAL A 1030 27.96 -29.43 6.68
CA VAL A 1030 27.92 -30.45 5.63
C VAL A 1030 27.97 -29.80 4.26
N GLY A 1031 27.19 -28.74 4.06
CA GLY A 1031 27.10 -28.03 2.79
C GLY A 1031 25.87 -27.13 2.72
N GLN A 1032 25.75 -26.45 1.58
CA GLN A 1032 24.63 -25.59 1.25
C GLN A 1032 24.15 -25.84 -0.18
N HIS A 1033 22.89 -25.49 -0.44
CA HIS A 1033 22.27 -25.53 -1.75
C HIS A 1033 21.42 -24.27 -1.95
N GLU A 1034 21.44 -23.70 -3.15
CA GLU A 1034 20.67 -22.51 -3.50
C GLU A 1034 19.73 -22.80 -4.66
N MET A 1035 18.66 -22.02 -4.74
CA MET A 1035 17.72 -22.07 -5.85
C MET A 1035 18.36 -21.57 -7.15
N ASP A 1036 17.96 -22.13 -8.30
CA ASP A 1036 18.35 -21.61 -9.62
C ASP A 1036 17.74 -20.21 -9.84
N THR A 1037 18.54 -19.28 -10.36
CA THR A 1037 18.14 -17.86 -10.53
C THR A 1037 18.40 -17.37 -11.96
N GLY A 1038 18.22 -16.08 -12.23
CA GLY A 1038 18.50 -15.51 -13.55
C GLY A 1038 17.33 -15.66 -14.55
N ARG A 1039 16.11 -15.85 -14.04
CA ARG A 1039 14.88 -15.93 -14.85
C ARG A 1039 13.79 -15.05 -14.25
N SER A 1040 12.95 -14.46 -15.11
CA SER A 1040 11.81 -13.63 -14.68
C SER A 1040 10.69 -14.42 -14.00
N PHE A 1041 10.70 -15.74 -14.11
CA PHE A 1041 9.82 -16.66 -13.38
C PHE A 1041 10.69 -17.84 -12.90
N PRO A 1042 11.34 -17.72 -11.73
CA PRO A 1042 12.26 -18.73 -11.24
C PRO A 1042 11.53 -19.96 -10.70
N GLU A 1043 12.23 -21.11 -10.66
CA GLU A 1043 11.79 -22.26 -9.88
C GLU A 1043 11.84 -21.91 -8.39
N THR A 1044 10.92 -22.47 -7.60
CA THR A 1044 10.77 -22.11 -6.17
C THR A 1044 10.93 -23.28 -5.20
N THR A 1045 11.12 -24.49 -5.73
CA THR A 1045 11.46 -25.71 -4.98
C THR A 1045 12.61 -26.47 -5.65
N ASP A 1046 13.44 -27.15 -4.87
CA ASP A 1046 14.52 -27.98 -5.41
C ASP A 1046 14.89 -29.13 -4.46
N SER A 1047 15.68 -30.09 -4.96
CA SER A 1047 16.19 -31.23 -4.20
C SER A 1047 17.71 -31.27 -4.17
N VAL A 1048 18.28 -31.59 -3.01
CA VAL A 1048 19.74 -31.76 -2.85
C VAL A 1048 20.08 -33.07 -2.15
N LYS A 1049 21.17 -33.70 -2.59
CA LYS A 1049 21.77 -34.88 -1.96
C LYS A 1049 23.11 -34.51 -1.35
N LEU A 1050 23.25 -34.70 -0.05
CA LEU A 1050 24.44 -34.36 0.72
C LEU A 1050 25.00 -35.60 1.44
N SER A 1051 26.33 -35.74 1.44
CA SER A 1051 27.00 -36.76 2.24
C SER A 1051 27.26 -36.24 3.64
N LEU A 1052 26.72 -36.91 4.65
CA LEU A 1052 26.99 -36.63 6.06
C LEU A 1052 28.39 -37.13 6.49
N GLY A 1053 29.17 -37.75 5.60
CA GLY A 1053 30.49 -38.30 5.91
C GLY A 1053 30.43 -39.60 6.72
N ALA A 1054 31.50 -39.92 7.45
CA ALA A 1054 31.52 -41.10 8.33
C ALA A 1054 30.80 -40.78 9.65
N LEU A 1055 29.68 -41.47 9.91
CA LEU A 1055 28.93 -41.38 11.17
C LEU A 1055 29.29 -42.58 12.06
N LYS A 1056 29.16 -42.43 13.37
CA LYS A 1056 29.30 -43.55 14.32
C LYS A 1056 27.90 -44.12 14.62
N PRO A 1057 27.79 -45.38 15.07
CA PRO A 1057 26.53 -45.84 15.66
C PRO A 1057 26.18 -44.99 16.90
N GLY A 1058 24.91 -44.61 17.03
CA GLY A 1058 24.38 -43.82 18.15
C GLY A 1058 23.51 -42.63 17.73
N ARG A 1059 23.24 -41.75 18.70
CA ARG A 1059 22.42 -40.54 18.52
C ARG A 1059 23.20 -39.44 17.80
N HIS A 1060 22.54 -38.83 16.82
CA HIS A 1060 23.04 -37.70 16.06
C HIS A 1060 21.96 -36.64 15.87
N VAL A 1061 22.38 -35.38 15.65
CA VAL A 1061 21.47 -34.27 15.36
C VAL A 1061 21.81 -33.64 14.02
N ILE A 1062 20.84 -33.69 13.11
CA ILE A 1062 20.87 -32.95 11.84
C ILE A 1062 20.23 -31.59 12.07
N ALA A 1063 20.94 -30.51 11.79
CA ALA A 1063 20.34 -29.17 11.76
C ALA A 1063 20.24 -28.68 10.31
N VAL A 1064 19.08 -28.15 9.93
CA VAL A 1064 18.84 -27.57 8.61
C VAL A 1064 18.25 -26.18 8.77
N MET A 1065 18.86 -25.20 8.12
CA MET A 1065 18.27 -23.86 7.96
C MET A 1065 17.80 -23.73 6.52
N VAL A 1066 16.54 -23.36 6.31
CA VAL A 1066 16.01 -22.98 5.00
C VAL A 1066 15.68 -21.49 5.01
N ARG A 1067 16.26 -20.71 4.10
CA ARG A 1067 15.90 -19.31 3.87
C ARG A 1067 14.81 -19.25 2.81
N ASN A 1068 13.56 -19.07 3.24
CA ASN A 1068 12.46 -18.76 2.34
C ASN A 1068 12.42 -17.25 2.06
N ASN A 1069 12.62 -16.84 0.82
CA ASN A 1069 12.56 -15.43 0.48
C ASN A 1069 11.17 -14.96 0.02
N SER A 1070 10.23 -15.86 -0.30
CA SER A 1070 8.89 -15.50 -0.81
C SER A 1070 8.00 -16.73 -1.08
N HIS A 1071 6.67 -16.53 -1.06
CA HIS A 1071 5.68 -17.48 -1.59
C HIS A 1071 5.20 -17.05 -2.97
N ASN A 1072 4.82 -18.03 -3.79
CA ASN A 1072 4.30 -17.79 -5.13
C ASN A 1072 2.99 -17.02 -5.12
N TRP A 1073 2.67 -16.44 -6.27
CA TRP A 1073 1.38 -15.82 -6.56
C TRP A 1073 0.27 -16.85 -6.73
N ASN A 1074 -0.94 -16.35 -6.96
CA ASN A 1074 -2.07 -17.17 -7.40
C ASN A 1074 -2.75 -16.59 -8.65
N LEU A 1075 -1.96 -15.99 -9.56
CA LEU A 1075 -2.47 -15.27 -10.73
C LEU A 1075 -3.34 -16.15 -11.64
N MET A 1076 -3.02 -17.44 -11.73
CA MET A 1076 -3.76 -18.41 -12.55
C MET A 1076 -4.95 -19.07 -11.84
N ALA A 1077 -5.21 -18.71 -10.58
CA ALA A 1077 -6.22 -19.35 -9.72
C ALA A 1077 -6.03 -20.88 -9.64
N ASP A 1078 -4.80 -21.31 -9.37
CA ASP A 1078 -4.34 -22.71 -9.33
C ASP A 1078 -3.74 -23.12 -7.97
N ASP A 1079 -3.86 -22.22 -6.99
CA ASP A 1079 -3.35 -22.34 -5.63
C ASP A 1079 -1.82 -22.43 -5.51
N TYR A 1080 -1.07 -21.90 -6.47
CA TYR A 1080 0.41 -21.90 -6.41
C TYR A 1080 0.97 -21.19 -5.17
N HIS A 1081 0.24 -20.22 -4.61
CA HIS A 1081 0.57 -19.57 -3.33
C HIS A 1081 0.71 -20.53 -2.14
N ARG A 1082 0.15 -21.75 -2.23
CA ARG A 1082 0.27 -22.81 -1.22
C ARG A 1082 1.40 -23.78 -1.50
N GLU A 1083 2.21 -23.59 -2.54
CA GLU A 1083 3.40 -24.41 -2.75
C GLU A 1083 4.26 -24.38 -1.48
N ALA A 1084 4.65 -25.56 -0.98
CA ALA A 1084 5.30 -25.66 0.32
C ALA A 1084 6.62 -24.87 0.37
N ARG A 1085 6.93 -24.32 1.55
CA ARG A 1085 8.20 -23.67 1.87
C ARG A 1085 8.84 -24.32 3.09
N GLY A 1086 10.16 -24.17 3.24
CA GLY A 1086 10.92 -24.93 4.22
C GLY A 1086 11.24 -26.33 3.70
N LEU A 1087 11.40 -27.30 4.60
CA LEU A 1087 11.57 -28.70 4.19
C LEU A 1087 10.23 -29.27 3.74
N ILE A 1088 10.21 -29.93 2.60
CA ILE A 1088 9.04 -30.67 2.08
C ILE A 1088 9.19 -32.15 2.45
N SER A 1089 10.38 -32.71 2.23
CA SER A 1089 10.75 -34.03 2.71
C SER A 1089 12.24 -34.12 3.04
N ALA A 1090 12.60 -35.04 3.93
CA ALA A 1090 13.98 -35.33 4.28
C ALA A 1090 14.16 -36.84 4.46
N SER A 1091 15.10 -37.43 3.72
CA SER A 1091 15.37 -38.86 3.74
C SER A 1091 16.84 -39.13 4.02
N LEU A 1092 17.14 -39.84 5.10
CA LEU A 1092 18.47 -40.37 5.36
C LEU A 1092 18.57 -41.82 4.87
N THR A 1093 19.51 -42.09 3.97
CA THR A 1093 19.68 -43.41 3.36
C THR A 1093 21.13 -43.89 3.41
N SER A 1094 21.32 -45.20 3.33
CA SER A 1094 22.61 -45.80 2.94
C SER A 1094 22.70 -45.89 1.42
N LYS A 1095 23.92 -45.99 0.87
CA LYS A 1095 24.12 -46.12 -0.59
C LYS A 1095 23.36 -47.34 -1.15
N GLY A 1096 22.33 -47.08 -1.96
CA GLY A 1096 21.41 -48.10 -2.52
C GLY A 1096 20.32 -48.59 -1.56
N GLY A 1097 20.14 -47.93 -0.41
CA GLY A 1097 19.10 -48.23 0.58
C GLY A 1097 17.74 -47.63 0.24
N LYS A 1098 16.71 -48.01 1.00
CA LYS A 1098 15.34 -47.49 0.82
C LYS A 1098 15.24 -46.04 1.33
N ARG A 1099 14.63 -45.15 0.54
CA ARG A 1099 14.22 -43.81 0.99
C ARG A 1099 13.33 -43.92 2.23
N PHE A 1100 13.48 -42.97 3.15
CA PHE A 1100 12.76 -42.89 4.43
C PHE A 1100 12.94 -44.11 5.36
N GLY A 1101 13.94 -44.95 5.11
CA GLY A 1101 14.20 -46.16 5.91
C GLY A 1101 14.78 -45.88 7.30
N VAL A 1102 15.33 -44.68 7.53
CA VAL A 1102 15.83 -44.23 8.84
C VAL A 1102 14.90 -43.13 9.37
N PRO A 1103 14.16 -43.37 10.46
CA PRO A 1103 13.30 -42.34 11.07
C PRO A 1103 14.12 -41.17 11.58
N ILE A 1104 13.59 -39.96 11.41
CA ILE A 1104 14.17 -38.72 11.93
C ILE A 1104 13.08 -37.99 12.72
N ASP A 1105 13.34 -37.71 14.00
CA ASP A 1105 12.44 -36.96 14.87
C ASP A 1105 12.70 -35.46 14.70
N TRP A 1106 11.86 -34.79 13.92
CA TRP A 1106 12.02 -33.38 13.58
C TRP A 1106 11.36 -32.42 14.58
N ARG A 1107 12.03 -31.30 14.82
CA ARG A 1107 11.49 -30.08 15.43
C ARG A 1107 11.70 -28.90 14.49
N ILE A 1108 10.78 -27.93 14.52
CA ILE A 1108 10.76 -26.75 13.64
C ILE A 1108 10.62 -25.46 14.44
N GLN A 1109 11.34 -24.42 14.01
CA GLN A 1109 11.25 -23.07 14.55
C GLN A 1109 11.46 -22.02 13.45
N GLY A 1110 10.43 -21.22 13.18
CA GLY A 1110 10.53 -19.99 12.40
C GLY A 1110 10.57 -18.76 13.29
N ARG A 1111 9.97 -17.66 12.81
CA ARG A 1111 9.86 -16.40 13.57
C ARG A 1111 9.26 -16.58 14.97
N ARG A 1112 9.71 -15.76 15.92
CA ARG A 1112 9.17 -15.77 17.29
C ARG A 1112 7.68 -15.42 17.27
N GLY A 1113 6.86 -16.24 17.92
CA GLY A 1113 5.41 -16.05 18.03
C GLY A 1113 4.57 -16.53 16.84
N GLY A 1114 5.20 -16.92 15.71
CA GLY A 1114 4.46 -17.34 14.50
C GLY A 1114 3.51 -16.24 14.01
N GLU A 1115 2.22 -16.56 13.89
CA GLU A 1115 1.13 -15.63 13.53
C GLU A 1115 0.80 -14.62 14.65
N THR A 1116 1.18 -14.90 15.91
CA THR A 1116 1.04 -13.92 17.00
C THR A 1116 2.23 -12.98 17.03
N LEU A 1117 2.04 -11.75 16.53
CA LEU A 1117 3.11 -10.76 16.41
C LEU A 1117 3.73 -10.41 17.76
N VAL A 1118 5.07 -10.49 17.82
CA VAL A 1118 5.87 -9.90 18.91
C VAL A 1118 6.26 -8.45 18.58
N ASP A 1119 6.65 -8.19 17.34
CA ASP A 1119 6.91 -6.84 16.80
C ASP A 1119 5.68 -6.35 16.02
N VAL A 1120 4.76 -5.72 16.74
CA VAL A 1120 3.50 -5.17 16.17
C VAL A 1120 3.73 -3.90 15.34
N ALA A 1121 4.72 -3.08 15.70
CA ALA A 1121 5.00 -1.83 15.00
C ALA A 1121 5.51 -2.09 13.57
N ARG A 1122 6.45 -3.04 13.42
CA ARG A 1122 6.99 -3.40 12.10
C ARG A 1122 6.15 -4.45 11.38
N GLY A 1123 5.32 -5.19 12.12
CA GLY A 1123 4.28 -6.06 11.59
C GLY A 1123 4.76 -7.41 11.04
N PRO A 1124 3.94 -8.12 10.25
CA PRO A 1124 4.16 -9.54 9.95
C PRO A 1124 5.38 -9.84 9.06
N LEU A 1125 5.82 -8.87 8.27
CA LEU A 1125 6.82 -9.08 7.21
C LEU A 1125 8.23 -8.62 7.60
N ASN A 1126 8.45 -8.03 8.78
CA ASN A 1126 9.78 -7.50 9.13
C ASN A 1126 10.77 -8.61 9.49
N ASN A 1127 10.35 -9.56 10.31
CA ASN A 1127 11.22 -10.56 10.95
C ASN A 1127 10.98 -11.97 10.41
N GLY A 1128 12.06 -12.65 10.06
CA GLY A 1128 12.14 -14.08 9.83
C GLY A 1128 12.45 -14.88 11.11
N GLY A 1129 13.05 -16.05 10.95
CA GLY A 1129 13.34 -17.00 12.03
C GLY A 1129 14.80 -17.20 12.38
N LEU A 1130 15.73 -16.30 12.02
CA LEU A 1130 17.10 -16.36 12.53
C LEU A 1130 17.13 -16.20 14.06
N HIS A 1131 18.10 -16.79 14.76
CA HIS A 1131 18.20 -16.63 16.22
C HIS A 1131 18.29 -15.16 16.60
N GLY A 1132 19.17 -14.40 15.94
CA GLY A 1132 19.32 -12.97 16.19
C GLY A 1132 18.07 -12.14 15.91
N GLU A 1133 17.19 -12.57 14.99
CA GLU A 1133 15.88 -11.94 14.79
C GLU A 1133 14.94 -12.22 15.97
N ARG A 1134 14.85 -13.48 16.42
CA ARG A 1134 14.03 -13.89 17.58
C ARG A 1134 14.52 -13.25 18.88
N GLU A 1135 15.82 -13.01 18.96
CA GLU A 1135 16.55 -12.33 20.03
C GLU A 1135 16.73 -10.83 19.77
N GLY A 1136 16.01 -10.19 18.84
CA GLY A 1136 15.99 -8.72 18.70
C GLY A 1136 17.33 -8.03 18.42
N TRP A 1137 18.35 -8.73 17.90
CA TRP A 1137 19.68 -8.17 17.64
C TRP A 1137 19.70 -7.09 16.54
N HIS A 1138 18.65 -7.06 15.71
CA HIS A 1138 18.39 -6.04 14.70
C HIS A 1138 17.95 -4.69 15.28
N LEU A 1139 17.42 -4.66 16.52
CA LEU A 1139 16.90 -3.45 17.15
C LEU A 1139 18.04 -2.48 17.54
N PRO A 1140 17.76 -1.16 17.59
CA PRO A 1140 18.71 -0.19 18.15
C PRO A 1140 19.16 -0.57 19.56
N ALA A 1141 20.44 -0.45 19.85
CA ALA A 1141 20.98 -0.82 21.17
C ALA A 1141 20.57 0.21 22.25
N THR A 1142 20.09 -0.28 23.40
CA THR A 1142 19.86 0.51 24.63
C THR A 1142 20.82 0.03 25.73
N GLY A 1143 21.55 0.96 26.38
CA GLY A 1143 22.47 0.61 27.48
C GLY A 1143 23.68 -0.26 27.08
N LYS A 1144 24.31 -0.95 28.05
CA LYS A 1144 25.48 -1.84 27.83
C LYS A 1144 25.07 -3.15 27.15
N ALA A 1145 24.68 -3.10 25.88
CA ALA A 1145 24.54 -4.30 25.04
C ALA A 1145 25.92 -4.81 24.59
N ALA A 1146 26.68 -5.38 25.53
CA ALA A 1146 28.03 -5.94 25.28
C ALA A 1146 28.08 -7.48 25.33
N THR A 1147 27.07 -8.15 25.89
CA THR A 1147 27.12 -9.61 26.07
C THR A 1147 27.06 -10.32 24.72
N GLY A 1148 28.14 -11.01 24.36
CA GLY A 1148 28.26 -11.79 23.13
C GLY A 1148 28.64 -10.99 21.87
N TRP A 1149 28.84 -9.67 21.96
CA TRP A 1149 29.31 -8.84 20.85
C TRP A 1149 30.80 -8.51 21.00
N THR A 1150 31.59 -8.69 19.95
CA THR A 1150 33.03 -8.41 19.94
C THR A 1150 33.38 -7.41 18.84
N GLY A 1151 34.41 -6.58 19.02
CA GLY A 1151 34.88 -5.68 17.96
C GLY A 1151 35.29 -6.45 16.70
N ALA A 1152 34.90 -5.96 15.53
CA ALA A 1152 35.20 -6.55 14.23
C ALA A 1152 35.10 -5.49 13.13
N LYS A 1153 35.43 -5.86 11.88
CA LYS A 1153 35.06 -5.13 10.67
C LYS A 1153 34.04 -5.95 9.88
N PRO A 1154 33.16 -5.32 9.08
CA PRO A 1154 32.24 -6.05 8.21
C PRO A 1154 32.96 -7.03 7.27
N THR A 1155 34.16 -6.66 6.81
CA THR A 1155 34.97 -7.43 5.86
C THR A 1155 35.88 -8.48 6.50
N ASP A 1156 35.83 -8.67 7.82
CA ASP A 1156 36.60 -9.71 8.48
C ASP A 1156 36.12 -11.10 8.03
N ALA A 1157 37.02 -12.09 8.07
CA ALA A 1157 36.68 -13.47 7.74
C ALA A 1157 35.47 -13.94 8.56
N PRO A 1158 34.49 -14.64 7.95
CA PRO A 1158 33.35 -15.19 8.67
C PRO A 1158 33.80 -16.07 9.84
N PRO A 1159 33.11 -16.02 10.99
CA PRO A 1159 33.52 -16.78 12.17
C PRO A 1159 33.29 -18.29 12.03
N ALA A 1160 32.26 -18.68 11.27
CA ALA A 1160 31.88 -20.06 10.97
C ALA A 1160 30.88 -20.08 9.79
N ALA A 1161 30.58 -21.28 9.29
CA ALA A 1161 29.44 -21.48 8.39
C ALA A 1161 28.12 -21.20 9.13
N GLY A 1162 27.15 -20.60 8.43
CA GLY A 1162 25.88 -20.16 9.01
C GLY A 1162 25.75 -18.65 8.97
N THR A 1163 25.03 -18.10 9.95
CA THR A 1163 24.79 -16.67 10.05
C THR A 1163 25.66 -16.03 11.14
N TYR A 1164 26.09 -14.79 10.92
CA TYR A 1164 26.64 -13.91 11.94
C TYR A 1164 26.11 -12.50 11.75
N TRP A 1165 26.08 -11.72 12.83
CA TRP A 1165 25.61 -10.34 12.79
C TRP A 1165 26.77 -9.38 12.89
N VAL A 1166 26.73 -8.31 12.09
CA VAL A 1166 27.57 -7.13 12.29
C VAL A 1166 26.69 -5.91 12.52
N ARG A 1167 27.11 -5.03 13.42
CA ARG A 1167 26.33 -3.84 13.79
C ARG A 1167 27.23 -2.64 14.02
N THR A 1168 26.77 -1.48 13.59
CA THR A 1168 27.36 -0.18 13.93
C THR A 1168 26.28 0.85 14.23
N SER A 1169 26.68 2.00 14.76
CA SER A 1169 25.79 3.15 14.95
C SER A 1169 26.52 4.44 14.60
N PHE A 1170 25.78 5.40 14.08
CA PHE A 1170 26.29 6.70 13.65
C PHE A 1170 25.23 7.77 13.81
N ASP A 1171 25.67 9.01 13.94
CA ASP A 1171 24.79 10.16 13.94
C ASP A 1171 24.73 10.77 12.54
N LEU A 1172 23.54 11.21 12.14
CA LEU A 1172 23.34 12.06 10.98
C LEU A 1172 22.97 13.47 11.46
N ASP A 1173 23.48 14.48 10.75
CA ASP A 1173 23.08 15.87 10.90
C ASP A 1173 22.85 16.47 9.51
N LEU A 1174 21.80 16.00 8.85
CA LEU A 1174 21.45 16.43 7.50
C LEU A 1174 20.85 17.84 7.51
N PRO A 1175 21.02 18.63 6.43
CA PRO A 1175 20.51 19.99 6.39
C PRO A 1175 18.97 20.01 6.52
N LYS A 1176 18.45 20.78 7.48
CA LYS A 1176 17.00 20.94 7.68
C LYS A 1176 16.33 21.57 6.46
N GLY A 1177 15.06 21.24 6.21
CA GLY A 1177 14.31 21.73 5.05
C GLY A 1177 14.84 21.22 3.71
N HIS A 1178 15.49 20.05 3.71
CA HIS A 1178 15.95 19.34 2.52
C HIS A 1178 15.38 17.92 2.49
N ASP A 1179 15.03 17.47 1.29
CA ASP A 1179 14.77 16.07 0.99
C ASP A 1179 16.09 15.41 0.59
N VAL A 1180 16.70 14.68 1.53
CA VAL A 1180 17.96 13.95 1.33
C VAL A 1180 17.66 12.47 1.25
N GLN A 1181 17.99 11.83 0.13
CA GLN A 1181 17.78 10.41 -0.12
C GLN A 1181 19.09 9.68 -0.02
N LEU A 1182 19.16 8.71 0.90
CA LEU A 1182 20.35 7.95 1.17
C LEU A 1182 20.17 6.49 0.76
N GLY A 1183 21.27 5.87 0.37
CA GLY A 1183 21.33 4.45 0.06
C GLY A 1183 22.42 3.74 0.85
N LEU A 1184 22.23 2.45 1.10
CA LEU A 1184 23.27 1.55 1.59
C LEU A 1184 23.87 0.78 0.41
N ALA A 1185 25.14 1.03 0.11
CA ALA A 1185 25.86 0.43 -1.00
C ALA A 1185 26.81 -0.67 -0.53
N PHE A 1186 26.87 -1.78 -1.29
CA PHE A 1186 27.74 -2.92 -1.04
C PHE A 1186 28.78 -3.06 -2.15
N GLY A 1187 30.06 -3.14 -1.76
CA GLY A 1187 31.20 -3.39 -2.65
C GLY A 1187 31.27 -2.44 -3.85
N ASP A 1188 31.56 -3.01 -5.03
CA ASP A 1188 31.49 -2.31 -6.31
C ASP A 1188 30.03 -2.24 -6.79
N THR A 1189 29.49 -1.04 -6.99
CA THR A 1189 28.13 -0.80 -7.46
C THR A 1189 28.04 -0.69 -8.98
N SER A 1190 29.17 -0.71 -9.69
CA SER A 1190 29.20 -0.72 -11.17
C SER A 1190 29.00 -2.12 -11.77
N ALA A 1191 29.16 -3.16 -10.95
CA ALA A 1191 28.90 -4.55 -11.32
C ALA A 1191 27.63 -5.07 -10.59
N PRO A 1192 26.79 -5.88 -11.26
CA PRO A 1192 25.55 -6.38 -10.65
C PRO A 1192 25.79 -7.45 -9.55
N ARG A 1193 26.97 -8.08 -9.53
CA ARG A 1193 27.33 -9.17 -8.61
C ARG A 1193 28.84 -9.34 -8.47
N SER A 1194 29.28 -10.12 -7.48
CA SER A 1194 30.68 -10.50 -7.25
C SER A 1194 30.84 -12.02 -7.08
N ASN A 1195 32.07 -12.52 -6.96
CA ASN A 1195 32.33 -13.95 -6.76
C ASN A 1195 32.21 -14.41 -5.29
N ARG A 1196 31.67 -13.58 -4.39
CA ARG A 1196 31.56 -13.91 -2.97
C ARG A 1196 30.24 -14.62 -2.71
N GLU A 1197 30.29 -15.83 -2.18
CA GLU A 1197 29.10 -16.60 -1.79
C GLU A 1197 28.63 -16.18 -0.39
N ASN A 1198 28.05 -14.98 -0.31
CA ASN A 1198 27.39 -14.51 0.89
C ASN A 1198 26.10 -13.75 0.56
N ARG A 1199 25.27 -13.64 1.58
CA ARG A 1199 24.03 -12.87 1.57
C ARG A 1199 23.82 -12.18 2.89
N ALA A 1200 23.15 -11.04 2.90
CA ALA A 1200 22.87 -10.26 4.09
C ALA A 1200 21.41 -9.79 4.14
N LEU A 1201 20.77 -9.91 5.31
CA LEU A 1201 19.57 -9.13 5.63
C LEU A 1201 20.00 -7.76 6.17
N ILE A 1202 19.34 -6.71 5.72
CA ILE A 1202 19.70 -5.32 6.03
C ILE A 1202 18.69 -4.76 7.03
N PHE A 1203 19.11 -4.47 8.26
CA PHE A 1203 18.26 -3.80 9.24
C PHE A 1203 18.75 -2.38 9.51
N VAL A 1204 17.86 -1.39 9.34
CA VAL A 1204 18.11 0.01 9.70
C VAL A 1204 17.13 0.42 10.79
N ASN A 1205 17.65 0.75 11.97
CA ASN A 1205 16.85 1.05 13.16
C ASN A 1205 15.81 -0.04 13.50
N GLY A 1206 16.14 -1.30 13.20
CA GLY A 1206 15.29 -2.48 13.38
C GLY A 1206 14.35 -2.79 12.21
N TRP A 1207 14.23 -1.91 11.22
CA TRP A 1207 13.44 -2.13 10.01
C TRP A 1207 14.24 -2.96 9.01
N ASN A 1208 13.69 -4.10 8.57
CA ASN A 1208 14.26 -4.90 7.51
C ASN A 1208 14.08 -4.16 6.17
N MET A 1209 15.17 -3.59 5.66
CA MET A 1209 15.21 -2.77 4.45
C MET A 1209 15.73 -3.54 3.24
N GLY A 1210 15.83 -4.87 3.32
CA GLY A 1210 16.06 -5.70 2.15
C GLY A 1210 17.08 -6.80 2.32
N GLN A 1211 17.30 -7.48 1.20
CA GLN A 1211 18.16 -8.62 1.06
C GLN A 1211 19.26 -8.32 0.04
N PHE A 1212 20.51 -8.52 0.43
CA PHE A 1212 21.67 -8.47 -0.43
C PHE A 1212 22.18 -9.90 -0.68
N ILE A 1213 22.47 -10.25 -1.92
CA ILE A 1213 23.10 -11.54 -2.27
C ILE A 1213 24.23 -11.23 -3.25
N ALA A 1214 25.48 -11.36 -2.79
CA ALA A 1214 26.64 -10.84 -3.49
C ALA A 1214 26.84 -11.49 -4.86
N HIS A 1215 26.69 -12.81 -4.95
CA HIS A 1215 26.91 -13.59 -6.18
C HIS A 1215 25.68 -13.80 -7.06
N ILE A 1216 24.49 -13.42 -6.59
CA ILE A 1216 23.25 -13.46 -7.40
C ILE A 1216 22.95 -12.07 -7.97
N GLY A 1217 22.88 -11.04 -7.11
CA GLY A 1217 22.50 -9.69 -7.53
C GLY A 1217 21.05 -9.60 -8.04
N PRO A 1218 20.69 -8.53 -8.79
CA PRO A 1218 21.57 -7.43 -9.23
C PRO A 1218 21.74 -6.30 -8.22
N GLN A 1219 20.95 -6.25 -7.15
CA GLN A 1219 20.86 -5.06 -6.32
C GLN A 1219 22.11 -4.88 -5.44
N ARG A 1220 22.80 -3.74 -5.63
CA ARG A 1220 24.02 -3.36 -4.88
C ARG A 1220 23.82 -2.11 -4.02
N THR A 1221 22.79 -1.32 -4.32
CA THR A 1221 22.42 -0.12 -3.58
C THR A 1221 20.98 -0.23 -3.13
N PHE A 1222 20.73 -0.02 -1.84
CA PHE A 1222 19.42 -0.15 -1.21
C PHE A 1222 18.95 1.22 -0.75
N VAL A 1223 17.86 1.73 -1.33
CA VAL A 1223 17.27 3.02 -0.93
C VAL A 1223 16.71 2.89 0.48
N ILE A 1224 17.09 3.82 1.36
CA ILE A 1224 16.56 3.87 2.73
C ILE A 1224 15.81 5.18 2.90
N PRO A 1225 14.46 5.16 2.93
CA PRO A 1225 13.65 6.36 3.05
C PRO A 1225 13.98 7.16 4.33
N PRO A 1226 14.03 8.50 4.26
CA PRO A 1226 14.06 9.31 5.46
C PRO A 1226 12.77 9.08 6.27
N GLY A 1227 12.88 9.12 7.59
CA GLY A 1227 11.84 8.64 8.50
C GLY A 1227 12.20 7.29 9.10
N ILE A 1228 12.59 6.32 8.26
CA ILE A 1228 13.26 5.09 8.72
C ILE A 1228 14.68 5.42 9.16
N LEU A 1229 15.44 6.11 8.31
CA LEU A 1229 16.63 6.84 8.74
C LEU A 1229 16.20 8.11 9.47
N LYS A 1230 16.84 8.38 10.60
CA LYS A 1230 16.68 9.61 11.37
C LYS A 1230 17.64 10.66 10.79
N PRO A 1231 17.17 11.69 10.06
CA PRO A 1231 18.05 12.62 9.35
C PRO A 1231 18.92 13.48 10.27
N ASN A 1232 18.43 13.75 11.49
CA ASN A 1232 19.11 14.53 12.51
C ASN A 1232 19.08 13.74 13.83
N GLY A 1233 19.90 12.68 13.92
CA GLY A 1233 19.96 11.84 15.10
C GLY A 1233 20.70 10.53 14.90
N ARG A 1234 20.69 9.71 15.95
CA ARG A 1234 21.40 8.43 15.99
C ARG A 1234 20.67 7.35 15.21
N ASN A 1235 21.41 6.67 14.34
CA ASN A 1235 20.97 5.54 13.55
C ASN A 1235 21.79 4.28 13.88
N THR A 1236 21.19 3.12 13.71
CA THR A 1236 21.83 1.80 13.85
C THR A 1236 21.64 1.01 12.57
N ILE A 1237 22.73 0.45 12.04
CA ILE A 1237 22.69 -0.56 10.97
C ILE A 1237 23.11 -1.89 11.58
N ALA A 1238 22.29 -2.91 11.40
CA ALA A 1238 22.59 -4.30 11.73
C ALA A 1238 22.42 -5.16 10.48
N LEU A 1239 23.42 -5.99 10.18
CA LEU A 1239 23.43 -6.87 9.01
C LEU A 1239 23.53 -8.32 9.49
N ALA A 1240 22.60 -9.17 9.09
CA ALA A 1240 22.66 -10.61 9.33
C ALA A 1240 23.26 -11.30 8.10
N VAL A 1241 24.54 -11.65 8.17
CA VAL A 1241 25.32 -12.19 7.06
C VAL A 1241 25.36 -13.71 7.13
N THR A 1242 24.94 -14.38 6.05
CA THR A 1242 24.93 -15.84 5.92
C THR A 1242 25.91 -16.28 4.85
N THR A 1243 26.72 -17.31 5.15
CA THR A 1243 27.79 -17.80 4.27
C THR A 1243 28.21 -19.24 4.66
N ASP A 1244 29.08 -19.86 3.86
CA ASP A 1244 29.67 -21.18 4.09
C ASP A 1244 30.87 -21.15 5.07
N GLY A 1245 31.22 -19.97 5.58
CA GLY A 1245 32.27 -19.76 6.57
C GLY A 1245 33.67 -19.56 5.99
N LYS A 1246 33.84 -19.62 4.66
CA LYS A 1246 35.14 -19.42 4.02
C LYS A 1246 35.56 -17.94 4.02
N ARG A 1247 36.87 -17.68 4.08
CA ARG A 1247 37.44 -16.33 4.22
C ARG A 1247 37.11 -15.42 3.03
N GLU A 1248 37.17 -15.96 1.83
CA GLU A 1248 36.87 -15.30 0.56
C GLU A 1248 35.41 -14.81 0.49
N ASN A 1249 34.51 -15.47 1.23
CA ASN A 1249 33.10 -15.15 1.28
C ASN A 1249 32.73 -14.16 2.41
N ALA A 1250 33.70 -13.47 3.00
CA ALA A 1250 33.45 -12.34 3.91
C ALA A 1250 32.54 -11.28 3.27
N LEU A 1251 31.75 -10.56 4.09
CA LEU A 1251 30.90 -9.48 3.59
C LEU A 1251 31.75 -8.41 2.89
N GLU A 1252 31.20 -7.80 1.86
CA GLU A 1252 31.84 -6.72 1.14
C GLU A 1252 31.84 -5.40 1.94
N PRO A 1253 32.69 -4.43 1.57
CA PRO A 1253 32.63 -3.09 2.17
C PRO A 1253 31.24 -2.47 2.03
N VAL A 1254 30.75 -1.86 3.10
CA VAL A 1254 29.43 -1.22 3.16
C VAL A 1254 29.60 0.28 3.28
N LYS A 1255 28.85 1.06 2.50
CA LYS A 1255 28.92 2.54 2.47
C LYS A 1255 27.54 3.17 2.51
N LEU A 1256 27.43 4.30 3.19
CA LEU A 1256 26.27 5.19 3.07
C LEU A 1256 26.52 6.14 1.90
N VAL A 1257 25.59 6.22 0.95
CA VAL A 1257 25.73 7.05 -0.25
C VAL A 1257 24.59 8.06 -0.35
N ASN A 1258 24.90 9.26 -0.86
CA ASN A 1258 23.89 10.27 -1.19
C ASN A 1258 23.36 9.97 -2.59
N LEU A 1259 22.10 9.54 -2.68
CA LEU A 1259 21.45 9.23 -3.96
C LEU A 1259 20.94 10.50 -4.62
N ARG A 1260 20.27 11.34 -3.82
CA ARG A 1260 19.65 12.57 -4.28
C ARG A 1260 19.51 13.55 -3.12
N THR A 1261 19.68 14.84 -3.41
CA THR A 1261 19.37 15.91 -2.46
C THR A 1261 18.59 17.01 -3.16
N ALA A 1262 17.50 17.45 -2.55
CA ALA A 1262 16.78 18.64 -2.97
C ALA A 1262 16.50 19.54 -1.77
N ARG A 1263 16.51 20.86 -1.95
CA ARG A 1263 16.02 21.81 -0.96
C ARG A 1263 14.52 21.95 -1.12
N GLY A 1264 13.77 21.80 -0.03
CA GLY A 1264 12.32 21.63 -0.07
C GLY A 1264 11.90 20.29 0.52
N GLY A 1265 10.94 19.64 -0.14
CA GLY A 1265 10.28 18.44 0.36
C GLY A 1265 9.05 18.73 1.21
N VAL A 1266 8.44 17.65 1.71
CA VAL A 1266 7.33 17.71 2.67
C VAL A 1266 7.87 17.64 4.10
N PRO A 1267 7.13 18.14 5.11
CA PRO A 1267 7.44 17.86 6.51
C PRO A 1267 7.59 16.35 6.73
N LEU A 1268 8.65 15.96 7.43
CA LEU A 1268 8.99 14.58 7.68
C LEU A 1268 8.70 14.21 9.13
N ASP A 1269 7.91 13.17 9.33
CA ASP A 1269 7.76 12.53 10.63
C ASP A 1269 8.72 11.34 10.72
N VAL A 1270 9.43 11.24 11.85
CA VAL A 1270 10.30 10.09 12.10
C VAL A 1270 9.42 8.89 12.39
N VAL A 1271 9.59 7.82 11.63
CA VAL A 1271 8.85 6.58 11.85
C VAL A 1271 9.24 6.03 13.21
N ALA A 1272 8.25 5.66 14.02
CA ALA A 1272 8.51 5.11 15.34
C ALA A 1272 9.45 3.91 15.24
N THR A 1273 10.50 3.91 16.06
CA THR A 1273 11.42 2.78 16.20
C THR A 1273 11.32 2.29 17.64
N PRO A 1274 10.23 1.58 18.02
CA PRO A 1274 10.14 1.04 19.36
C PRO A 1274 11.41 0.27 19.68
N GLN A 1275 12.04 0.67 20.78
CA GLN A 1275 13.16 -0.04 21.35
C GLN A 1275 12.63 -1.32 21.99
N ASP A 1276 13.52 -2.23 22.37
CA ASP A 1276 13.16 -3.50 23.02
C ASP A 1276 12.57 -3.21 24.42
N ALA A 1277 11.31 -2.77 24.46
CA ALA A 1277 10.54 -2.40 25.64
C ALA A 1277 9.50 -3.49 25.90
N ARG A 1278 9.97 -4.73 26.03
CA ARG A 1278 9.35 -5.91 26.67
C ARG A 1278 10.00 -7.18 26.11
N ARG A 1279 11.04 -7.69 26.80
CA ARG A 1279 11.37 -9.12 26.78
C ARG A 1279 10.87 -9.79 28.04
#